data_AF-A0A959MFV1-F1
#
_entry.id   AF-A0A959MFV1-F1
#
_cell.length_a   1.000
_cell.length_b   1.000
_cell.length_c   1.000
_cell.angle_alpha   90.00
_cell.angle_beta   90.00
_cell.angle_gamma   90.00
#
_symmetry.space_group_name_H-M   'P 1'
#
loop_
_entity.id
_entity.type
_entity.pdbx_description
1 polymer ?
#
loop_
_entity_poly.entity_id
_entity_poly.type
_entity_poly.pdbx_seq_one_letter_code
_entity_poly.pdbx_strand_id
1 'polypeptide(L)'
;MKKEWREEEMIDQMMITLRTFQPTLKKMTDISVRLRYRLGLAIFLSMLGTSLYGQSSLSISDVLPPYDLTATLLSNGHFSVTTKYTGEDKTLIYQEDGSGGRPVNYTSHIHFKVDDIIFQLPYELDPTTRQSPPANPLNVTRTFRDTVAGTARVNASMFGLMPDGDTIQFLLWMEPVKRPSGGFIRISAEVHNTSKRARQIGVLMLIDTKIGDNDRAPIISAFGYETTETEFELGTPPGMPPFWLGLEGTPLQPGLTARGNLTADGLITPDYFLFGNWKDNTAVNAVGLALTQWNERRAVLTGYTDSSILLLWEEEGMAPGERRVRASTEIGLVDSLSVTFGSGGWGGVGLGGGGLGGGGGAGKGCLAFDTVAQRDCADLDFHPYIPDSLQALFLLTNDTAPQLDGAAIRAESLPTGLKVSSNSGGVIPSTLGAGTTGVATLTFFALPRLFDTVYRVPVVVEANGGQTILHDTLCIFVPGLPATLTLTNNKFLPLCPGLSDTIPFSVALRGATCLDLLPSAEIVGAPADVAQFSIVPPTPAKIPANGSTSISVSYTATATGVNHQAKLVVHATRRGLNRSDRDTTVIVSDTVDLLGEGRDAEFFLADSDDTLNFGNICLGDTALREWTITNVGGCDLVIENNYQFENDPSAQFSVANDLDFPMTIERKLDGTALVRFAPSVAGSAEARFIVRSPALPFLDTLIVKGFGDAPHYDVTPPNLSDTLCPGEKLRLTVRVKNPTACPVEIDTIFADALPFAPDAGSGFILPPNSSRTVVVTGTFASPGIYQTQLHLQSATAGDTAIDLQVVVASRNLNAPVTLDIGDVRVGTSGTSSLTITATGSAAVEITRLRLSGADASEYGVILPNGETLPHWLQSGEALQVNVTLSPADIELRRANLIVETSNATTCEPLDPIALTGRGVLPILDAPSRRYDLGRICAGRGSDTTILLRNFGNAPLTVSTYSAETIAGDVSLIVEGLPLTILPDSSARVQLHAEPKELGPFGIEVSFVSDAEYFTPGDTLVRIEGGGILCGTIWADTVKGVMGDVVEIPIRIDASPLTVDDVRLLMNRSNRRGVALSIEHDPTILRFRSDPPVEGILSGLPTPASVTPGGSAVLLQSDNANGDLSSGDLLATLQADILLGQTDRTPLLLKLLDFADGWQNITLHNGLVLAEYCAIDRRYIQLSKPFIRPLRTPLTSDGTLQFWLPESGYTTVRLYDLTGRQIATLYDGEAPSGVTLLPLPPALISTGLYVATMAVGGEQSTVQVLIAE
;
A
#
# COMPACT_ATOMS: atom_id res chain seq x y z
N MET A 1 5.49 -25.93 -53.09
CA MET A 1 4.20 -25.24 -53.40
C MET A 1 3.06 -26.10 -52.83
N LYS A 2 2.15 -25.52 -52.02
CA LYS A 2 0.91 -26.11 -51.46
C LYS A 2 0.99 -27.33 -50.51
N LYS A 3 0.38 -27.10 -49.32
CA LYS A 3 -0.43 -28.01 -48.47
C LYS A 3 0.20 -29.18 -47.71
N GLU A 4 0.30 -28.97 -46.39
CA GLU A 4 -0.57 -29.61 -45.38
C GLU A 4 -0.82 -31.13 -45.48
N TRP A 5 -0.18 -31.84 -44.55
CA TRP A 5 -0.59 -33.14 -44.00
C TRP A 5 -1.76 -32.93 -43.02
N ARG A 6 -2.66 -33.87 -42.73
CA ARG A 6 -3.05 -35.18 -43.33
C ARG A 6 -4.46 -35.48 -42.79
N GLU A 7 -5.30 -36.17 -43.57
CA GLU A 7 -6.57 -36.72 -43.09
C GLU A 7 -6.48 -38.24 -42.81
N GLU A 8 -7.32 -38.66 -41.85
CA GLU A 8 -8.01 -39.94 -41.70
C GLU A 8 -7.30 -41.29 -41.38
N GLU A 9 -7.99 -42.03 -40.49
CA GLU A 9 -8.07 -43.50 -40.30
C GLU A 9 -6.80 -44.33 -39.92
N MET A 10 -6.88 -45.45 -39.20
CA MET A 10 -7.81 -45.96 -38.15
C MET A 10 -7.17 -47.26 -37.56
N ILE A 11 -7.34 -47.57 -36.26
CA ILE A 11 -7.04 -48.90 -35.63
C ILE A 11 -5.53 -49.29 -35.61
N ASP A 12 -4.87 -49.56 -34.49
CA ASP A 12 -5.02 -50.82 -33.71
C ASP A 12 -4.25 -50.83 -32.35
N GLN A 13 -4.55 -51.86 -31.54
CA GLN A 13 -3.72 -52.48 -30.48
C GLN A 13 -3.36 -51.74 -29.18
N MET A 14 -4.20 -52.03 -28.18
CA MET A 14 -3.84 -52.13 -26.76
C MET A 14 -3.18 -53.51 -26.47
N MET A 15 -2.04 -53.55 -25.78
CA MET A 15 -1.50 -54.79 -25.17
C MET A 15 -2.24 -55.05 -23.84
N ILE A 16 -3.06 -56.10 -23.68
CA ILE A 16 -2.69 -57.51 -23.36
C ILE A 16 -1.97 -57.56 -22.00
N THR A 17 -2.50 -58.12 -20.90
CA THR A 17 -3.34 -59.32 -20.64
C THR A 17 -4.20 -59.05 -19.36
N LEU A 18 -5.29 -59.73 -18.97
CA LEU A 18 -5.63 -61.16 -18.99
C LEU A 18 -7.17 -61.37 -18.96
N ARG A 19 -7.63 -62.57 -19.37
CA ARG A 19 -9.01 -62.90 -19.76
C ARG A 19 -9.94 -63.35 -18.62
N THR A 20 -11.23 -63.45 -19.02
CA THR A 20 -12.37 -64.25 -18.51
C THR A 20 -13.46 -63.43 -17.78
N PHE A 21 -14.77 -63.67 -17.96
CA PHE A 21 -15.47 -64.64 -18.82
C PHE A 21 -16.81 -64.11 -19.42
N GLN A 22 -17.73 -64.99 -19.80
CA GLN A 22 -19.05 -64.77 -20.43
C GLN A 22 -20.03 -65.86 -19.86
N PRO A 23 -21.33 -66.05 -20.25
CA PRO A 23 -22.21 -65.30 -21.19
C PRO A 23 -23.77 -65.22 -20.93
N THR A 24 -24.48 -64.34 -21.67
CA THR A 24 -25.84 -64.54 -22.34
C THR A 24 -27.15 -64.76 -21.53
N LEU A 25 -28.42 -64.66 -22.04
CA LEU A 25 -29.15 -64.25 -23.29
C LEU A 25 -30.64 -63.93 -22.85
N LYS A 26 -31.31 -62.79 -23.12
CA LYS A 26 -32.06 -62.32 -24.34
C LYS A 26 -33.51 -62.88 -24.55
N LYS A 27 -34.44 -61.99 -24.99
CA LYS A 27 -35.89 -62.14 -25.41
C LYS A 27 -36.91 -61.90 -24.26
N MET A 28 -38.05 -61.20 -24.40
CA MET A 28 -38.85 -60.58 -25.52
C MET A 28 -39.45 -59.22 -25.00
N THR A 29 -39.49 -58.12 -25.77
CA THR A 29 -40.68 -57.52 -26.47
C THR A 29 -42.04 -57.71 -25.74
N ASP A 30 -42.91 -56.71 -25.53
CA ASP A 30 -43.17 -55.53 -26.39
C ASP A 30 -43.88 -54.31 -25.71
N ILE A 31 -43.71 -53.12 -26.29
CA ILE A 31 -44.52 -51.87 -26.30
C ILE A 31 -45.23 -51.29 -25.03
N SER A 32 -44.83 -50.03 -24.72
CA SER A 32 -45.57 -48.93 -24.02
C SER A 32 -45.90 -49.04 -22.52
N VAL A 33 -45.79 -47.98 -21.70
CA VAL A 33 -45.24 -46.62 -21.90
C VAL A 33 -44.60 -46.09 -20.60
N ARG A 34 -43.61 -45.20 -20.74
CA ARG A 34 -42.78 -44.65 -19.65
C ARG A 34 -43.59 -43.86 -18.60
N LEU A 35 -43.66 -44.35 -17.36
CA LEU A 35 -43.72 -43.50 -16.17
C LEU A 35 -43.30 -44.29 -14.91
N ARG A 36 -42.54 -43.65 -14.00
CA ARG A 36 -42.09 -44.17 -12.68
C ARG A 36 -41.12 -45.37 -12.71
N TYR A 37 -39.82 -45.09 -12.77
CA TYR A 37 -38.76 -45.75 -11.96
C TYR A 37 -37.39 -45.06 -12.22
N ARG A 38 -37.24 -43.85 -11.69
CA ARG A 38 -35.94 -43.16 -11.44
C ARG A 38 -35.93 -42.52 -10.05
N LEU A 39 -36.55 -43.20 -9.10
CA LEU A 39 -36.59 -42.83 -7.68
C LEU A 39 -36.11 -44.08 -6.92
N GLY A 40 -34.84 -44.08 -6.46
CA GLY A 40 -34.22 -45.26 -5.86
C GLY A 40 -32.70 -45.39 -6.02
N LEU A 41 -32.07 -44.62 -6.92
CA LEU A 41 -30.61 -44.56 -7.07
C LEU A 41 -30.08 -43.11 -7.07
N ALA A 42 -30.67 -42.28 -6.20
CA ALA A 42 -30.30 -40.87 -6.00
C ALA A 42 -30.22 -40.47 -4.51
N ILE A 43 -30.41 -41.43 -3.59
CA ILE A 43 -30.50 -41.20 -2.13
C ILE A 43 -29.31 -41.84 -1.38
N PHE A 44 -28.34 -42.42 -2.11
CA PHE A 44 -27.11 -42.99 -1.53
C PHE A 44 -25.82 -42.33 -2.03
N LEU A 45 -25.94 -41.19 -2.72
CA LEU A 45 -24.81 -40.38 -3.22
C LEU A 45 -24.89 -38.91 -2.72
N SER A 46 -25.50 -38.69 -1.55
CA SER A 46 -25.72 -37.37 -0.94
C SER A 46 -25.25 -37.29 0.52
N MET A 47 -24.32 -38.15 0.94
CA MET A 47 -23.73 -38.16 2.29
C MET A 47 -22.19 -38.34 2.30
N LEU A 48 -21.52 -38.03 1.19
CA LEU A 48 -20.06 -37.90 1.10
C LEU A 48 -19.74 -36.68 0.24
N GLY A 49 -19.74 -35.50 0.86
CA GLY A 49 -19.73 -34.21 0.16
C GLY A 49 -19.31 -33.02 1.02
N THR A 50 -18.38 -33.23 1.96
CA THR A 50 -17.71 -32.14 2.70
C THR A 50 -16.20 -32.26 2.55
N SER A 51 -15.73 -32.22 1.31
CA SER A 51 -14.36 -31.79 1.02
C SER A 51 -14.25 -30.31 1.38
N LEU A 52 -13.34 -29.97 2.29
CA LEU A 52 -12.90 -28.61 2.55
C LEU A 52 -12.28 -28.02 1.27
N TYR A 53 -13.09 -27.38 0.45
CA TYR A 53 -12.59 -26.45 -0.55
C TYR A 53 -12.29 -25.13 0.17
N GLY A 54 -11.01 -24.78 0.24
CA GLY A 54 -10.60 -23.44 0.65
C GLY A 54 -11.28 -22.42 -0.27
N GLN A 55 -11.86 -21.39 0.33
CA GLN A 55 -12.56 -20.32 -0.36
C GLN A 55 -11.61 -19.63 -1.36
N SER A 56 -11.83 -19.87 -2.66
CA SER A 56 -11.01 -19.28 -3.71
C SER A 56 -11.55 -17.91 -4.12
N SER A 57 -10.65 -16.95 -4.30
CA SER A 57 -10.91 -15.61 -4.81
C SER A 57 -10.36 -15.45 -6.23
N LEU A 58 -10.83 -14.43 -6.94
CA LEU A 58 -10.38 -14.09 -8.29
C LEU A 58 -10.34 -12.57 -8.47
N SER A 59 -9.13 -12.01 -8.57
CA SER A 59 -8.90 -10.55 -8.59
C SER A 59 -8.37 -10.03 -9.91
N ILE A 60 -8.95 -8.97 -10.47
CA ILE A 60 -8.21 -8.10 -11.41
C ILE A 60 -7.46 -7.11 -10.54
N SER A 61 -6.13 -7.08 -10.62
CA SER A 61 -5.30 -6.31 -9.68
C SER A 61 -4.57 -5.16 -10.36
N ASP A 62 -4.42 -4.07 -9.61
CA ASP A 62 -3.67 -2.85 -9.94
C ASP A 62 -3.93 -2.34 -11.38
N VAL A 63 -5.22 -2.28 -11.76
CA VAL A 63 -5.66 -1.83 -13.09
C VAL A 63 -6.03 -0.35 -13.13
N LEU A 64 -5.97 0.20 -14.35
CA LEU A 64 -6.08 1.62 -14.66
C LEU A 64 -5.04 2.47 -13.90
N PRO A 65 -3.73 2.26 -14.09
CA PRO A 65 -2.74 3.19 -13.58
C PRO A 65 -3.11 4.61 -14.01
N PRO A 66 -3.17 5.57 -13.07
CA PRO A 66 -2.57 5.53 -11.73
C PRO A 66 -3.54 5.21 -10.57
N TYR A 67 -4.78 4.81 -10.84
CA TYR A 67 -5.78 4.45 -9.80
C TYR A 67 -5.52 3.12 -9.13
N ASP A 68 -4.77 2.23 -9.80
CA ASP A 68 -4.32 0.93 -9.32
C ASP A 68 -5.44 0.19 -8.56
N LEU A 69 -6.60 0.07 -9.22
CA LEU A 69 -7.80 -0.54 -8.67
C LEU A 69 -7.66 -2.07 -8.68
N THR A 70 -8.05 -2.71 -7.58
CA THR A 70 -8.12 -4.16 -7.48
C THR A 70 -9.56 -4.60 -7.21
N ALA A 71 -10.17 -5.33 -8.14
CA ALA A 71 -11.52 -5.87 -8.03
C ALA A 71 -11.47 -7.37 -7.75
N THR A 72 -12.00 -7.83 -6.61
CA THR A 72 -11.93 -9.24 -6.21
C THR A 72 -13.32 -9.88 -6.07
N LEU A 73 -13.49 -11.05 -6.67
CA LEU A 73 -14.73 -11.83 -6.66
C LEU A 73 -14.50 -13.21 -6.03
N LEU A 74 -15.35 -13.60 -5.08
CA LEU A 74 -15.27 -14.89 -4.40
C LEU A 74 -16.01 -16.00 -5.13
N SER A 75 -15.56 -17.24 -4.89
CA SER A 75 -16.29 -18.47 -5.20
C SER A 75 -17.68 -18.57 -4.55
N ASN A 76 -17.98 -17.73 -3.55
CA ASN A 76 -19.30 -17.61 -2.93
C ASN A 76 -20.17 -16.46 -3.50
N GLY A 77 -19.68 -15.70 -4.48
CA GLY A 77 -20.40 -14.61 -5.15
C GLY A 77 -20.21 -13.20 -4.56
N HIS A 78 -19.68 -13.07 -3.34
CA HIS A 78 -19.41 -11.75 -2.74
C HIS A 78 -18.19 -11.09 -3.40
N PHE A 79 -18.11 -9.76 -3.34
CA PHE A 79 -17.09 -8.98 -4.03
C PHE A 79 -16.54 -7.80 -3.20
N SER A 80 -15.31 -7.39 -3.50
CA SER A 80 -14.65 -6.20 -2.95
C SER A 80 -13.93 -5.41 -4.03
N VAL A 81 -13.65 -4.14 -3.74
CA VAL A 81 -12.83 -3.24 -4.57
C VAL A 81 -11.90 -2.46 -3.64
N THR A 82 -10.59 -2.59 -3.88
CA THR A 82 -9.51 -1.86 -3.21
C THR A 82 -8.70 -1.04 -4.22
N THR A 83 -7.76 -0.23 -3.73
CA THR A 83 -6.93 0.67 -4.54
C THR A 83 -5.58 0.93 -3.88
N LYS A 84 -4.52 1.12 -4.68
CA LYS A 84 -3.20 1.59 -4.21
C LYS A 84 -2.91 3.05 -4.56
N TYR A 85 -3.93 3.84 -4.92
CA TYR A 85 -3.79 5.23 -5.36
C TYR A 85 -3.04 6.17 -4.40
N THR A 86 -3.07 5.86 -3.09
CA THR A 86 -2.36 6.61 -2.03
C THR A 86 -0.95 6.07 -1.74
N GLY A 87 -0.53 4.98 -2.39
CA GLY A 87 0.71 4.23 -2.08
C GLY A 87 0.52 3.10 -1.07
N GLU A 88 -0.67 2.98 -0.47
CA GLU A 88 -1.08 1.90 0.45
C GLU A 88 -2.35 1.23 -0.07
N ASP A 89 -2.59 -0.04 0.30
CA ASP A 89 -3.85 -0.73 0.01
C ASP A 89 -5.01 -0.12 0.82
N LYS A 90 -5.84 0.68 0.14
CA LYS A 90 -7.04 1.31 0.69
C LYS A 90 -8.31 0.65 0.14
N THR A 91 -9.37 0.66 0.93
CA THR A 91 -10.65 0.03 0.59
C THR A 91 -11.59 1.03 -0.11
N LEU A 92 -12.48 0.56 -0.98
CA LEU A 92 -13.64 1.31 -1.49
C LEU A 92 -14.96 0.55 -1.24
N ILE A 93 -14.92 -0.78 -1.43
CA ILE A 93 -15.98 -1.72 -1.06
C ILE A 93 -15.40 -2.68 -0.04
N TYR A 94 -16.06 -2.82 1.12
CA TYR A 94 -15.50 -3.45 2.32
C TYR A 94 -14.99 -4.89 2.08
N GLN A 95 -13.86 -5.19 2.71
CA GLN A 95 -13.23 -6.50 2.77
C GLN A 95 -12.80 -6.79 4.20
N GLU A 96 -13.31 -7.87 4.81
CA GLU A 96 -12.84 -8.35 6.11
C GLU A 96 -11.42 -8.92 5.92
N ASP A 97 -10.46 -8.42 6.69
CA ASP A 97 -9.02 -8.75 6.58
C ASP A 97 -8.67 -10.17 7.05
N GLY A 98 -9.65 -10.95 7.53
CA GLY A 98 -9.45 -12.28 8.09
C GLY A 98 -8.87 -12.27 9.51
N SER A 99 -8.73 -11.11 10.14
CA SER A 99 -8.29 -11.01 11.53
C SER A 99 -9.26 -11.75 12.49
N GLY A 100 -8.71 -12.29 13.58
CA GLY A 100 -9.49 -13.04 14.57
C GLY A 100 -9.89 -14.47 14.17
N GLY A 101 -9.24 -15.07 13.17
CA GLY A 101 -9.40 -16.50 12.84
C GLY A 101 -10.70 -16.82 12.08
N ARG A 102 -11.30 -15.82 11.43
CA ARG A 102 -12.44 -15.99 10.54
C ARG A 102 -11.94 -16.13 9.09
N PRO A 103 -12.64 -16.89 8.22
CA PRO A 103 -12.38 -16.82 6.78
C PRO A 103 -12.53 -15.37 6.30
N VAL A 104 -11.64 -14.94 5.39
CA VAL A 104 -11.74 -13.65 4.69
C VAL A 104 -13.12 -13.59 4.02
N ASN A 105 -14.02 -12.76 4.55
CA ASN A 105 -15.36 -12.61 4.01
C ASN A 105 -15.53 -11.22 3.42
N TYR A 106 -16.14 -11.13 2.24
CA TYR A 106 -16.56 -9.84 1.70
C TYR A 106 -18.03 -9.68 2.01
N THR A 107 -18.43 -8.47 2.38
CA THR A 107 -19.77 -8.19 2.89
C THR A 107 -20.74 -7.83 1.76
N SER A 108 -20.25 -7.26 0.65
CA SER A 108 -21.09 -6.83 -0.47
C SER A 108 -21.59 -8.00 -1.33
N HIS A 109 -22.87 -7.96 -1.68
CA HIS A 109 -23.62 -9.08 -2.28
C HIS A 109 -24.73 -8.62 -3.26
N ILE A 110 -25.41 -9.58 -3.87
CA ILE A 110 -26.40 -9.36 -4.93
C ILE A 110 -27.54 -10.37 -4.84
N HIS A 111 -28.79 -9.90 -4.94
CA HIS A 111 -29.97 -10.74 -5.04
C HIS A 111 -30.61 -10.66 -6.43
N PHE A 112 -31.29 -11.73 -6.81
CA PHE A 112 -32.15 -11.76 -8.00
C PHE A 112 -33.56 -12.13 -7.57
N LYS A 113 -34.55 -11.31 -7.95
CA LYS A 113 -35.96 -11.62 -7.75
C LYS A 113 -36.53 -12.19 -9.06
N VAL A 114 -37.23 -13.33 -8.99
CA VAL A 114 -37.85 -13.99 -10.14
C VAL A 114 -39.27 -14.43 -9.80
N ASP A 115 -40.29 -13.87 -10.45
CA ASP A 115 -41.70 -14.13 -10.20
C ASP A 115 -42.03 -14.12 -8.68
N ASP A 116 -41.67 -13.04 -7.97
CA ASP A 116 -41.80 -12.90 -6.50
C ASP A 116 -40.91 -13.80 -5.62
N ILE A 117 -39.97 -14.57 -6.19
CA ILE A 117 -39.00 -15.38 -5.44
C ILE A 117 -37.64 -14.69 -5.41
N ILE A 118 -37.17 -14.32 -4.22
CA ILE A 118 -35.85 -13.72 -4.00
C ILE A 118 -34.80 -14.82 -3.82
N PHE A 119 -33.77 -14.78 -4.65
CA PHE A 119 -32.57 -15.63 -4.58
C PHE A 119 -31.38 -14.83 -4.02
N GLN A 120 -30.75 -15.40 -3.00
CA GLN A 120 -29.71 -14.79 -2.15
C GLN A 120 -28.39 -15.59 -2.21
N LEU A 121 -27.22 -15.01 -1.94
CA LEU A 121 -25.96 -15.78 -1.94
C LEU A 121 -25.93 -16.81 -0.80
N PRO A 122 -25.28 -17.98 -0.98
CA PRO A 122 -25.46 -19.13 -0.10
C PRO A 122 -24.89 -18.98 1.32
N TYR A 123 -24.09 -17.93 1.58
CA TYR A 123 -23.47 -17.65 2.89
C TYR A 123 -24.13 -16.48 3.63
N GLU A 124 -25.14 -15.85 3.04
CA GLU A 124 -25.94 -14.83 3.70
C GLU A 124 -26.78 -15.44 4.85
N LEU A 125 -27.28 -14.57 5.74
CA LEU A 125 -28.22 -14.95 6.78
C LEU A 125 -29.66 -14.72 6.30
N ASP A 126 -30.53 -15.71 6.50
CA ASP A 126 -31.96 -15.51 6.42
C ASP A 126 -32.40 -14.45 7.46
N PRO A 127 -33.12 -13.38 7.08
CA PRO A 127 -33.39 -12.26 7.98
C PRO A 127 -34.37 -12.61 9.11
N THR A 128 -35.16 -13.68 8.95
CA THR A 128 -36.15 -14.14 9.94
C THR A 128 -35.52 -15.08 10.96
N THR A 129 -34.74 -16.06 10.51
CA THR A 129 -34.12 -17.09 11.36
C THR A 129 -32.72 -16.72 11.85
N ARG A 130 -32.08 -15.73 11.20
CA ARG A 130 -30.68 -15.30 11.41
C ARG A 130 -29.68 -16.46 11.27
N GLN A 131 -29.95 -17.40 10.37
CA GLN A 131 -29.11 -18.56 10.05
C GLN A 131 -28.81 -18.63 8.54
N SER A 132 -27.72 -19.30 8.18
CA SER A 132 -27.32 -19.57 6.80
C SER A 132 -27.50 -21.07 6.49
N PRO A 133 -27.90 -21.49 5.28
CA PRO A 133 -28.17 -20.68 4.08
C PRO A 133 -29.56 -20.01 4.11
N PRO A 134 -29.79 -18.98 3.26
CA PRO A 134 -31.10 -18.35 3.08
C PRO A 134 -32.11 -19.28 2.40
N ALA A 135 -33.40 -18.93 2.43
CA ALA A 135 -34.49 -19.78 1.96
C ALA A 135 -34.39 -20.23 0.48
N ASN A 136 -33.92 -19.36 -0.42
CA ASN A 136 -33.62 -19.73 -1.82
C ASN A 136 -32.17 -19.34 -2.16
N PRO A 137 -31.18 -20.22 -1.90
CA PRO A 137 -29.78 -19.89 -2.13
C PRO A 137 -29.41 -19.99 -3.62
N LEU A 138 -28.66 -19.01 -4.11
CA LEU A 138 -27.99 -19.02 -5.41
C LEU A 138 -26.90 -20.08 -5.41
N ASN A 139 -26.81 -20.84 -6.50
CA ASN A 139 -25.78 -21.86 -6.66
C ASN A 139 -24.66 -21.33 -7.57
N VAL A 140 -23.56 -20.89 -6.97
CA VAL A 140 -22.38 -20.37 -7.68
C VAL A 140 -21.60 -21.55 -8.30
N THR A 141 -21.69 -21.70 -9.62
CA THR A 141 -21.15 -22.86 -10.33
C THR A 141 -19.66 -22.78 -10.59
N ARG A 142 -19.15 -21.58 -10.84
CA ARG A 142 -17.72 -21.29 -11.07
C ARG A 142 -17.44 -19.79 -11.06
N THR A 143 -16.22 -19.42 -10.67
CA THR A 143 -15.60 -18.15 -11.04
C THR A 143 -14.62 -18.34 -12.19
N PHE A 144 -14.45 -17.35 -13.07
CA PHE A 144 -13.52 -17.41 -14.20
C PHE A 144 -13.09 -16.04 -14.73
N ARG A 145 -11.92 -15.98 -15.36
CA ARG A 145 -11.43 -14.80 -16.09
C ARG A 145 -11.78 -14.92 -17.57
N ASP A 146 -12.07 -13.80 -18.22
CA ASP A 146 -12.07 -13.69 -19.67
C ASP A 146 -11.64 -12.28 -20.12
N THR A 147 -11.51 -12.09 -21.43
CA THR A 147 -11.19 -10.79 -22.04
C THR A 147 -12.16 -10.53 -23.18
N VAL A 148 -12.94 -9.45 -23.10
CA VAL A 148 -13.93 -9.07 -24.12
C VAL A 148 -13.56 -7.70 -24.68
N ALA A 149 -13.47 -7.59 -26.02
CA ALA A 149 -13.01 -6.38 -26.75
C ALA A 149 -11.60 -5.86 -26.37
N GLY A 150 -10.84 -6.61 -25.56
CA GLY A 150 -9.54 -6.22 -24.99
C GLY A 150 -9.60 -5.81 -23.51
N THR A 151 -10.80 -5.76 -22.90
CA THR A 151 -11.01 -5.51 -21.47
C THR A 151 -11.04 -6.84 -20.71
N ALA A 152 -10.17 -6.98 -19.70
CA ALA A 152 -10.15 -8.16 -18.84
C ALA A 152 -11.30 -8.11 -17.81
N ARG A 153 -11.90 -9.27 -17.49
CA ARG A 153 -13.03 -9.36 -16.56
C ARG A 153 -12.88 -10.53 -15.60
N VAL A 154 -13.47 -10.41 -14.41
CA VAL A 154 -13.66 -11.51 -13.46
C VAL A 154 -15.16 -11.78 -13.32
N ASN A 155 -15.54 -13.05 -13.43
CA ASN A 155 -16.92 -13.47 -13.63
C ASN A 155 -17.31 -14.53 -12.60
N ALA A 156 -18.54 -14.51 -12.10
CA ALA A 156 -19.19 -15.58 -11.33
C ALA A 156 -20.46 -16.03 -12.04
N SER A 157 -20.54 -17.30 -12.42
CA SER A 157 -21.71 -17.89 -13.07
C SER A 157 -22.54 -18.65 -12.04
N MET A 158 -23.82 -18.31 -11.95
CA MET A 158 -24.73 -18.79 -10.91
C MET A 158 -26.03 -19.31 -11.53
N PHE A 159 -26.80 -20.10 -10.78
CA PHE A 159 -28.20 -20.35 -11.12
C PHE A 159 -29.12 -20.34 -9.89
N GLY A 160 -30.36 -19.92 -10.12
CA GLY A 160 -31.48 -20.13 -9.20
C GLY A 160 -32.32 -21.32 -9.65
N LEU A 161 -32.79 -22.13 -8.69
CA LEU A 161 -33.71 -23.23 -8.94
C LEU A 161 -35.13 -22.81 -8.54
N MET A 162 -36.05 -22.75 -9.50
CA MET A 162 -37.44 -22.39 -9.25
C MET A 162 -38.21 -23.56 -8.60
N PRO A 163 -39.28 -23.30 -7.81
CA PRO A 163 -40.12 -24.36 -7.23
C PRO A 163 -40.83 -25.27 -8.24
N ASP A 164 -40.97 -24.83 -9.49
CA ASP A 164 -41.51 -25.64 -10.60
C ASP A 164 -40.43 -26.52 -11.28
N GLY A 165 -39.18 -26.44 -10.83
CA GLY A 165 -38.04 -27.22 -11.32
C GLY A 165 -37.35 -26.64 -12.56
N ASP A 166 -37.79 -25.50 -13.07
CA ASP A 166 -37.00 -24.74 -14.05
C ASP A 166 -35.79 -24.08 -13.36
N THR A 167 -34.73 -23.82 -14.12
CA THR A 167 -33.58 -23.00 -13.66
C THR A 167 -33.60 -21.64 -14.32
N ILE A 168 -32.99 -20.64 -13.67
CA ILE A 168 -32.59 -19.36 -14.28
C ILE A 168 -31.08 -19.22 -14.10
N GLN A 169 -30.38 -18.80 -15.15
CA GLN A 169 -28.92 -18.59 -15.11
C GLN A 169 -28.61 -17.11 -14.91
N PHE A 170 -27.60 -16.84 -14.10
CA PHE A 170 -27.11 -15.50 -13.80
C PHE A 170 -25.59 -15.43 -14.03
N LEU A 171 -25.10 -14.26 -14.41
CA LEU A 171 -23.69 -13.96 -14.57
C LEU A 171 -23.41 -12.60 -13.94
N LEU A 172 -22.66 -12.58 -12.84
CA LEU A 172 -22.07 -11.37 -12.28
C LEU A 172 -20.66 -11.21 -12.85
N TRP A 173 -20.27 -10.01 -13.29
CA TRP A 173 -18.87 -9.73 -13.62
C TRP A 173 -18.43 -8.34 -13.19
N MET A 174 -17.11 -8.20 -13.06
CA MET A 174 -16.42 -6.94 -12.82
C MET A 174 -15.36 -6.68 -13.88
N GLU A 175 -15.29 -5.45 -14.39
CA GLU A 175 -14.37 -5.02 -15.45
C GLU A 175 -13.86 -3.58 -15.22
N PRO A 176 -12.60 -3.25 -15.55
CA PRO A 176 -12.07 -1.89 -15.43
C PRO A 176 -12.58 -0.96 -16.54
N VAL A 177 -12.97 0.26 -16.17
CA VAL A 177 -13.47 1.31 -17.05
C VAL A 177 -12.84 2.66 -16.68
N LYS A 178 -12.07 3.27 -17.59
CA LYS A 178 -11.64 4.69 -17.47
C LYS A 178 -12.75 5.59 -18.01
N ARG A 179 -13.11 6.65 -17.29
CA ARG A 179 -14.08 7.69 -17.70
C ARG A 179 -13.54 9.10 -17.49
N PRO A 180 -14.16 10.15 -18.06
CA PRO A 180 -13.76 11.54 -17.85
C PRO A 180 -13.62 11.93 -16.38
N SER A 181 -14.40 11.30 -15.51
CA SER A 181 -14.44 11.54 -14.08
C SER A 181 -13.46 10.70 -13.25
N GLY A 182 -12.65 9.81 -13.85
CA GLY A 182 -11.70 8.97 -13.11
C GLY A 182 -11.61 7.51 -13.57
N GLY A 183 -11.13 6.63 -12.69
CA GLY A 183 -11.02 5.19 -12.92
C GLY A 183 -12.05 4.40 -12.13
N PHE A 184 -12.69 3.42 -12.75
CA PHE A 184 -13.80 2.67 -12.17
C PHE A 184 -13.68 1.16 -12.40
N ILE A 185 -14.26 0.39 -11.50
CA ILE A 185 -14.68 -0.98 -11.72
C ILE A 185 -16.18 -0.95 -12.01
N ARG A 186 -16.57 -1.40 -13.20
CA ARG A 186 -17.97 -1.66 -13.53
C ARG A 186 -18.37 -3.01 -12.96
N ILE A 187 -19.52 -3.06 -12.30
CA ILE A 187 -20.14 -4.25 -11.73
C ILE A 187 -21.47 -4.45 -12.44
N SER A 188 -21.64 -5.60 -13.10
CA SER A 188 -22.80 -5.86 -13.96
C SER A 188 -23.36 -7.26 -13.76
N ALA A 189 -24.68 -7.39 -13.88
CA ALA A 189 -25.41 -8.64 -13.77
C ALA A 189 -26.23 -8.93 -15.02
N GLU A 190 -25.93 -10.05 -15.69
CA GLU A 190 -26.69 -10.61 -16.81
C GLU A 190 -27.57 -11.75 -16.34
N VAL A 191 -28.79 -11.76 -16.85
CA VAL A 191 -29.79 -12.80 -16.64
C VAL A 191 -29.98 -13.56 -17.95
N HIS A 192 -30.05 -14.88 -17.87
CA HIS A 192 -30.44 -15.76 -18.97
C HIS A 192 -31.63 -16.62 -18.53
N ASN A 193 -32.82 -16.29 -19.06
CA ASN A 193 -34.06 -16.99 -18.75
C ASN A 193 -34.08 -18.37 -19.44
N THR A 194 -33.46 -19.36 -18.80
CA THR A 194 -33.45 -20.76 -19.27
C THR A 194 -34.76 -21.52 -18.99
N SER A 195 -35.76 -20.86 -18.42
CA SER A 195 -37.07 -21.44 -18.16
C SER A 195 -37.95 -21.49 -19.42
N LYS A 196 -39.03 -22.27 -19.39
CA LYS A 196 -39.90 -22.47 -20.57
C LYS A 196 -40.94 -21.37 -20.80
N ARG A 197 -41.01 -20.38 -19.90
CA ARG A 197 -42.00 -19.30 -19.93
C ARG A 197 -41.33 -17.94 -19.73
N ALA A 198 -42.05 -16.88 -20.09
CA ALA A 198 -41.62 -15.54 -19.70
C ALA A 198 -41.60 -15.45 -18.17
N ARG A 199 -40.63 -14.71 -17.63
CA ARG A 199 -40.43 -14.50 -16.19
C ARG A 199 -40.31 -13.01 -15.92
N GLN A 200 -40.84 -12.55 -14.80
CA GLN A 200 -40.50 -11.24 -14.25
C GLN A 200 -39.20 -11.39 -13.48
N ILE A 201 -38.18 -10.60 -13.81
CA ILE A 201 -36.85 -10.70 -13.16
C ILE A 201 -36.35 -9.31 -12.80
N GLY A 202 -35.80 -9.15 -11.60
CA GLY A 202 -35.14 -7.92 -11.13
C GLY A 202 -33.77 -8.22 -10.52
N VAL A 203 -33.02 -7.16 -10.16
CA VAL A 203 -31.71 -7.27 -9.47
C VAL A 203 -31.63 -6.28 -8.30
N LEU A 204 -31.15 -6.73 -7.13
CA LEU A 204 -30.77 -5.88 -6.00
C LEU A 204 -29.27 -6.05 -5.74
N MET A 205 -28.53 -4.96 -5.57
CA MET A 205 -27.10 -4.95 -5.23
C MET A 205 -26.89 -4.16 -3.93
N LEU A 206 -26.21 -4.79 -2.98
CA LEU A 206 -25.98 -4.28 -1.63
C LEU A 206 -24.48 -4.14 -1.43
N ILE A 207 -24.02 -2.91 -1.20
CA ILE A 207 -22.60 -2.56 -1.18
C ILE A 207 -22.25 -1.89 0.14
N ASP A 208 -21.40 -2.57 0.89
CA ASP A 208 -20.78 -2.11 2.12
C ASP A 208 -19.61 -1.17 1.76
N THR A 209 -19.70 0.10 2.12
CA THR A 209 -18.76 1.14 1.68
C THR A 209 -17.85 1.57 2.82
N LYS A 210 -16.57 1.23 2.68
CA LYS A 210 -15.48 1.72 3.52
C LYS A 210 -14.49 2.44 2.62
N ILE A 211 -14.39 3.76 2.76
CA ILE A 211 -13.56 4.58 1.89
C ILE A 211 -12.25 4.88 2.60
N GLY A 212 -11.18 4.26 2.10
CA GLY A 212 -9.89 4.26 2.78
C GLY A 212 -9.99 3.63 4.15
N ASP A 213 -9.66 4.39 5.18
CA ASP A 213 -9.78 3.95 6.58
C ASP A 213 -11.16 4.27 7.21
N ASN A 214 -12.06 4.95 6.49
CA ASN A 214 -13.36 5.40 7.01
C ASN A 214 -14.53 4.47 6.66
N ASP A 215 -14.98 3.71 7.68
CA ASP A 215 -16.18 2.86 7.71
C ASP A 215 -17.50 3.67 7.89
N ARG A 216 -17.40 4.99 7.96
CA ARG A 216 -18.51 5.96 8.15
C ARG A 216 -18.38 7.09 7.14
N ALA A 217 -18.05 6.73 5.91
CA ALA A 217 -17.75 7.65 4.84
C ALA A 217 -18.94 8.60 4.58
N PRO A 218 -18.76 9.93 4.66
CA PRO A 218 -19.79 10.87 4.25
C PRO A 218 -20.11 10.70 2.76
N ILE A 219 -21.38 10.43 2.46
CA ILE A 219 -21.87 10.23 1.09
C ILE A 219 -22.49 11.54 0.55
N ILE A 220 -22.10 11.90 -0.67
CA ILE A 220 -22.53 13.10 -1.39
C ILE A 220 -23.18 12.66 -2.70
N SER A 221 -24.32 13.23 -3.05
CA SER A 221 -24.94 13.02 -4.37
C SER A 221 -24.66 14.21 -5.30
N ALA A 222 -24.96 14.07 -6.59
CA ALA A 222 -24.97 15.20 -7.51
C ALA A 222 -25.95 16.35 -7.12
N PHE A 223 -26.83 16.13 -6.12
CA PHE A 223 -27.77 17.13 -5.61
C PHE A 223 -27.28 17.86 -4.35
N GLY A 224 -26.17 17.43 -3.73
CA GLY A 224 -25.63 18.02 -2.50
C GLY A 224 -25.06 16.99 -1.52
N TYR A 225 -24.48 17.50 -0.43
CA TYR A 225 -24.02 16.70 0.72
C TYR A 225 -25.16 16.45 1.71
N GLU A 226 -25.29 15.20 2.15
CA GLU A 226 -26.34 14.72 3.05
C GLU A 226 -25.72 14.03 4.26
N THR A 227 -26.27 14.25 5.46
CA THR A 227 -25.71 13.75 6.75
C THR A 227 -26.55 12.65 7.40
N THR A 228 -27.67 12.30 6.78
CA THR A 228 -28.63 11.26 7.21
C THR A 228 -28.92 10.33 6.04
N GLU A 229 -29.48 9.15 6.27
CA GLU A 229 -29.94 8.30 5.17
C GLU A 229 -30.89 9.05 4.21
N THR A 230 -30.65 8.96 2.91
CA THR A 230 -31.52 9.54 1.86
C THR A 230 -31.67 8.57 0.70
N GLU A 231 -32.86 8.60 0.09
CA GLU A 231 -33.27 7.74 -1.02
C GLU A 231 -33.63 8.54 -2.27
N PHE A 232 -33.51 7.89 -3.42
CA PHE A 232 -33.85 8.43 -4.74
C PHE A 232 -34.60 7.38 -5.55
N GLU A 233 -35.77 7.75 -6.07
CA GLU A 233 -36.58 6.92 -6.96
C GLU A 233 -36.54 7.46 -8.40
N LEU A 234 -36.44 6.56 -9.38
CA LEU A 234 -36.45 6.91 -10.79
C LEU A 234 -37.84 7.43 -11.20
N GLY A 235 -37.92 8.73 -11.48
CA GLY A 235 -39.16 9.42 -11.84
C GLY A 235 -39.80 10.26 -10.72
N THR A 236 -39.34 10.11 -9.47
CA THR A 236 -39.75 10.96 -8.35
C THR A 236 -38.73 12.08 -8.15
N PRO A 237 -39.10 13.39 -8.20
CA PRO A 237 -38.15 14.49 -7.99
C PRO A 237 -37.41 14.39 -6.64
N PRO A 238 -36.08 14.64 -6.59
CA PRO A 238 -35.23 15.24 -7.62
C PRO A 238 -34.82 14.29 -8.78
N GLY A 239 -35.16 13.00 -8.68
CA GLY A 239 -34.78 11.94 -9.62
C GLY A 239 -33.53 11.19 -9.18
N MET A 240 -33.10 10.23 -9.99
CA MET A 240 -31.87 9.47 -9.76
C MET A 240 -30.64 10.38 -9.99
N PRO A 241 -29.73 10.55 -9.02
CA PRO A 241 -28.50 11.31 -9.25
C PRO A 241 -27.58 10.55 -10.24
N PRO A 242 -26.87 11.24 -11.15
CA PRO A 242 -25.98 10.58 -12.10
C PRO A 242 -24.79 9.86 -11.45
N PHE A 243 -24.37 10.32 -10.27
CA PHE A 243 -23.30 9.74 -9.46
C PHE A 243 -23.49 10.06 -7.98
N TRP A 244 -22.79 9.30 -7.14
CA TRP A 244 -22.55 9.58 -5.73
C TRP A 244 -21.04 9.55 -5.44
N LEU A 245 -20.62 10.17 -4.35
CA LEU A 245 -19.25 10.19 -3.84
C LEU A 245 -19.25 9.65 -2.41
N GLY A 246 -18.22 8.93 -2.01
CA GLY A 246 -17.93 8.61 -0.62
C GLY A 246 -16.59 9.23 -0.23
N LEU A 247 -16.55 9.94 0.89
CA LEU A 247 -15.32 10.59 1.39
C LEU A 247 -14.67 9.78 2.51
N GLU A 248 -13.35 9.65 2.49
CA GLU A 248 -12.58 9.19 3.65
C GLU A 248 -12.63 10.22 4.80
N GLY A 249 -12.62 11.52 4.47
CA GLY A 249 -12.72 12.60 5.44
C GLY A 249 -14.06 13.34 5.40
N THR A 250 -14.03 14.66 5.18
CA THR A 250 -15.21 15.55 5.17
C THR A 250 -15.17 16.50 3.95
N PRO A 251 -16.24 17.21 3.58
CA PRO A 251 -16.19 18.15 2.46
C PRO A 251 -15.12 19.26 2.57
N LEU A 252 -14.62 19.55 3.77
CA LEU A 252 -13.53 20.52 4.02
C LEU A 252 -12.14 19.86 4.10
N GLN A 253 -12.07 18.53 4.19
CA GLN A 253 -10.85 17.71 4.23
C GLN A 253 -11.18 16.33 3.63
N PRO A 254 -11.34 16.20 2.30
CA PRO A 254 -12.05 15.05 1.70
C PRO A 254 -11.31 13.71 1.79
N GLY A 255 -9.98 13.71 1.86
CA GLY A 255 -9.17 12.48 1.84
C GLY A 255 -9.33 11.70 0.52
N LEU A 256 -9.19 10.38 0.57
CA LEU A 256 -9.56 9.51 -0.54
C LEU A 256 -11.04 9.71 -0.88
N THR A 257 -11.35 9.93 -2.17
CA THR A 257 -12.71 10.14 -2.65
C THR A 257 -13.12 9.01 -3.59
N ALA A 258 -13.97 8.12 -3.11
CA ALA A 258 -14.65 7.16 -3.94
C ALA A 258 -15.77 7.85 -4.74
N ARG A 259 -16.07 7.33 -5.92
CA ARG A 259 -17.24 7.72 -6.71
C ARG A 259 -17.92 6.50 -7.30
N GLY A 260 -19.24 6.46 -7.20
CA GLY A 260 -20.06 5.53 -7.97
C GLY A 260 -20.88 6.24 -9.04
N ASN A 261 -20.87 5.72 -10.27
CA ASN A 261 -21.71 6.24 -11.37
C ASN A 261 -22.99 5.42 -11.46
N LEU A 262 -24.14 6.09 -11.49
CA LEU A 262 -25.47 5.46 -11.61
C LEU A 262 -26.06 5.64 -13.01
N THR A 263 -25.69 6.72 -13.71
CA THR A 263 -26.08 6.97 -15.10
C THR A 263 -24.86 7.31 -15.94
N ALA A 264 -24.51 6.45 -16.89
CA ALA A 264 -23.48 6.70 -17.91
C ALA A 264 -23.66 5.72 -19.08
N ASP A 265 -22.98 5.96 -20.20
CA ASP A 265 -23.03 5.05 -21.35
C ASP A 265 -22.52 3.64 -20.97
N GLY A 266 -23.29 2.60 -21.30
CA GLY A 266 -23.05 1.22 -20.87
C GLY A 266 -23.49 0.85 -19.44
N LEU A 267 -24.10 1.78 -18.70
CA LEU A 267 -24.75 1.51 -17.42
C LEU A 267 -26.27 1.33 -17.57
N ILE A 268 -26.90 0.73 -16.57
CA ILE A 268 -28.35 0.63 -16.46
C ILE A 268 -28.73 1.43 -15.22
N THR A 269 -29.49 2.51 -15.40
CA THR A 269 -29.96 3.34 -14.29
C THR A 269 -30.81 2.49 -13.34
N PRO A 270 -30.54 2.48 -12.02
CA PRO A 270 -31.39 1.81 -11.05
C PRO A 270 -32.75 2.51 -10.93
N ASP A 271 -33.78 1.76 -10.57
CA ASP A 271 -35.11 2.28 -10.26
C ASP A 271 -35.15 2.92 -8.86
N TYR A 272 -34.34 2.41 -7.93
CA TYR A 272 -34.21 2.94 -6.56
C TYR A 272 -32.75 2.88 -6.08
N PHE A 273 -32.31 3.95 -5.43
CA PHE A 273 -31.00 4.11 -4.82
C PHE A 273 -31.16 4.67 -3.42
N LEU A 274 -30.55 4.01 -2.43
CA LEU A 274 -30.54 4.42 -1.03
C LEU A 274 -29.11 4.38 -0.52
N PHE A 275 -28.69 5.41 0.20
CA PHE A 275 -27.51 5.32 1.06
C PHE A 275 -27.93 5.30 2.52
N GLY A 276 -27.36 4.38 3.30
CA GLY A 276 -27.82 4.10 4.65
C GLY A 276 -26.89 3.19 5.46
N ASN A 277 -27.37 2.76 6.63
CA ASN A 277 -26.58 2.00 7.59
C ASN A 277 -26.51 0.51 7.24
N TRP A 278 -25.29 -0.04 7.15
CA TRP A 278 -25.07 -1.45 6.79
C TRP A 278 -25.63 -2.42 7.85
N LYS A 279 -25.33 -2.16 9.13
CA LYS A 279 -25.81 -2.93 10.29
C LYS A 279 -27.20 -2.46 10.78
N ASP A 280 -27.90 -3.33 11.51
CA ASP A 280 -29.20 -3.02 12.14
C ASP A 280 -29.09 -1.78 13.06
N ASN A 281 -29.90 -0.74 12.80
CA ASN A 281 -30.00 0.42 13.68
C ASN A 281 -31.16 0.22 14.68
N THR A 282 -30.84 -0.46 15.78
CA THR A 282 -31.80 -0.80 16.84
C THR A 282 -32.42 0.42 17.53
N ALA A 283 -31.81 1.60 17.46
CA ALA A 283 -32.33 2.82 18.10
C ALA A 283 -33.60 3.36 17.41
N VAL A 284 -33.75 3.11 16.10
CA VAL A 284 -34.94 3.49 15.30
C VAL A 284 -35.68 2.26 14.73
N ASN A 285 -35.32 1.06 15.20
CA ASN A 285 -35.87 -0.22 14.72
C ASN A 285 -35.78 -0.38 13.18
N ALA A 286 -34.69 0.12 12.59
CA ALA A 286 -34.42 -0.03 11.16
C ALA A 286 -33.47 -1.21 10.91
N VAL A 287 -33.86 -2.10 9.99
CA VAL A 287 -33.02 -3.20 9.53
C VAL A 287 -31.84 -2.63 8.73
N GLY A 288 -30.66 -3.20 8.91
CA GLY A 288 -29.46 -2.82 8.17
C GLY A 288 -29.55 -3.20 6.69
N LEU A 289 -28.83 -2.50 5.81
CA LEU A 289 -28.81 -2.84 4.39
C LEU A 289 -28.29 -4.27 4.16
N ALA A 290 -27.40 -4.78 5.03
CA ALA A 290 -26.87 -6.15 5.01
C ALA A 290 -27.92 -7.27 5.14
N LEU A 291 -29.18 -6.96 5.50
CA LEU A 291 -30.27 -7.91 5.70
C LEU A 291 -31.54 -7.52 4.92
N THR A 292 -31.45 -6.53 4.03
CA THR A 292 -32.57 -6.11 3.17
C THR A 292 -32.71 -7.10 2.03
N GLN A 293 -33.89 -7.69 1.83
CA GLN A 293 -34.12 -8.68 0.79
C GLN A 293 -34.49 -8.05 -0.56
N TRP A 294 -35.36 -7.03 -0.56
CA TRP A 294 -35.80 -6.32 -1.77
C TRP A 294 -36.07 -4.82 -1.55
N ASN A 295 -37.31 -4.36 -1.77
CA ASN A 295 -37.72 -2.96 -1.78
C ASN A 295 -38.49 -2.54 -0.52
N GLU A 296 -38.45 -3.35 0.55
CA GLU A 296 -39.10 -3.07 1.83
C GLU A 296 -38.38 -2.00 2.67
N ARG A 297 -37.12 -1.68 2.36
CA ARG A 297 -36.33 -0.65 3.06
C ARG A 297 -36.63 0.74 2.51
N ARG A 298 -36.77 1.72 3.42
CA ARG A 298 -36.89 3.15 3.15
C ARG A 298 -35.98 3.94 4.10
N ALA A 299 -35.50 5.11 3.68
CA ALA A 299 -34.60 5.96 4.46
C ALA A 299 -35.24 6.39 5.80
N VAL A 300 -34.49 6.32 6.91
CA VAL A 300 -35.00 6.69 8.26
C VAL A 300 -34.54 8.07 8.77
N LEU A 301 -33.93 8.90 7.92
CA LEU A 301 -33.52 10.29 8.22
C LEU A 301 -32.67 10.45 9.51
N THR A 302 -31.88 9.42 9.84
CA THR A 302 -30.86 9.46 10.90
C THR A 302 -29.46 9.32 10.31
N GLY A 303 -28.45 9.80 11.02
CA GLY A 303 -27.05 9.50 10.69
C GLY A 303 -26.76 8.00 10.77
N TYR A 304 -25.85 7.53 9.93
CA TYR A 304 -25.37 6.15 9.89
C TYR A 304 -24.02 6.00 10.63
N THR A 305 -23.75 4.78 11.08
CA THR A 305 -22.55 4.37 11.84
C THR A 305 -21.67 3.38 11.09
N ASP A 306 -22.08 3.02 9.87
CA ASP A 306 -21.54 1.95 9.04
C ASP A 306 -22.05 2.21 7.61
N SER A 307 -21.25 2.87 6.78
CA SER A 307 -21.72 3.46 5.51
C SER A 307 -21.97 2.40 4.45
N SER A 308 -23.13 2.44 3.79
CA SER A 308 -23.44 1.51 2.70
C SER A 308 -24.46 2.07 1.71
N ILE A 309 -24.57 1.41 0.56
CA ILE A 309 -25.57 1.71 -0.46
C ILE A 309 -26.36 0.48 -0.90
N LEU A 310 -27.58 0.75 -1.36
CA LEU A 310 -28.50 -0.19 -1.98
C LEU A 310 -28.86 0.33 -3.37
N LEU A 311 -28.72 -0.52 -4.38
CA LEU A 311 -29.09 -0.27 -5.77
C LEU A 311 -30.09 -1.33 -6.22
N LEU A 312 -31.28 -0.90 -6.65
CA LEU A 312 -32.36 -1.79 -7.06
C LEU A 312 -32.78 -1.50 -8.50
N TRP A 313 -32.86 -2.57 -9.29
CA TRP A 313 -33.48 -2.63 -10.61
C TRP A 313 -34.69 -3.55 -10.52
N GLU A 314 -35.88 -2.98 -10.69
CA GLU A 314 -37.15 -3.68 -10.45
C GLU A 314 -37.43 -4.77 -11.49
N GLU A 315 -38.44 -5.58 -11.19
CA GLU A 315 -38.83 -6.70 -12.05
C GLU A 315 -39.32 -6.25 -13.43
N GLU A 316 -38.73 -6.81 -14.48
CA GLU A 316 -39.13 -6.59 -15.88
C GLU A 316 -39.19 -7.93 -16.61
N GLY A 317 -40.10 -8.03 -17.58
CA GLY A 317 -40.39 -9.26 -18.30
C GLY A 317 -39.25 -9.68 -19.24
N MET A 318 -38.84 -10.95 -19.13
CA MET A 318 -37.86 -11.57 -20.04
C MET A 318 -38.46 -12.83 -20.68
N ALA A 319 -38.35 -12.95 -22.00
CA ALA A 319 -38.86 -14.07 -22.78
C ALA A 319 -38.07 -15.37 -22.55
N PRO A 320 -38.63 -16.56 -22.88
CA PRO A 320 -37.89 -17.83 -22.82
C PRO A 320 -36.63 -17.78 -23.72
N GLY A 321 -35.48 -18.15 -23.17
CA GLY A 321 -34.19 -18.10 -23.86
C GLY A 321 -33.60 -16.68 -24.01
N GLU A 322 -34.26 -15.64 -23.51
CA GLU A 322 -33.71 -14.28 -23.54
C GLU A 322 -32.51 -14.16 -22.59
N ARG A 323 -31.46 -13.48 -23.05
CA ARG A 323 -30.28 -13.11 -22.28
C ARG A 323 -30.11 -11.60 -22.33
N ARG A 324 -30.05 -10.95 -21.17
CA ARG A 324 -30.00 -9.49 -21.05
C ARG A 324 -29.26 -9.06 -19.78
N VAL A 325 -28.45 -7.99 -19.89
CA VAL A 325 -27.91 -7.29 -18.73
C VAL A 325 -29.07 -6.59 -18.01
N ARG A 326 -29.20 -6.79 -16.69
CA ARG A 326 -30.32 -6.25 -15.89
C ARG A 326 -29.89 -5.24 -14.82
N ALA A 327 -28.63 -5.32 -14.38
CA ALA A 327 -28.00 -4.29 -13.56
C ALA A 327 -26.61 -3.96 -14.11
N SER A 328 -26.22 -2.69 -14.04
CA SER A 328 -24.86 -2.24 -14.38
C SER A 328 -24.59 -0.90 -13.70
N THR A 329 -23.61 -0.89 -12.79
CA THR A 329 -23.14 0.28 -12.04
C THR A 329 -21.61 0.33 -12.06
N GLU A 330 -21.01 1.43 -11.64
CA GLU A 330 -19.55 1.61 -11.56
C GLU A 330 -19.16 2.16 -10.20
N ILE A 331 -18.07 1.68 -9.61
CA ILE A 331 -17.46 2.21 -8.38
C ILE A 331 -15.95 2.28 -8.56
N GLY A 332 -15.34 3.38 -8.11
CA GLY A 332 -13.90 3.60 -8.18
C GLY A 332 -13.50 4.95 -7.62
N LEU A 333 -12.50 5.58 -8.23
CA LEU A 333 -11.88 6.80 -7.77
C LEU A 333 -12.05 7.97 -8.75
N VAL A 334 -12.22 9.16 -8.17
CA VAL A 334 -11.89 10.43 -8.81
C VAL A 334 -10.44 10.81 -8.44
N ASP A 335 -9.81 11.68 -9.22
CA ASP A 335 -8.53 12.27 -8.83
C ASP A 335 -8.68 13.08 -7.51
N SER A 336 -7.69 13.02 -6.61
CA SER A 336 -7.76 13.57 -5.25
C SER A 336 -8.19 15.05 -5.20
N LEU A 337 -9.21 15.35 -4.40
CA LEU A 337 -9.74 16.71 -4.22
C LEU A 337 -8.81 17.57 -3.32
N SER A 338 -8.44 18.76 -3.82
CA SER A 338 -7.74 19.80 -3.05
C SER A 338 -8.70 20.86 -2.52
N VAL A 339 -8.35 21.50 -1.40
CA VAL A 339 -9.21 22.49 -0.71
C VAL A 339 -8.59 23.88 -0.73
N THR A 340 -9.37 24.88 -1.15
CA THR A 340 -8.97 26.29 -1.25
C THR A 340 -9.98 27.16 -0.49
N PHE A 341 -9.50 28.04 0.40
CA PHE A 341 -10.35 28.91 1.22
C PHE A 341 -10.43 30.34 0.67
N GLY A 342 -11.63 30.92 0.65
CA GLY A 342 -11.85 32.32 0.26
C GLY A 342 -11.68 33.28 1.45
N SER A 343 -10.71 34.19 1.38
CA SER A 343 -10.57 35.25 2.37
C SER A 343 -11.56 36.39 2.11
N GLY A 344 -12.62 36.47 2.91
CA GLY A 344 -13.58 37.58 2.88
C GLY A 344 -12.97 38.89 3.37
N GLY A 345 -12.31 39.64 2.48
CA GLY A 345 -11.66 40.91 2.82
C GLY A 345 -11.44 41.82 1.61
N TRP A 346 -12.15 42.95 1.56
CA TRP A 346 -11.86 44.02 0.60
C TRP A 346 -10.55 44.72 0.96
N GLY A 347 -9.42 44.28 0.37
CA GLY A 347 -8.21 45.11 0.32
C GLY A 347 -6.85 44.41 0.40
N GLY A 348 -6.33 43.98 -0.76
CA GLY A 348 -4.90 44.07 -1.08
C GLY A 348 -3.98 42.90 -0.67
N VAL A 349 -2.91 42.77 -1.47
CA VAL A 349 -1.71 41.91 -1.33
C VAL A 349 -1.91 40.42 -1.04
N GLY A 350 -1.80 39.61 -2.09
CA GLY A 350 -1.67 38.16 -1.97
C GLY A 350 -0.23 37.69 -1.70
N LEU A 351 -0.11 36.49 -1.13
CA LEU A 351 1.12 35.71 -0.97
C LEU A 351 0.79 34.22 -1.02
N GLY A 352 1.75 33.40 -1.47
CA GLY A 352 1.78 31.96 -1.19
C GLY A 352 0.95 31.07 -2.12
N GLY A 353 1.55 30.62 -3.22
CA GLY A 353 1.00 29.49 -3.97
C GLY A 353 1.19 28.19 -3.19
N GLY A 354 0.09 27.57 -2.76
CA GLY A 354 0.06 26.16 -2.38
C GLY A 354 0.09 25.30 -3.63
N GLY A 355 1.08 24.41 -3.75
CA GLY A 355 1.15 23.47 -4.86
C GLY A 355 0.08 22.39 -4.73
N LEU A 356 -0.56 22.02 -5.84
CA LEU A 356 -1.38 20.82 -5.92
C LEU A 356 -0.50 19.59 -5.68
N GLY A 357 -0.83 18.85 -4.63
CA GLY A 357 -0.29 17.53 -4.33
C GLY A 357 -1.18 16.86 -3.28
N GLY A 358 -1.53 15.59 -3.41
CA GLY A 358 -1.31 14.70 -4.55
C GLY A 358 -1.67 13.26 -4.21
N GLY A 359 -2.33 12.57 -5.14
CA GLY A 359 -2.49 11.11 -5.17
C GLY A 359 -2.18 10.63 -6.60
N GLY A 360 -1.95 9.32 -6.77
CA GLY A 360 -1.36 8.75 -7.99
C GLY A 360 -1.82 9.40 -9.30
N GLY A 361 -0.92 10.07 -10.02
CA GLY A 361 -1.26 10.81 -11.23
C GLY A 361 -0.14 10.72 -12.25
N ALA A 362 -0.35 10.03 -13.38
CA ALA A 362 0.63 10.01 -14.49
C ALA A 362 0.98 11.43 -14.97
N GLY A 363 0.08 12.41 -14.72
CA GLY A 363 0.25 13.83 -14.96
C GLY A 363 0.85 14.67 -13.82
N LYS A 364 1.76 14.13 -12.99
CA LYS A 364 2.55 14.91 -12.00
C LYS A 364 1.71 15.72 -10.99
N GLY A 365 0.63 15.13 -10.47
CA GLY A 365 -0.27 15.80 -9.51
C GLY A 365 -1.31 16.73 -10.13
N CYS A 366 -1.60 16.55 -11.43
CA CYS A 366 -2.64 17.28 -12.17
C CYS A 366 -3.61 16.30 -12.84
N LEU A 367 -4.85 16.75 -13.09
CA LEU A 367 -5.88 15.98 -13.78
C LEU A 367 -5.38 15.55 -15.16
N ALA A 368 -5.29 14.25 -15.44
CA ALA A 368 -4.56 13.72 -16.59
C ALA A 368 -5.44 13.06 -17.66
N PHE A 369 -5.21 13.43 -18.93
CA PHE A 369 -5.60 12.60 -20.06
C PHE A 369 -4.61 11.44 -20.21
N ASP A 370 -5.09 10.23 -20.50
CA ASP A 370 -4.24 9.11 -20.92
C ASP A 370 -4.20 9.02 -22.45
N THR A 371 -3.26 8.26 -23.03
CA THR A 371 -3.20 8.05 -24.49
C THR A 371 -3.59 6.63 -24.89
N VAL A 372 -4.24 6.50 -26.04
CA VAL A 372 -4.57 5.21 -26.66
C VAL A 372 -3.87 5.10 -28.01
N ALA A 373 -3.48 3.87 -28.38
CA ALA A 373 -2.88 3.60 -29.69
C ALA A 373 -3.97 3.35 -30.75
N GLN A 374 -3.87 4.01 -31.89
CA GLN A 374 -4.76 3.85 -33.04
C GLN A 374 -4.71 2.42 -33.58
N ARG A 375 -5.76 1.63 -33.34
CA ARG A 375 -5.85 0.24 -33.81
C ARG A 375 -6.15 0.13 -35.31
N ASP A 376 -6.99 1.02 -35.84
CA ASP A 376 -7.31 1.07 -37.28
C ASP A 376 -6.83 2.39 -37.89
N CYS A 377 -5.95 2.31 -38.88
CA CYS A 377 -5.41 3.46 -39.61
C CYS A 377 -6.37 4.08 -40.63
N ALA A 378 -7.53 3.44 -40.87
CA ALA A 378 -8.64 3.98 -41.65
C ALA A 378 -9.62 4.80 -40.80
N ASP A 379 -9.58 4.67 -39.46
CA ASP A 379 -10.41 5.46 -38.56
C ASP A 379 -10.02 6.96 -38.63
N LEU A 380 -10.97 7.77 -39.10
CA LEU A 380 -10.83 9.22 -39.25
C LEU A 380 -11.35 9.99 -38.02
N ASP A 381 -12.17 9.34 -37.20
CA ASP A 381 -12.74 9.90 -35.97
C ASP A 381 -11.91 9.52 -34.73
N PHE A 382 -10.81 8.76 -34.92
CA PHE A 382 -9.88 8.36 -33.88
C PHE A 382 -9.44 9.53 -32.98
N HIS A 383 -9.70 9.39 -31.68
CA HIS A 383 -9.24 10.31 -30.65
C HIS A 383 -8.05 9.69 -29.90
N PRO A 384 -6.89 10.37 -29.84
CA PRO A 384 -5.66 9.80 -29.29
C PRO A 384 -5.60 9.80 -27.76
N TYR A 385 -6.58 10.43 -27.11
CA TYR A 385 -6.69 10.49 -25.66
C TYR A 385 -7.83 9.60 -25.20
N ILE A 386 -7.62 8.82 -24.14
CA ILE A 386 -8.69 8.01 -23.54
C ILE A 386 -8.87 8.45 -22.09
N PRO A 387 -10.07 8.89 -21.68
CA PRO A 387 -11.22 9.25 -22.52
C PRO A 387 -10.98 10.61 -23.23
N ASP A 388 -11.79 10.90 -24.25
CA ASP A 388 -11.67 12.12 -25.08
C ASP A 388 -11.87 13.44 -24.32
N SER A 389 -12.44 13.34 -23.12
CA SER A 389 -12.70 14.46 -22.23
C SER A 389 -12.35 14.12 -20.78
N LEU A 390 -12.16 15.16 -19.98
CA LEU A 390 -11.87 15.09 -18.57
C LEU A 390 -12.88 15.95 -17.79
N GLN A 391 -13.59 15.35 -16.84
CA GLN A 391 -14.57 16.02 -15.99
C GLN A 391 -13.95 16.36 -14.64
N ALA A 392 -13.63 17.64 -14.43
CA ALA A 392 -13.30 18.16 -13.12
C ALA A 392 -14.57 18.26 -12.26
N LEU A 393 -14.44 17.85 -11.00
CA LEU A 393 -15.50 17.85 -9.99
C LEU A 393 -15.13 18.84 -8.89
N PHE A 394 -16.12 19.57 -8.38
CA PHE A 394 -15.94 20.60 -7.36
C PHE A 394 -16.98 20.44 -6.25
N LEU A 395 -16.52 20.49 -5.01
CA LEU A 395 -17.36 20.62 -3.81
C LEU A 395 -17.24 22.05 -3.30
N LEU A 396 -18.36 22.75 -3.14
CA LEU A 396 -18.41 24.11 -2.65
C LEU A 396 -19.15 24.15 -1.31
N THR A 397 -18.42 24.31 -0.22
CA THR A 397 -18.97 24.43 1.14
C THR A 397 -19.05 25.90 1.55
N ASN A 398 -20.24 26.37 1.91
CA ASN A 398 -20.41 27.70 2.49
C ASN A 398 -20.23 27.64 4.02
N ASP A 399 -19.01 27.85 4.51
CA ASP A 399 -18.69 27.76 5.94
C ASP A 399 -19.02 29.03 6.75
N THR A 400 -19.01 30.22 6.12
CA THR A 400 -19.01 31.51 6.85
C THR A 400 -20.10 32.50 6.46
N ALA A 401 -20.68 32.41 5.25
CA ALA A 401 -21.72 33.34 4.83
C ALA A 401 -23.12 32.84 5.26
N PRO A 402 -24.06 33.71 5.66
CA PRO A 402 -25.42 33.28 5.99
C PRO A 402 -26.10 32.51 4.86
N GLN A 403 -25.90 32.97 3.62
CA GLN A 403 -26.44 32.40 2.39
C GLN A 403 -25.61 32.86 1.19
N LEU A 404 -25.42 31.99 0.21
CA LEU A 404 -24.89 32.30 -1.13
C LEU A 404 -25.91 31.86 -2.17
N ASP A 405 -26.45 32.81 -2.95
CA ASP A 405 -27.52 32.55 -3.94
C ASP A 405 -26.99 32.48 -5.37
N GLY A 406 -27.46 31.51 -6.16
CA GLY A 406 -27.05 31.33 -7.55
C GLY A 406 -25.58 30.93 -7.70
N ALA A 407 -25.10 30.04 -6.83
CA ALA A 407 -23.73 29.57 -6.82
C ALA A 407 -23.36 28.85 -8.14
N ALA A 408 -22.23 29.23 -8.73
CA ALA A 408 -21.72 28.68 -9.98
C ALA A 408 -20.18 28.69 -10.01
N ILE A 409 -19.60 27.87 -10.88
CA ILE A 409 -18.16 27.82 -11.13
C ILE A 409 -17.90 28.14 -12.60
N ARG A 410 -16.94 29.03 -12.90
CA ARG A 410 -16.54 29.41 -14.26
C ARG A 410 -15.04 29.20 -14.48
N ALA A 411 -14.68 28.60 -15.61
CA ALA A 411 -13.31 28.63 -16.13
C ALA A 411 -13.06 29.91 -16.93
N GLU A 412 -11.92 30.56 -16.69
CA GLU A 412 -11.52 31.81 -17.35
C GLU A 412 -10.19 31.64 -18.10
N SER A 413 -9.97 32.45 -19.14
CA SER A 413 -8.69 32.51 -19.88
C SER A 413 -8.14 31.15 -20.33
N LEU A 414 -8.99 30.31 -20.94
CA LEU A 414 -8.63 28.97 -21.40
C LEU A 414 -7.37 28.97 -22.29
N PRO A 415 -6.34 28.17 -21.95
CA PRO A 415 -5.09 28.14 -22.69
C PRO A 415 -5.20 27.42 -24.03
N THR A 416 -4.44 27.88 -25.01
CA THR A 416 -4.40 27.30 -26.37
C THR A 416 -4.08 25.80 -26.33
N GLY A 417 -4.96 24.99 -26.93
CA GLY A 417 -4.86 23.53 -26.96
C GLY A 417 -5.78 22.80 -25.97
N LEU A 418 -6.52 23.52 -25.13
CA LEU A 418 -7.60 22.98 -24.29
C LEU A 418 -8.94 23.64 -24.65
N LYS A 419 -10.04 22.89 -24.56
CA LYS A 419 -11.42 23.37 -24.69
C LYS A 419 -12.25 22.93 -23.50
N VAL A 420 -13.42 23.54 -23.30
CA VAL A 420 -14.42 23.12 -22.32
C VAL A 420 -15.80 23.07 -22.98
N SER A 421 -16.69 22.19 -22.52
CA SER A 421 -18.07 22.04 -23.02
C SER A 421 -18.94 23.27 -22.74
N SER A 422 -18.82 23.82 -21.52
CA SER A 422 -19.39 25.08 -21.08
C SER A 422 -18.37 25.78 -20.21
N ASN A 423 -18.20 27.10 -20.39
CA ASN A 423 -17.30 27.87 -19.54
C ASN A 423 -17.79 27.95 -18.10
N SER A 424 -19.08 27.72 -17.83
CA SER A 424 -19.65 27.67 -16.48
C SER A 424 -20.43 26.39 -16.20
N GLY A 425 -20.38 25.95 -14.94
CA GLY A 425 -21.21 24.89 -14.36
C GLY A 425 -21.93 25.43 -13.13
N GLY A 426 -23.25 25.21 -13.06
CA GLY A 426 -24.03 25.55 -11.87
C GLY A 426 -23.70 24.64 -10.70
N VAL A 427 -23.72 25.17 -9.48
CA VAL A 427 -23.64 24.38 -8.25
C VAL A 427 -25.03 23.87 -7.88
N ILE A 428 -25.13 22.64 -7.41
CA ILE A 428 -26.38 22.03 -6.91
C ILE A 428 -26.19 21.61 -5.45
N PRO A 429 -27.01 22.12 -4.49
CA PRO A 429 -28.08 23.09 -4.70
C PRO A 429 -27.51 24.48 -5.03
N SER A 430 -28.25 25.27 -5.81
CA SER A 430 -27.80 26.58 -6.29
C SER A 430 -27.82 27.68 -5.24
N THR A 431 -28.44 27.42 -4.08
CA THR A 431 -28.42 28.30 -2.91
C THR A 431 -27.79 27.53 -1.75
N LEU A 432 -26.72 28.07 -1.17
CA LEU A 432 -25.96 27.44 -0.09
C LEU A 432 -26.12 28.25 1.19
N GLY A 433 -26.82 27.70 2.19
CA GLY A 433 -26.82 28.23 3.56
C GLY A 433 -25.50 27.94 4.29
N ALA A 434 -25.29 28.56 5.45
CA ALA A 434 -24.14 28.26 6.30
C ALA A 434 -24.06 26.76 6.66
N GLY A 435 -22.88 26.16 6.53
CA GLY A 435 -22.60 24.74 6.74
C GLY A 435 -23.02 23.81 5.59
N THR A 436 -23.59 24.32 4.49
CA THR A 436 -24.04 23.46 3.37
C THR A 436 -22.98 23.32 2.27
N THR A 437 -22.94 22.13 1.64
CA THR A 437 -22.05 21.83 0.51
C THR A 437 -22.85 21.49 -0.74
N GLY A 438 -22.55 22.19 -1.84
CA GLY A 438 -23.06 21.87 -3.17
C GLY A 438 -21.99 21.30 -4.10
N VAL A 439 -22.44 20.71 -5.22
CA VAL A 439 -21.60 20.02 -6.20
C VAL A 439 -21.68 20.71 -7.56
N ALA A 440 -20.54 20.81 -8.27
CA ALA A 440 -20.47 21.28 -9.65
C ALA A 440 -19.43 20.48 -10.46
N THR A 441 -19.55 20.51 -11.79
CA THR A 441 -18.58 19.87 -12.70
C THR A 441 -18.27 20.73 -13.93
N LEU A 442 -17.03 20.66 -14.42
CA LEU A 442 -16.61 21.23 -15.71
C LEU A 442 -15.95 20.14 -16.57
N THR A 443 -16.32 20.03 -17.85
CA THR A 443 -15.78 18.99 -18.76
C THR A 443 -14.91 19.60 -19.85
N PHE A 444 -13.62 19.22 -19.84
CA PHE A 444 -12.55 19.70 -20.71
C PHE A 444 -12.20 18.70 -21.81
N PHE A 445 -11.68 19.18 -22.94
CA PHE A 445 -11.23 18.39 -24.09
C PHE A 445 -9.84 18.85 -24.52
N ALA A 446 -8.90 17.93 -24.68
CA ALA A 446 -7.54 18.22 -25.15
C ALA A 446 -7.45 18.19 -26.69
N LEU A 447 -6.66 19.11 -27.26
CA LEU A 447 -6.25 19.02 -28.66
C LEU A 447 -4.95 18.19 -28.76
N PRO A 448 -4.82 17.31 -29.77
CA PRO A 448 -3.62 16.49 -29.99
C PRO A 448 -2.34 17.33 -30.11
N ARG A 449 -1.25 16.89 -29.46
CA ARG A 449 0.04 17.62 -29.40
C ARG A 449 1.25 16.69 -29.49
N LEU A 450 2.43 17.25 -29.74
CA LEU A 450 3.70 16.49 -29.83
C LEU A 450 4.33 16.17 -28.49
N PHE A 451 4.31 17.13 -27.57
CA PHE A 451 5.05 17.10 -26.32
C PHE A 451 4.12 17.26 -25.13
N ASP A 452 4.41 16.52 -24.07
CA ASP A 452 3.76 16.62 -22.76
C ASP A 452 3.59 18.08 -22.32
N THR A 453 2.45 18.42 -21.75
CA THR A 453 2.20 19.78 -21.26
C THR A 453 1.25 19.80 -20.08
N VAL A 454 1.60 20.64 -19.12
CA VAL A 454 0.78 20.94 -17.94
C VAL A 454 0.11 22.30 -18.17
N TYR A 455 -1.21 22.30 -18.22
CA TYR A 455 -2.04 23.50 -18.26
C TYR A 455 -2.42 23.94 -16.86
N ARG A 456 -2.46 25.26 -16.65
CA ARG A 456 -3.01 25.92 -15.47
C ARG A 456 -4.20 26.75 -15.93
N VAL A 457 -5.40 26.33 -15.58
CA VAL A 457 -6.67 26.93 -16.00
C VAL A 457 -7.24 27.72 -14.82
N PRO A 458 -7.31 29.06 -14.89
CA PRO A 458 -7.99 29.88 -13.89
C PRO A 458 -9.46 29.45 -13.75
N VAL A 459 -9.92 29.30 -12.52
CA VAL A 459 -11.32 28.98 -12.19
C VAL A 459 -11.81 29.97 -11.14
N VAL A 460 -13.06 30.39 -11.24
CA VAL A 460 -13.71 31.29 -10.29
C VAL A 460 -15.01 30.71 -9.78
N VAL A 461 -15.29 30.93 -8.50
CA VAL A 461 -16.61 30.66 -7.90
C VAL A 461 -17.38 31.97 -7.85
N GLU A 462 -18.62 31.96 -8.34
CA GLU A 462 -19.52 33.10 -8.33
C GLU A 462 -20.79 32.81 -7.54
N ALA A 463 -21.34 33.84 -6.89
CA ALA A 463 -22.65 33.81 -6.26
C ALA A 463 -23.27 35.23 -6.26
N ASN A 464 -24.43 35.39 -5.63
CA ASN A 464 -25.07 36.67 -5.31
C ASN A 464 -25.20 37.63 -6.52
N GLY A 465 -25.58 37.08 -7.68
CA GLY A 465 -25.74 37.84 -8.92
C GLY A 465 -24.47 38.01 -9.76
N GLY A 466 -23.55 37.04 -9.72
CA GLY A 466 -22.31 37.06 -10.51
C GLY A 466 -21.13 37.77 -9.83
N GLN A 467 -21.14 37.85 -8.49
CA GLN A 467 -20.00 38.30 -7.72
C GLN A 467 -19.00 37.16 -7.55
N THR A 468 -17.74 37.36 -7.93
CA THR A 468 -16.67 36.40 -7.66
C THR A 468 -16.40 36.31 -6.16
N ILE A 469 -16.55 35.11 -5.60
CA ILE A 469 -16.34 34.78 -4.18
C ILE A 469 -14.94 34.18 -3.96
N LEU A 470 -14.45 33.38 -4.92
CA LEU A 470 -13.16 32.70 -4.86
C LEU A 470 -12.50 32.66 -6.24
N HIS A 471 -11.16 32.77 -6.26
CA HIS A 471 -10.33 32.45 -7.41
C HIS A 471 -9.46 31.23 -7.07
N ASP A 472 -9.31 30.32 -8.03
CA ASP A 472 -8.44 29.14 -7.95
C ASP A 472 -7.81 28.85 -9.33
N THR A 473 -6.98 27.81 -9.43
CA THR A 473 -6.32 27.39 -10.68
C THR A 473 -6.27 25.87 -10.78
N LEU A 474 -7.10 25.33 -11.67
CA LEU A 474 -7.15 23.91 -11.99
C LEU A 474 -5.94 23.50 -12.82
N CYS A 475 -5.26 22.42 -12.45
CA CYS A 475 -4.16 21.87 -13.22
C CYS A 475 -4.60 20.68 -14.07
N ILE A 476 -4.28 20.70 -15.37
CA ILE A 476 -4.62 19.64 -16.32
C ILE A 476 -3.38 19.23 -17.11
N PHE A 477 -3.02 17.94 -17.08
CA PHE A 477 -1.94 17.37 -17.86
C PHE A 477 -2.46 16.75 -19.16
N VAL A 478 -1.82 17.11 -20.28
CA VAL A 478 -2.09 16.53 -21.60
C VAL A 478 -0.78 15.90 -22.11
N PRO A 479 -0.72 14.57 -22.29
CA PRO A 479 0.44 13.90 -22.85
C PRO A 479 0.73 14.35 -24.28
N GLY A 480 2.01 14.32 -24.62
CA GLY A 480 2.48 14.38 -25.99
C GLY A 480 2.21 13.08 -26.74
N LEU A 481 2.16 13.19 -28.05
CA LEU A 481 2.06 12.05 -28.96
C LEU A 481 3.34 12.00 -29.82
N PRO A 482 4.51 11.74 -29.21
CA PRO A 482 5.75 11.56 -29.96
C PRO A 482 5.65 10.30 -30.85
N ALA A 483 6.50 10.25 -31.87
CA ALA A 483 6.64 9.08 -32.71
C ALA A 483 8.10 8.94 -33.16
N THR A 484 8.59 7.71 -33.30
CA THR A 484 9.91 7.39 -33.85
C THR A 484 9.80 6.30 -34.90
N LEU A 485 10.49 6.49 -36.02
CA LEU A 485 10.62 5.50 -37.09
C LEU A 485 11.94 4.72 -36.91
N THR A 486 11.97 3.46 -37.31
CA THR A 486 13.20 2.64 -37.28
C THR A 486 13.22 1.67 -38.46
N LEU A 487 14.34 1.61 -39.18
CA LEU A 487 14.56 0.70 -40.30
C LEU A 487 15.48 -0.47 -39.92
N THR A 488 15.24 -1.63 -40.52
CA THR A 488 16.11 -2.81 -40.39
C THR A 488 16.96 -2.98 -41.66
N ASN A 489 18.27 -3.14 -41.49
CA ASN A 489 19.21 -3.30 -42.59
C ASN A 489 19.16 -4.71 -43.20
N ASN A 490 19.18 -4.80 -44.54
CA ASN A 490 19.23 -6.03 -45.33
C ASN A 490 20.23 -5.86 -46.48
N LYS A 491 20.90 -6.96 -46.89
CA LYS A 491 21.97 -6.95 -47.90
C LYS A 491 21.53 -7.65 -49.19
N PHE A 492 21.97 -7.14 -50.34
CA PHE A 492 21.89 -7.89 -51.60
C PHE A 492 23.03 -8.92 -51.66
N LEU A 493 22.75 -10.06 -52.27
CA LEU A 493 23.77 -11.03 -52.69
C LEU A 493 24.37 -10.59 -54.05
N PRO A 494 25.52 -11.13 -54.49
CA PRO A 494 26.07 -10.84 -55.81
C PRO A 494 25.10 -11.17 -56.96
N LEU A 495 25.19 -10.40 -58.04
CA LEU A 495 24.37 -10.55 -59.24
C LEU A 495 25.20 -10.53 -60.53
N CYS A 496 24.73 -11.28 -61.53
CA CYS A 496 25.29 -11.25 -62.88
C CYS A 496 25.16 -9.84 -63.46
N PRO A 497 26.21 -9.29 -64.09
CA PRO A 497 26.14 -8.07 -64.88
C PRO A 497 24.90 -8.00 -65.77
N GLY A 498 24.05 -6.98 -65.59
CA GLY A 498 22.82 -6.78 -66.35
C GLY A 498 21.55 -7.44 -65.80
N LEU A 499 21.62 -8.20 -64.70
CA LEU A 499 20.44 -8.73 -63.99
C LEU A 499 20.02 -7.85 -62.80
N SER A 500 18.77 -8.03 -62.33
CA SER A 500 18.20 -7.35 -61.17
C SER A 500 17.62 -8.32 -60.13
N ASP A 501 17.68 -7.96 -58.85
CA ASP A 501 17.10 -8.72 -57.71
C ASP A 501 16.42 -7.75 -56.73
N THR A 502 15.41 -8.20 -55.99
CA THR A 502 14.57 -7.35 -55.14
C THR A 502 14.44 -7.92 -53.72
N ILE A 503 14.73 -7.10 -52.71
CA ILE A 503 14.64 -7.48 -51.29
C ILE A 503 13.79 -6.48 -50.48
N PRO A 504 13.03 -6.93 -49.46
CA PRO A 504 12.26 -6.06 -48.58
C PRO A 504 13.11 -5.51 -47.43
N PHE A 505 12.87 -4.25 -47.03
CA PHE A 505 13.41 -3.61 -45.84
C PHE A 505 12.28 -3.32 -44.86
N SER A 506 12.43 -3.73 -43.59
CA SER A 506 11.41 -3.52 -42.56
C SER A 506 11.47 -2.11 -42.00
N VAL A 507 10.31 -1.48 -41.85
CA VAL A 507 10.10 -0.14 -41.27
C VAL A 507 9.16 -0.30 -40.08
N ALA A 508 9.58 0.10 -38.89
CA ALA A 508 8.80 0.04 -37.65
C ALA A 508 8.48 1.46 -37.13
N LEU A 509 7.29 1.63 -36.55
CA LEU A 509 6.85 2.84 -35.88
C LEU A 509 6.65 2.55 -34.39
N ARG A 510 7.20 3.40 -33.52
CA ARG A 510 6.74 3.53 -32.13
C ARG A 510 6.01 4.86 -32.00
N GLY A 511 4.77 4.85 -31.51
CA GLY A 511 3.91 6.03 -31.42
C GLY A 511 2.42 5.68 -31.43
N ALA A 512 1.60 6.56 -30.85
CA ALA A 512 0.18 6.31 -30.59
C ALA A 512 -0.77 6.47 -31.80
N THR A 513 -0.31 6.99 -32.95
CA THR A 513 -1.13 7.15 -34.16
C THR A 513 -0.45 6.54 -35.37
N CYS A 514 -1.23 6.03 -36.31
CA CYS A 514 -0.68 5.66 -37.61
C CYS A 514 -0.11 6.90 -38.31
N LEU A 515 0.99 6.74 -39.04
CA LEU A 515 1.59 7.82 -39.83
C LEU A 515 1.46 7.54 -41.32
N ASP A 516 1.25 8.60 -42.11
CA ASP A 516 1.29 8.53 -43.56
C ASP A 516 2.76 8.43 -43.99
N LEU A 517 3.15 7.31 -44.62
CA LEU A 517 4.46 7.21 -45.24
C LEU A 517 4.49 8.14 -46.45
N LEU A 518 5.52 8.98 -46.55
CA LEU A 518 5.64 9.86 -47.71
C LEU A 518 5.85 9.02 -48.97
N PRO A 519 5.26 9.40 -50.12
CA PRO A 519 5.44 8.67 -51.39
C PRO A 519 6.91 8.54 -51.82
N SER A 520 7.75 9.45 -51.34
CA SER A 520 9.19 9.51 -51.52
C SER A 520 9.93 8.91 -50.32
N ALA A 521 9.79 7.60 -50.10
CA ALA A 521 10.99 6.87 -49.71
C ALA A 521 12.02 7.11 -50.83
N GLU A 522 13.23 7.51 -50.48
CA GLU A 522 14.22 7.97 -51.46
C GLU A 522 15.55 7.22 -51.30
N ILE A 523 16.26 7.07 -52.41
CA ILE A 523 17.59 6.48 -52.42
C ILE A 523 18.59 7.60 -52.67
N VAL A 524 19.44 7.85 -51.69
CA VAL A 524 20.44 8.93 -51.70
C VAL A 524 21.85 8.36 -51.71
N GLY A 525 22.77 9.02 -52.42
CA GLY A 525 24.13 8.52 -52.64
C GLY A 525 24.78 9.20 -53.84
N ALA A 526 25.87 8.62 -54.36
CA ALA A 526 26.47 9.11 -55.60
C ALA A 526 25.54 8.79 -56.79
N PRO A 527 25.34 9.70 -57.77
CA PRO A 527 24.37 9.49 -58.86
C PRO A 527 24.57 8.21 -59.67
N ALA A 528 25.81 7.74 -59.82
CA ALA A 528 26.13 6.49 -60.53
C ALA A 528 25.67 5.23 -59.77
N ASP A 529 25.75 5.25 -58.43
CA ASP A 529 25.34 4.14 -57.57
C ASP A 529 23.83 4.14 -57.36
N VAL A 530 23.23 5.31 -57.12
CA VAL A 530 21.78 5.47 -56.98
C VAL A 530 21.04 4.99 -58.23
N ALA A 531 21.60 5.19 -59.43
CA ALA A 531 21.03 4.70 -60.68
C ALA A 531 20.89 3.17 -60.76
N GLN A 532 21.56 2.41 -59.89
CA GLN A 532 21.46 0.94 -59.83
C GLN A 532 20.43 0.43 -58.84
N PHE A 533 19.85 1.29 -57.99
CA PHE A 533 18.80 0.90 -57.05
C PHE A 533 17.48 1.57 -57.39
N SER A 534 16.37 0.87 -57.20
CA SER A 534 15.02 1.42 -57.39
C SER A 534 14.04 0.85 -56.38
N ILE A 535 13.11 1.67 -55.90
CA ILE A 535 12.06 1.24 -54.97
C ILE A 535 10.93 0.62 -55.80
N VAL A 536 10.49 -0.58 -55.40
CA VAL A 536 9.53 -1.40 -56.15
C VAL A 536 8.10 -1.13 -55.62
N PRO A 537 7.18 -0.59 -56.46
CA PRO A 537 5.80 -0.37 -56.06
C PRO A 537 5.00 -1.69 -55.95
N PRO A 538 3.89 -1.71 -55.17
CA PRO A 538 3.35 -0.62 -54.37
C PRO A 538 4.09 -0.45 -53.04
N THR A 539 4.42 0.79 -52.68
CA THR A 539 4.87 1.12 -51.31
C THR A 539 3.67 1.24 -50.38
N PRO A 540 3.80 0.85 -49.09
CA PRO A 540 2.73 1.05 -48.11
C PRO A 540 2.45 2.55 -47.90
N ALA A 541 1.19 2.96 -48.00
CA ALA A 541 0.80 4.38 -47.83
C ALA A 541 0.79 4.84 -46.35
N LYS A 542 0.66 3.90 -45.41
CA LYS A 542 0.66 4.16 -43.96
C LYS A 542 1.46 3.09 -43.21
N ILE A 543 1.93 3.46 -42.02
CA ILE A 543 2.52 2.54 -41.05
C ILE A 543 1.69 2.55 -39.75
N PRO A 544 1.30 1.38 -39.20
CA PRO A 544 0.40 1.31 -38.05
C PRO A 544 1.06 1.75 -36.74
N ALA A 545 0.25 2.31 -35.82
CA ALA A 545 0.67 2.71 -34.49
C ALA A 545 1.31 1.51 -33.74
N ASN A 546 2.51 1.71 -33.19
CA ASN A 546 3.30 0.66 -32.53
C ASN A 546 3.51 -0.63 -33.37
N GLY A 547 3.47 -0.55 -34.71
CA GLY A 547 3.63 -1.70 -35.61
C GLY A 547 4.67 -1.48 -36.71
N SER A 548 4.68 -2.37 -37.71
CA SER A 548 5.69 -2.38 -38.78
C SER A 548 5.11 -2.69 -40.16
N THR A 549 5.84 -2.29 -41.20
CA THR A 549 5.55 -2.57 -42.62
C THR A 549 6.87 -2.75 -43.39
N SER A 550 6.85 -2.99 -44.70
CA SER A 550 8.06 -3.22 -45.50
C SER A 550 8.09 -2.47 -46.83
N ILE A 551 9.27 -2.01 -47.23
CA ILE A 551 9.53 -1.37 -48.53
C ILE A 551 10.50 -2.25 -49.33
N SER A 552 10.11 -2.63 -50.54
CA SER A 552 10.95 -3.45 -51.43
C SER A 552 11.88 -2.58 -52.28
N VAL A 553 13.16 -2.95 -52.36
CA VAL A 553 14.17 -2.28 -53.18
C VAL A 553 14.76 -3.30 -54.16
N SER A 554 14.82 -2.93 -55.43
CA SER A 554 15.53 -3.65 -56.48
C SER A 554 16.92 -3.08 -56.66
N TYR A 555 17.90 -3.95 -56.88
CA TYR A 555 19.27 -3.62 -57.31
C TYR A 555 19.55 -4.25 -58.67
N THR A 556 20.28 -3.54 -59.54
CA THR A 556 20.74 -4.02 -60.85
C THR A 556 22.27 -4.00 -60.89
N ALA A 557 22.91 -5.13 -61.20
CA ALA A 557 24.36 -5.20 -61.33
C ALA A 557 24.85 -4.62 -62.68
N THR A 558 25.97 -3.93 -62.67
CA THR A 558 26.52 -3.26 -63.87
C THR A 558 27.60 -4.08 -64.57
N ALA A 559 28.77 -4.24 -63.94
CA ALA A 559 29.91 -4.99 -64.43
C ALA A 559 30.59 -5.75 -63.28
N THR A 560 31.35 -6.78 -63.63
CA THR A 560 32.03 -7.66 -62.69
C THR A 560 33.04 -6.92 -61.80
N GLY A 561 32.99 -7.18 -60.50
CA GLY A 561 33.83 -6.54 -59.49
C GLY A 561 33.44 -5.11 -59.14
N VAL A 562 32.31 -4.60 -59.65
CA VAL A 562 31.80 -3.27 -59.33
C VAL A 562 30.78 -3.35 -58.19
N ASN A 563 31.11 -2.66 -57.09
CA ASN A 563 30.25 -2.48 -55.93
C ASN A 563 29.56 -1.12 -55.98
N HIS A 564 28.27 -1.08 -55.69
CA HIS A 564 27.46 0.13 -55.60
C HIS A 564 26.93 0.31 -54.19
N GLN A 565 27.06 1.52 -53.64
CA GLN A 565 26.57 1.88 -52.32
C GLN A 565 25.63 3.09 -52.38
N ALA A 566 24.47 2.96 -51.74
CA ALA A 566 23.52 4.05 -51.55
C ALA A 566 22.91 3.98 -50.15
N LYS A 567 21.94 4.83 -49.84
CA LYS A 567 21.16 4.80 -48.60
C LYS A 567 19.67 4.89 -48.91
N LEU A 568 18.86 4.04 -48.29
CA LEU A 568 17.41 4.15 -48.29
C LEU A 568 16.99 5.06 -47.14
N VAL A 569 16.40 6.21 -47.45
CA VAL A 569 15.78 7.14 -46.49
C VAL A 569 14.27 6.96 -46.57
N VAL A 570 13.63 6.82 -45.41
CA VAL A 570 12.16 6.72 -45.33
C VAL A 570 11.64 7.79 -44.40
N HIS A 571 10.62 8.50 -44.87
CA HIS A 571 9.95 9.56 -44.14
C HIS A 571 8.50 9.17 -43.87
N ALA A 572 8.03 9.37 -42.65
CA ALA A 572 6.61 9.33 -42.30
C ALA A 572 6.16 10.70 -41.78
N THR A 573 4.94 11.10 -42.13
CA THR A 573 4.36 12.38 -41.73
C THR A 573 3.25 12.22 -40.71
N ARG A 574 3.23 13.17 -39.77
CA ARG A 574 2.16 13.41 -38.83
C ARG A 574 1.57 14.81 -39.09
N ARG A 575 0.28 14.88 -39.45
CA ARG A 575 -0.46 16.13 -39.72
C ARG A 575 -1.36 16.51 -38.53
N GLY A 576 -1.87 17.74 -38.51
CA GLY A 576 -3.00 18.12 -37.64
C GLY A 576 -2.68 18.35 -36.14
N LEU A 577 -1.42 18.58 -35.79
CA LEU A 577 -0.96 18.74 -34.40
C LEU A 577 -1.19 20.13 -33.77
N ASN A 578 -1.86 21.03 -34.48
CA ASN A 578 -2.23 22.33 -33.95
C ASN A 578 -3.48 22.88 -34.68
N ARG A 579 -4.65 22.91 -34.01
CA ARG A 579 -5.88 23.52 -34.56
C ARG A 579 -5.99 25.02 -34.30
N SER A 580 -4.92 25.64 -33.80
CA SER A 580 -4.76 27.09 -33.65
C SER A 580 -3.49 27.53 -34.40
N ASP A 581 -3.70 28.16 -35.55
CA ASP A 581 -2.71 28.72 -36.48
C ASP A 581 -1.51 27.83 -36.90
N ARG A 582 -1.63 27.36 -38.16
CA ARG A 582 -0.67 26.60 -39.00
C ARG A 582 -0.69 25.08 -38.80
N ASP A 583 -0.92 24.39 -39.92
CA ASP A 583 -0.89 22.94 -40.07
C ASP A 583 0.55 22.42 -39.94
N THR A 584 0.97 22.17 -38.70
CA THR A 584 2.32 21.70 -38.37
C THR A 584 2.47 20.22 -38.75
N THR A 585 2.82 19.97 -40.01
CA THR A 585 3.28 18.66 -40.45
C THR A 585 4.66 18.37 -39.85
N VAL A 586 4.76 17.30 -39.05
CA VAL A 586 6.03 16.78 -38.55
C VAL A 586 6.46 15.60 -39.39
N ILE A 587 7.71 15.60 -39.83
CA ILE A 587 8.36 14.47 -40.51
C ILE A 587 9.20 13.73 -39.47
N VAL A 588 9.00 12.43 -39.36
CA VAL A 588 9.92 11.50 -38.70
C VAL A 588 10.58 10.63 -39.76
N SER A 589 11.86 10.33 -39.60
CA SER A 589 12.63 9.63 -40.63
C SER A 589 13.77 8.82 -40.04
N ASP A 590 14.16 7.78 -40.76
CA ASP A 590 15.34 6.96 -40.47
C ASP A 590 15.98 6.48 -41.79
N THR A 591 17.19 5.91 -41.74
CA THR A 591 18.03 5.64 -42.91
C THR A 591 18.90 4.40 -42.75
N VAL A 592 18.95 3.55 -43.77
CA VAL A 592 19.83 2.37 -43.84
C VAL A 592 20.69 2.36 -45.09
N ASP A 593 21.86 1.73 -45.02
CA ASP A 593 22.76 1.55 -46.17
C ASP A 593 22.26 0.45 -47.11
N LEU A 594 22.39 0.70 -48.42
CA LEU A 594 22.18 -0.26 -49.50
C LEU A 594 23.54 -0.64 -50.10
N LEU A 595 23.79 -1.93 -50.25
CA LEU A 595 25.03 -2.48 -50.80
C LEU A 595 24.70 -3.58 -51.82
N GLY A 596 25.22 -3.46 -53.04
CA GLY A 596 25.06 -4.45 -54.11
C GLY A 596 26.35 -4.62 -54.92
N GLU A 597 26.58 -5.84 -55.40
CA GLU A 597 27.80 -6.28 -56.08
C GLU A 597 27.46 -6.95 -57.43
N GLY A 598 28.17 -6.55 -58.49
CA GLY A 598 28.20 -7.28 -59.77
C GLY A 598 29.30 -8.34 -59.79
N ARG A 599 28.98 -9.61 -60.06
CA ARG A 599 29.93 -10.74 -60.10
C ARG A 599 29.57 -11.71 -61.22
N ASP A 600 30.58 -12.20 -61.95
CA ASP A 600 30.39 -13.21 -63.00
C ASP A 600 30.03 -14.59 -62.41
N ALA A 601 29.86 -15.59 -63.27
CA ALA A 601 29.87 -16.99 -62.82
C ALA A 601 31.22 -17.29 -62.17
N GLU A 602 31.17 -17.83 -60.96
CA GLU A 602 32.33 -18.26 -60.18
C GLU A 602 31.90 -19.46 -59.36
N PHE A 603 32.76 -20.47 -59.27
CA PHE A 603 32.43 -21.69 -58.55
C PHE A 603 33.50 -22.09 -57.56
N PHE A 604 33.04 -22.85 -56.58
CA PHE A 604 33.87 -23.52 -55.61
C PHE A 604 33.53 -25.01 -55.67
N LEU A 605 34.52 -25.85 -56.00
CA LEU A 605 34.41 -27.29 -55.87
C LEU A 605 34.91 -27.73 -54.49
N ALA A 606 36.09 -27.28 -54.09
CA ALA A 606 36.83 -27.83 -52.95
C ALA A 606 37.97 -26.87 -52.52
N ASP A 607 38.25 -26.80 -51.22
CA ASP A 607 39.51 -26.24 -50.73
C ASP A 607 40.67 -27.23 -50.98
N SER A 608 41.93 -26.78 -50.88
CA SER A 608 43.10 -27.63 -51.18
C SER A 608 43.26 -28.86 -50.27
N ASP A 609 42.59 -28.85 -49.12
CA ASP A 609 42.61 -29.93 -48.12
C ASP A 609 41.33 -30.80 -48.18
N ASP A 610 40.33 -30.43 -49.00
CA ASP A 610 39.07 -31.16 -49.12
C ASP A 610 39.25 -32.50 -49.85
N THR A 611 38.66 -33.55 -49.27
CA THR A 611 38.77 -34.91 -49.78
C THR A 611 37.42 -35.63 -49.72
N LEU A 612 36.90 -36.04 -50.88
CA LEU A 612 35.77 -36.95 -50.96
C LEU A 612 36.22 -38.38 -50.67
N ASN A 613 35.97 -38.82 -49.44
CA ASN A 613 36.33 -40.17 -48.99
C ASN A 613 35.12 -41.12 -49.08
N PHE A 614 35.24 -42.16 -49.90
CA PHE A 614 34.29 -43.26 -50.02
C PHE A 614 34.29 -44.17 -48.79
N GLY A 615 35.36 -44.14 -48.00
CA GLY A 615 35.57 -45.02 -46.86
C GLY A 615 35.94 -46.44 -47.29
N ASN A 616 35.70 -47.39 -46.38
CA ASN A 616 35.91 -48.81 -46.64
C ASN A 616 34.71 -49.38 -47.40
N ILE A 617 34.98 -50.07 -48.51
CA ILE A 617 34.00 -50.77 -49.35
C ILE A 617 34.48 -52.22 -49.53
N CYS A 618 33.56 -53.20 -49.45
CA CYS A 618 33.93 -54.61 -49.58
C CYS A 618 34.46 -54.92 -50.99
N LEU A 619 35.41 -55.84 -51.10
CA LEU A 619 35.95 -56.24 -52.40
C LEU A 619 34.86 -56.80 -53.32
N GLY A 620 34.74 -56.21 -54.51
CA GLY A 620 33.72 -56.57 -55.51
C GLY A 620 32.43 -55.74 -55.44
N ASP A 621 32.21 -54.98 -54.37
CA ASP A 621 31.09 -54.03 -54.28
C ASP A 621 31.40 -52.70 -55.00
N THR A 622 30.40 -51.83 -55.09
CA THR A 622 30.50 -50.48 -55.66
C THR A 622 29.80 -49.49 -54.73
N ALA A 623 30.43 -48.33 -54.52
CA ALA A 623 29.84 -47.20 -53.81
C ALA A 623 29.71 -45.97 -54.70
N LEU A 624 28.71 -45.15 -54.40
CA LEU A 624 28.45 -43.86 -55.04
C LEU A 624 28.41 -42.77 -53.95
N ARG A 625 28.95 -41.59 -54.25
CA ARG A 625 28.94 -40.42 -53.36
C ARG A 625 28.66 -39.16 -54.16
N GLU A 626 27.76 -38.35 -53.65
CA GLU A 626 27.48 -37.02 -54.15
C GLU A 626 28.54 -36.04 -53.64
N TRP A 627 28.95 -35.10 -54.49
CA TRP A 627 29.75 -33.94 -54.13
C TRP A 627 29.15 -32.67 -54.72
N THR A 628 29.10 -31.62 -53.91
CA THR A 628 28.48 -30.35 -54.28
C THR A 628 29.44 -29.45 -55.06
N ILE A 629 28.92 -28.79 -56.10
CA ILE A 629 29.61 -27.73 -56.83
C ILE A 629 28.82 -26.45 -56.55
N THR A 630 29.41 -25.52 -55.79
CA THR A 630 28.70 -24.33 -55.30
C THR A 630 28.85 -23.17 -56.29
N ASN A 631 27.75 -22.58 -56.75
CA ASN A 631 27.80 -21.34 -57.53
C ASN A 631 27.87 -20.13 -56.57
N VAL A 632 29.09 -19.65 -56.33
CA VAL A 632 29.39 -18.47 -55.50
C VAL A 632 29.36 -17.15 -56.30
N GLY A 633 29.20 -17.26 -57.62
CA GLY A 633 29.11 -16.15 -58.55
C GLY A 633 27.73 -15.49 -58.62
N GLY A 634 27.65 -14.47 -59.48
CA GLY A 634 26.40 -13.78 -59.78
C GLY A 634 25.67 -14.33 -61.01
N CYS A 635 26.31 -15.08 -61.89
CA CYS A 635 25.71 -15.65 -63.11
C CYS A 635 25.50 -17.17 -63.01
N ASP A 636 24.72 -17.74 -63.92
CA ASP A 636 24.59 -19.19 -64.04
C ASP A 636 25.93 -19.82 -64.46
N LEU A 637 26.29 -20.89 -63.77
CA LEU A 637 27.57 -21.59 -63.88
C LEU A 637 27.44 -22.81 -64.81
N VAL A 638 28.42 -23.05 -65.68
CA VAL A 638 28.48 -24.24 -66.54
C VAL A 638 29.74 -25.04 -66.25
N ILE A 639 29.61 -26.34 -66.04
CA ILE A 639 30.70 -27.29 -65.84
C ILE A 639 30.86 -28.14 -67.09
N GLU A 640 32.09 -28.30 -67.59
CA GLU A 640 32.41 -29.00 -68.83
C GLU A 640 32.38 -30.54 -68.71
N ASN A 641 32.30 -31.24 -69.85
CA ASN A 641 32.25 -32.72 -69.94
C ASN A 641 33.61 -33.41 -70.11
N ASN A 642 34.69 -32.71 -69.79
CA ASN A 642 36.09 -33.16 -69.94
C ASN A 642 36.76 -33.38 -68.56
N TYR A 643 35.96 -33.76 -67.55
CA TYR A 643 36.45 -34.12 -66.22
C TYR A 643 37.39 -35.33 -66.26
N GLN A 644 38.27 -35.45 -65.27
CA GLN A 644 39.30 -36.51 -65.24
C GLN A 644 39.55 -37.02 -63.81
N PHE A 645 39.97 -38.28 -63.70
CA PHE A 645 40.52 -38.86 -62.46
C PHE A 645 42.01 -39.12 -62.67
N GLU A 646 42.87 -38.27 -62.11
CA GLU A 646 44.33 -38.42 -62.20
C GLU A 646 44.87 -39.31 -61.06
N ASN A 647 45.87 -40.14 -61.34
CA ASN A 647 46.53 -41.08 -60.41
C ASN A 647 45.73 -42.33 -59.99
N ASP A 648 44.73 -42.76 -60.77
CA ASP A 648 44.05 -44.06 -60.58
C ASP A 648 44.55 -45.15 -61.57
N PRO A 649 45.61 -45.91 -61.25
CA PRO A 649 46.15 -46.93 -62.15
C PRO A 649 45.30 -48.20 -62.25
N SER A 650 44.26 -48.34 -61.42
CA SER A 650 43.39 -49.53 -61.37
C SER A 650 41.97 -49.27 -61.87
N ALA A 651 41.67 -48.04 -62.30
CA ALA A 651 40.34 -47.59 -62.73
C ALA A 651 39.23 -47.93 -61.71
N GLN A 652 39.52 -47.69 -60.43
CA GLN A 652 38.58 -47.90 -59.33
C GLN A 652 37.61 -46.71 -59.15
N PHE A 653 37.95 -45.51 -59.67
CA PHE A 653 37.11 -44.31 -59.64
C PHE A 653 36.52 -43.97 -61.02
N SER A 654 35.28 -43.48 -61.03
CA SER A 654 34.63 -42.86 -62.20
C SER A 654 33.57 -41.86 -61.72
N VAL A 655 32.89 -41.15 -62.63
CA VAL A 655 31.54 -40.64 -62.31
C VAL A 655 30.52 -41.76 -62.48
N ALA A 656 29.33 -41.62 -61.91
CA ALA A 656 28.27 -42.61 -62.00
C ALA A 656 27.60 -42.63 -63.38
N ASN A 657 27.45 -41.46 -64.00
CA ASN A 657 26.86 -41.28 -65.33
C ASN A 657 27.57 -40.13 -66.07
N ASP A 658 28.29 -40.46 -67.14
CA ASP A 658 29.05 -39.49 -67.93
C ASP A 658 28.14 -38.43 -68.61
N LEU A 659 26.84 -38.74 -68.78
CA LEU A 659 25.85 -37.84 -69.39
C LEU A 659 25.39 -36.69 -68.47
N ASP A 660 25.78 -36.69 -67.19
CA ASP A 660 25.49 -35.60 -66.25
C ASP A 660 26.34 -34.35 -66.55
N PHE A 661 27.31 -34.45 -67.46
CA PHE A 661 28.15 -33.34 -67.92
C PHE A 661 27.97 -33.09 -69.44
N PRO A 662 27.89 -31.83 -69.90
CA PRO A 662 28.08 -30.61 -69.12
C PRO A 662 26.88 -30.26 -68.24
N MET A 663 27.15 -29.76 -67.04
CA MET A 663 26.15 -29.41 -66.02
C MET A 663 25.94 -27.90 -65.97
N THR A 664 24.71 -27.41 -65.83
CA THR A 664 24.42 -25.97 -65.60
C THR A 664 23.80 -25.79 -64.21
N ILE A 665 24.30 -24.81 -63.46
CA ILE A 665 23.96 -24.54 -62.06
C ILE A 665 23.50 -23.08 -61.95
N GLU A 666 22.22 -22.85 -61.69
CA GLU A 666 21.64 -21.50 -61.62
C GLU A 666 22.19 -20.69 -60.43
N ARG A 667 22.14 -19.36 -60.51
CA ARG A 667 22.54 -18.48 -59.39
C ARG A 667 21.77 -18.80 -58.09
N LYS A 668 22.50 -18.85 -56.96
CA LYS A 668 22.01 -19.26 -55.62
C LYS A 668 21.63 -20.74 -55.48
N LEU A 669 21.91 -21.58 -56.49
CA LEU A 669 21.75 -23.02 -56.40
C LEU A 669 23.10 -23.75 -56.41
N ASP A 670 23.03 -24.99 -55.97
CA ASP A 670 24.14 -25.93 -55.89
C ASP A 670 23.97 -27.02 -56.95
N GLY A 671 25.05 -27.38 -57.64
CA GLY A 671 25.12 -28.56 -58.50
C GLY A 671 25.63 -29.78 -57.74
N THR A 672 25.38 -30.99 -58.26
CA THR A 672 25.78 -32.23 -57.57
C THR A 672 26.36 -33.23 -58.56
N ALA A 673 27.63 -33.57 -58.38
CA ALA A 673 28.32 -34.62 -59.14
C ALA A 673 28.28 -35.94 -58.36
N LEU A 674 27.80 -37.02 -58.99
CA LEU A 674 27.77 -38.36 -58.39
C LEU A 674 29.02 -39.14 -58.79
N VAL A 675 30.00 -39.24 -57.89
CA VAL A 675 31.27 -39.95 -58.08
C VAL A 675 31.12 -41.40 -57.62
N ARG A 676 31.83 -42.33 -58.28
CA ARG A 676 31.80 -43.78 -58.05
C ARG A 676 33.17 -44.30 -57.58
N PHE A 677 33.16 -45.27 -56.68
CA PHE A 677 34.32 -46.09 -56.30
C PHE A 677 33.96 -47.59 -56.31
N ALA A 678 34.83 -48.43 -56.89
CA ALA A 678 34.64 -49.88 -56.98
C ALA A 678 35.97 -50.63 -56.75
N PRO A 679 36.30 -51.04 -55.52
CA PRO A 679 37.59 -51.65 -55.21
C PRO A 679 37.68 -53.10 -55.70
N SER A 680 38.73 -53.37 -56.50
CA SER A 680 39.09 -54.70 -56.99
C SER A 680 40.24 -55.36 -56.22
N VAL A 681 40.90 -54.63 -55.31
CA VAL A 681 42.06 -55.06 -54.51
C VAL A 681 41.96 -54.48 -53.10
N ALA A 682 42.41 -55.24 -52.08
CA ALA A 682 42.43 -54.75 -50.70
C ALA A 682 43.48 -53.65 -50.51
N GLY A 683 43.13 -52.59 -49.77
CA GLY A 683 44.00 -51.44 -49.52
C GLY A 683 43.44 -50.11 -50.03
N SER A 684 44.20 -49.03 -49.86
CA SER A 684 43.78 -47.67 -50.21
C SER A 684 43.99 -47.34 -51.68
N ALA A 685 42.99 -46.72 -52.30
CA ALA A 685 43.09 -46.04 -53.60
C ALA A 685 42.83 -44.53 -53.41
N GLU A 686 43.54 -43.69 -54.17
CA GLU A 686 43.45 -42.23 -54.11
C GLU A 686 43.69 -41.63 -55.49
N ALA A 687 42.91 -40.64 -55.89
CA ALA A 687 42.99 -39.97 -57.18
C ALA A 687 42.57 -38.48 -57.05
N ARG A 688 42.78 -37.69 -58.10
CA ARG A 688 42.29 -36.31 -58.20
C ARG A 688 41.16 -36.21 -59.20
N PHE A 689 39.96 -35.88 -58.74
CA PHE A 689 38.83 -35.53 -59.59
C PHE A 689 38.98 -34.07 -60.03
N ILE A 690 39.24 -33.87 -61.32
CA ILE A 690 39.47 -32.56 -61.94
C ILE A 690 38.21 -32.16 -62.70
N VAL A 691 37.66 -31.01 -62.33
CA VAL A 691 36.48 -30.40 -62.96
C VAL A 691 36.90 -29.12 -63.68
N ARG A 692 36.26 -28.79 -64.81
CA ARG A 692 36.60 -27.62 -65.64
C ARG A 692 35.38 -26.78 -65.95
N SER A 693 35.59 -25.49 -66.15
CA SER A 693 34.54 -24.52 -66.45
C SER A 693 35.10 -23.35 -67.28
N PRO A 694 34.29 -22.69 -68.12
CA PRO A 694 34.59 -21.35 -68.59
C PRO A 694 34.51 -20.27 -67.50
N ALA A 695 33.90 -20.54 -66.34
CA ALA A 695 33.88 -19.68 -65.16
C ALA A 695 35.23 -19.73 -64.41
N LEU A 696 35.45 -18.77 -63.51
CA LEU A 696 36.61 -18.81 -62.61
C LEU A 696 36.32 -19.71 -61.38
N PRO A 697 37.30 -20.46 -60.88
CA PRO A 697 38.59 -20.78 -61.50
C PRO A 697 38.40 -21.76 -62.68
N PHE A 698 39.08 -21.57 -63.82
CA PHE A 698 38.83 -22.37 -65.05
C PHE A 698 38.96 -23.91 -64.89
N LEU A 699 39.63 -24.34 -63.83
CA LEU A 699 39.57 -25.70 -63.31
C LEU A 699 39.61 -25.65 -61.79
N ASP A 700 39.00 -26.64 -61.16
CA ASP A 700 39.10 -26.89 -59.73
C ASP A 700 39.26 -28.41 -59.49
N THR A 701 39.81 -28.80 -58.33
CA THR A 701 40.21 -30.18 -58.07
C THR A 701 39.82 -30.68 -56.69
N LEU A 702 39.19 -31.85 -56.65
CA LEU A 702 38.83 -32.56 -55.43
C LEU A 702 39.68 -33.83 -55.29
N ILE A 703 40.25 -34.08 -54.11
CA ILE A 703 40.91 -35.37 -53.84
C ILE A 703 39.80 -36.41 -53.61
N VAL A 704 39.86 -37.55 -54.29
CA VAL A 704 38.95 -38.69 -54.05
C VAL A 704 39.74 -39.86 -53.48
N LYS A 705 39.19 -40.53 -52.47
CA LYS A 705 39.87 -41.60 -51.74
C LYS A 705 38.91 -42.73 -51.34
N GLY A 706 39.39 -43.96 -51.30
CA GLY A 706 38.61 -45.12 -50.86
C GLY A 706 39.51 -46.26 -50.41
N PHE A 707 38.93 -47.27 -49.76
CA PHE A 707 39.65 -48.44 -49.26
C PHE A 707 38.90 -49.73 -49.58
N GLY A 708 39.57 -50.71 -50.18
CA GLY A 708 39.04 -52.06 -50.39
C GLY A 708 39.24 -52.94 -49.16
N ASP A 709 38.16 -53.50 -48.62
CA ASP A 709 38.13 -54.15 -47.30
C ASP A 709 37.73 -55.64 -47.37
N ALA A 710 38.10 -56.42 -46.35
CA ALA A 710 37.89 -57.88 -46.30
C ALA A 710 37.31 -58.33 -44.94
N PRO A 711 36.55 -59.45 -44.84
CA PRO A 711 35.81 -59.81 -43.61
C PRO A 711 36.71 -60.05 -42.38
N HIS A 712 36.40 -59.39 -41.26
CA HIS A 712 37.02 -59.56 -39.93
C HIS A 712 36.05 -59.08 -38.82
N TYR A 713 36.22 -59.53 -37.57
CA TYR A 713 35.45 -59.01 -36.42
C TYR A 713 36.27 -58.91 -35.13
N ASP A 714 35.90 -57.94 -34.28
CA ASP A 714 36.46 -57.72 -32.96
C ASP A 714 35.41 -58.04 -31.88
N VAL A 715 35.82 -58.73 -30.81
CA VAL A 715 34.99 -58.91 -29.60
C VAL A 715 35.48 -57.95 -28.53
N THR A 716 34.63 -57.00 -28.13
CA THR A 716 34.92 -56.12 -26.99
C THR A 716 34.31 -56.74 -25.71
N PRO A 717 35.12 -57.07 -24.69
CA PRO A 717 34.58 -57.48 -23.39
C PRO A 717 33.77 -56.35 -22.76
N PRO A 718 32.79 -56.65 -21.89
CA PRO A 718 31.96 -55.63 -21.27
C PRO A 718 32.79 -54.80 -20.28
N ASN A 719 32.52 -53.50 -20.17
CA ASN A 719 33.10 -52.67 -19.12
C ASN A 719 32.46 -53.03 -17.77
N LEU A 720 33.19 -53.77 -16.95
CA LEU A 720 32.77 -54.21 -15.63
C LEU A 720 33.04 -53.11 -14.61
N SER A 721 32.15 -52.12 -14.57
CA SER A 721 32.37 -50.87 -13.82
C SER A 721 31.27 -50.51 -12.82
N ASP A 722 30.42 -51.45 -12.42
CA ASP A 722 29.64 -51.23 -11.18
C ASP A 722 29.33 -52.49 -10.38
N THR A 723 28.94 -52.25 -9.13
CA THR A 723 28.59 -53.22 -8.11
C THR A 723 27.07 -53.42 -8.12
N LEU A 724 26.61 -54.62 -8.49
CA LEU A 724 25.20 -54.94 -8.64
C LEU A 724 24.50 -55.04 -7.27
N CYS A 725 23.29 -54.49 -7.13
CA CYS A 725 22.52 -54.66 -5.89
C CYS A 725 22.03 -56.13 -5.75
N PRO A 726 22.01 -56.73 -4.54
CA PRO A 726 21.66 -58.14 -4.36
C PRO A 726 20.25 -58.48 -4.88
N GLY A 727 20.14 -59.55 -5.67
CA GLY A 727 18.88 -60.01 -6.25
C GLY A 727 18.49 -59.36 -7.60
N GLU A 728 19.22 -58.34 -8.06
CA GLU A 728 18.97 -57.75 -9.37
C GLU A 728 19.36 -58.68 -10.53
N LYS A 729 18.70 -58.47 -11.69
CA LYS A 729 18.99 -59.19 -12.93
C LYS A 729 20.13 -58.52 -13.68
N LEU A 730 21.29 -59.16 -13.67
CA LEU A 730 22.43 -58.73 -14.47
C LEU A 730 22.14 -58.89 -15.96
N ARG A 731 22.55 -57.89 -16.74
CA ARG A 731 22.65 -57.92 -18.20
C ARG A 731 24.02 -57.38 -18.63
N LEU A 732 24.96 -58.28 -18.91
CA LEU A 732 26.24 -57.91 -19.51
C LEU A 732 26.08 -57.84 -21.03
N THR A 733 26.56 -56.75 -21.62
CA THR A 733 26.49 -56.50 -23.06
C THR A 733 27.87 -56.71 -23.68
N VAL A 734 28.09 -57.86 -24.31
CA VAL A 734 29.32 -58.14 -25.07
C VAL A 734 29.14 -57.58 -26.47
N ARG A 735 30.02 -56.69 -26.91
CA ARG A 735 29.90 -56.07 -28.24
C ARG A 735 30.77 -56.82 -29.23
N VAL A 736 30.13 -57.54 -30.16
CA VAL A 736 30.77 -58.14 -31.32
C VAL A 736 30.67 -57.12 -32.45
N LYS A 737 31.79 -56.51 -32.82
CA LYS A 737 31.87 -55.49 -33.88
C LYS A 737 32.45 -56.13 -35.13
N ASN A 738 31.80 -55.94 -36.26
CA ASN A 738 32.41 -56.09 -37.56
C ASN A 738 32.97 -54.70 -37.95
N PRO A 739 34.29 -54.44 -37.85
CA PRO A 739 34.88 -53.16 -38.23
C PRO A 739 35.03 -53.00 -39.76
N THR A 740 34.62 -54.01 -40.54
CA THR A 740 34.92 -54.09 -41.97
C THR A 740 33.69 -53.76 -42.82
N ALA A 741 33.92 -53.40 -44.07
CA ALA A 741 32.86 -53.15 -45.04
C ALA A 741 32.19 -54.42 -45.60
N CYS A 742 32.64 -55.62 -45.23
CA CYS A 742 32.07 -56.90 -45.67
C CYS A 742 31.19 -57.53 -44.57
N PRO A 743 30.11 -58.27 -44.88
CA PRO A 743 29.38 -59.04 -43.87
C PRO A 743 30.23 -60.19 -43.29
N VAL A 744 30.02 -60.50 -42.01
CA VAL A 744 30.73 -61.57 -41.27
C VAL A 744 29.72 -62.50 -40.62
N GLU A 745 29.88 -63.82 -40.73
CA GLU A 745 28.97 -64.81 -40.13
C GLU A 745 29.55 -65.40 -38.84
N ILE A 746 28.83 -65.31 -37.72
CA ILE A 746 29.17 -65.93 -36.42
C ILE A 746 28.32 -67.19 -36.27
N ASP A 747 28.95 -68.36 -36.13
CA ASP A 747 28.28 -69.66 -36.19
C ASP A 747 27.60 -70.07 -34.87
N THR A 748 28.26 -69.91 -33.72
CA THR A 748 27.70 -70.25 -32.39
C THR A 748 28.27 -69.37 -31.27
N ILE A 749 27.58 -69.31 -30.12
CA ILE A 749 28.02 -68.61 -28.90
C ILE A 749 27.63 -69.39 -27.64
N PHE A 750 28.54 -69.57 -26.66
CA PHE A 750 28.23 -70.24 -25.38
C PHE A 750 29.13 -69.77 -24.23
N ALA A 751 28.74 -70.07 -22.99
CA ALA A 751 29.47 -69.73 -21.76
C ALA A 751 29.62 -70.95 -20.83
N ASP A 752 30.68 -70.97 -20.02
CA ASP A 752 31.10 -72.15 -19.25
C ASP A 752 30.30 -72.43 -17.96
N ALA A 753 29.82 -71.39 -17.26
CA ALA A 753 29.26 -71.52 -15.92
C ALA A 753 27.90 -70.83 -15.74
N LEU A 754 26.96 -71.51 -15.07
CA LEU A 754 25.72 -70.91 -14.58
C LEU A 754 26.02 -69.90 -13.46
N PRO A 755 25.24 -68.80 -13.33
CA PRO A 755 23.98 -68.51 -14.04
C PRO A 755 24.14 -67.69 -15.33
N PHE A 756 25.34 -67.59 -15.91
CA PHE A 756 25.57 -66.79 -17.13
C PHE A 756 24.97 -67.47 -18.37
N ALA A 757 24.05 -66.79 -19.06
CA ALA A 757 23.40 -67.30 -20.26
C ALA A 757 23.40 -66.26 -21.40
N PRO A 758 24.09 -66.50 -22.54
CA PRO A 758 24.02 -65.64 -23.72
C PRO A 758 22.69 -65.80 -24.48
N ASP A 759 22.19 -64.70 -25.05
CA ASP A 759 20.92 -64.65 -25.79
C ASP A 759 21.01 -65.15 -27.24
N ALA A 760 22.21 -65.40 -27.75
CA ALA A 760 22.50 -65.61 -29.18
C ALA A 760 23.17 -66.98 -29.48
N GLY A 761 22.76 -68.04 -28.76
CA GLY A 761 23.50 -69.31 -28.76
C GLY A 761 23.69 -70.01 -30.12
N SER A 762 22.79 -69.76 -31.08
CA SER A 762 22.79 -70.34 -32.43
C SER A 762 23.45 -69.46 -33.50
N GLY A 763 24.27 -68.48 -33.13
CA GLY A 763 24.97 -67.62 -34.10
C GLY A 763 24.11 -66.53 -34.76
N PHE A 764 24.73 -65.78 -35.66
CA PHE A 764 24.15 -64.71 -36.49
C PHE A 764 25.12 -64.12 -37.51
N ILE A 765 24.58 -63.49 -38.56
CA ILE A 765 25.35 -62.64 -39.47
C ILE A 765 25.46 -61.21 -38.90
N LEU A 766 26.66 -60.65 -38.93
CA LEU A 766 26.99 -59.24 -38.69
C LEU A 766 27.10 -58.49 -40.03
N PRO A 767 26.18 -57.57 -40.35
CA PRO A 767 26.32 -56.66 -41.48
C PRO A 767 27.62 -55.83 -41.43
N PRO A 768 28.07 -55.27 -42.57
CA PRO A 768 29.18 -54.32 -42.66
C PRO A 768 29.13 -53.20 -41.62
N ASN A 769 30.30 -52.85 -41.05
CA ASN A 769 30.49 -51.78 -40.05
C ASN A 769 29.56 -51.84 -38.83
N SER A 770 28.83 -52.94 -38.66
CA SER A 770 27.83 -53.10 -37.63
C SER A 770 28.44 -53.68 -36.36
N SER A 771 27.65 -53.67 -35.29
CA SER A 771 27.97 -54.46 -34.12
C SER A 771 26.70 -55.05 -33.56
N ARG A 772 26.71 -56.36 -33.27
CA ARG A 772 25.69 -56.97 -32.45
C ARG A 772 26.16 -56.97 -31.00
N THR A 773 25.28 -56.50 -30.13
CA THR A 773 25.39 -56.78 -28.70
C THR A 773 24.83 -58.16 -28.44
N VAL A 774 25.65 -59.02 -27.85
CA VAL A 774 25.25 -60.29 -27.26
C VAL A 774 24.96 -60.01 -25.79
N VAL A 775 23.75 -60.33 -25.34
CA VAL A 775 23.33 -60.10 -23.96
C VAL A 775 23.56 -61.37 -23.16
N VAL A 776 24.49 -61.33 -22.22
CA VAL A 776 24.70 -62.38 -21.22
C VAL A 776 23.92 -62.01 -19.96
N THR A 777 22.98 -62.87 -19.57
CA THR A 777 22.08 -62.63 -18.43
C THR A 777 22.45 -63.48 -17.22
N GLY A 778 22.10 -63.01 -16.02
CA GLY A 778 22.28 -63.75 -14.76
C GLY A 778 21.49 -63.11 -13.60
N THR A 779 21.46 -63.76 -12.43
CA THR A 779 20.83 -63.20 -11.21
C THR A 779 21.58 -63.72 -9.99
N PHE A 780 21.97 -62.82 -9.09
CA PHE A 780 22.93 -63.10 -8.01
C PHE A 780 22.34 -62.67 -6.67
N ALA A 781 21.93 -63.63 -5.85
CA ALA A 781 21.13 -63.38 -4.64
C ALA A 781 21.97 -62.94 -3.41
N SER A 782 23.28 -63.18 -3.42
CA SER A 782 24.19 -62.87 -2.31
C SER A 782 25.36 -61.99 -2.75
N PRO A 783 25.76 -61.00 -1.92
CA PRO A 783 26.99 -60.25 -2.13
C PRO A 783 28.20 -61.16 -2.34
N GLY A 784 29.07 -60.83 -3.30
CA GLY A 784 30.18 -61.70 -3.71
C GLY A 784 30.71 -61.41 -5.11
N ILE A 785 31.66 -62.25 -5.55
CA ILE A 785 32.34 -62.16 -6.85
C ILE A 785 32.08 -63.44 -7.66
N TYR A 786 31.71 -63.30 -8.94
CA TYR A 786 31.36 -64.41 -9.84
C TYR A 786 32.11 -64.28 -11.19
N GLN A 787 32.51 -65.39 -11.83
CA GLN A 787 33.36 -65.41 -13.05
C GLN A 787 32.98 -66.53 -14.06
N THR A 788 33.20 -66.34 -15.37
CA THR A 788 33.04 -67.35 -16.47
C THR A 788 33.78 -66.94 -17.75
N GLN A 789 34.02 -67.86 -18.70
CA GLN A 789 34.35 -67.54 -20.10
C GLN A 789 33.12 -67.54 -21.03
N LEU A 790 33.24 -66.86 -22.17
CA LEU A 790 32.27 -66.79 -23.28
C LEU A 790 33.00 -66.98 -24.62
N HIS A 791 32.52 -67.89 -25.46
CA HIS A 791 33.10 -68.28 -26.75
C HIS A 791 32.24 -67.82 -27.94
N LEU A 792 32.88 -67.48 -29.07
CA LEU A 792 32.26 -67.10 -30.34
C LEU A 792 33.02 -67.77 -31.50
N GLN A 793 32.31 -68.32 -32.48
CA GLN A 793 32.93 -69.05 -33.60
C GLN A 793 32.59 -68.42 -34.97
N SER A 794 33.50 -68.46 -35.95
CA SER A 794 33.24 -67.97 -37.32
C SER A 794 34.10 -68.66 -38.39
N ALA A 795 33.45 -69.37 -39.32
CA ALA A 795 34.11 -69.91 -40.50
C ALA A 795 34.63 -68.83 -41.48
N THR A 796 33.99 -67.66 -41.52
CA THR A 796 34.37 -66.57 -42.45
C THR A 796 35.46 -65.64 -41.92
N ALA A 797 35.68 -65.59 -40.61
CA ALA A 797 36.56 -64.60 -39.97
C ALA A 797 37.36 -65.09 -38.74
N GLY A 798 37.21 -66.37 -38.32
CA GLY A 798 37.97 -66.99 -37.21
C GLY A 798 37.23 -67.05 -35.87
N ASP A 799 37.74 -67.83 -34.91
CA ASP A 799 37.11 -68.03 -33.58
C ASP A 799 37.72 -67.11 -32.49
N THR A 800 36.92 -66.69 -31.51
CA THR A 800 37.32 -65.78 -30.40
C THR A 800 36.70 -66.19 -29.06
N ALA A 801 37.36 -65.89 -27.92
CA ALA A 801 36.82 -66.10 -26.56
C ALA A 801 37.21 -64.96 -25.60
N ILE A 802 36.39 -64.70 -24.57
CA ILE A 802 36.61 -63.64 -23.56
C ILE A 802 36.22 -64.07 -22.13
N ASP A 803 36.83 -63.46 -21.12
CA ASP A 803 36.49 -63.63 -19.69
C ASP A 803 35.42 -62.61 -19.21
N LEU A 804 34.57 -63.02 -18.26
CA LEU A 804 33.54 -62.20 -17.61
C LEU A 804 33.64 -62.31 -16.08
N GLN A 805 33.44 -61.18 -15.35
CA GLN A 805 33.44 -61.10 -13.88
C GLN A 805 32.31 -60.17 -13.38
N VAL A 806 31.77 -60.40 -12.18
CA VAL A 806 30.70 -59.58 -11.57
C VAL A 806 30.94 -59.42 -10.07
N VAL A 807 30.67 -58.23 -9.52
CA VAL A 807 30.70 -57.94 -8.07
C VAL A 807 29.31 -57.50 -7.61
N VAL A 808 28.86 -57.98 -6.45
CA VAL A 808 27.52 -57.72 -5.88
C VAL A 808 27.64 -57.13 -4.47
N ALA A 809 27.04 -55.97 -4.20
CA ALA A 809 27.01 -55.28 -2.89
C ALA A 809 25.97 -54.13 -2.87
N SER A 810 25.68 -53.51 -1.72
CA SER A 810 24.68 -52.42 -1.62
C SER A 810 25.29 -51.04 -1.28
N ARG A 811 24.69 -49.97 -1.80
CA ARG A 811 25.04 -48.56 -1.52
C ARG A 811 23.78 -47.78 -1.17
N ASN A 812 23.64 -47.33 0.07
CA ASN A 812 22.45 -46.62 0.55
C ASN A 812 22.87 -45.37 1.34
N LEU A 813 22.09 -44.29 1.24
CA LEU A 813 22.19 -43.09 2.08
C LEU A 813 20.92 -42.91 2.91
N ASN A 814 21.05 -42.31 4.10
CA ASN A 814 19.95 -41.92 4.96
C ASN A 814 20.15 -40.49 5.47
N ALA A 815 19.09 -39.68 5.46
CA ALA A 815 19.08 -38.30 5.94
C ALA A 815 17.65 -37.94 6.42
N PRO A 816 17.47 -36.91 7.27
CA PRO A 816 16.14 -36.45 7.64
C PRO A 816 15.38 -35.87 6.43
N VAL A 817 14.08 -36.14 6.34
CA VAL A 817 13.21 -35.64 5.25
C VAL A 817 12.93 -34.14 5.30
N THR A 818 13.10 -33.52 6.47
CA THR A 818 12.85 -32.08 6.70
C THR A 818 13.90 -31.51 7.65
N LEU A 819 14.38 -30.30 7.39
CA LEU A 819 15.15 -29.49 8.34
C LEU A 819 14.47 -28.14 8.53
N ASP A 820 14.01 -27.87 9.74
CA ASP A 820 13.51 -26.57 10.14
C ASP A 820 14.62 -25.75 10.83
N ILE A 821 14.78 -24.50 10.40
CA ILE A 821 15.71 -23.53 10.97
C ILE A 821 14.97 -22.63 11.98
N GLY A 822 13.63 -22.61 11.95
CA GLY A 822 12.79 -21.83 12.85
C GLY A 822 12.73 -20.34 12.50
N ASP A 823 12.40 -19.53 13.49
CA ASP A 823 12.28 -18.07 13.36
C ASP A 823 13.67 -17.40 13.30
N VAL A 824 13.97 -16.71 12.21
CA VAL A 824 15.22 -15.97 11.97
C VAL A 824 14.87 -14.51 11.68
N ARG A 825 15.58 -13.57 12.31
CA ARG A 825 15.27 -12.14 12.15
C ARG A 825 15.65 -11.64 10.75
N VAL A 826 14.76 -10.87 10.11
CA VAL A 826 15.04 -10.21 8.82
C VAL A 826 16.33 -9.39 8.91
N GLY A 827 17.18 -9.49 7.88
CA GLY A 827 18.50 -8.86 7.87
C GLY A 827 19.59 -9.56 8.71
N THR A 828 19.27 -10.66 9.39
CA THR A 828 20.23 -11.53 10.10
C THR A 828 20.32 -12.90 9.43
N SER A 829 21.12 -13.82 9.97
CA SER A 829 21.17 -15.21 9.51
C SER A 829 21.09 -16.22 10.65
N GLY A 830 20.29 -17.26 10.45
CA GLY A 830 20.17 -18.44 11.32
C GLY A 830 20.89 -19.63 10.70
N THR A 831 21.32 -20.60 11.51
CA THR A 831 22.01 -21.80 11.02
C THR A 831 21.52 -23.03 11.78
N SER A 832 21.19 -24.09 11.05
CA SER A 832 20.91 -25.43 11.60
C SER A 832 21.75 -26.47 10.86
N SER A 833 21.85 -27.70 11.39
CA SER A 833 22.66 -28.76 10.76
C SER A 833 21.91 -30.06 10.64
N LEU A 834 22.12 -30.77 9.52
CA LEU A 834 21.64 -32.13 9.31
C LEU A 834 22.80 -33.09 9.07
N THR A 835 22.51 -34.40 9.10
CA THR A 835 23.50 -35.46 8.91
C THR A 835 23.04 -36.42 7.82
N ILE A 836 23.96 -36.74 6.90
CA ILE A 836 23.77 -37.72 5.83
C ILE A 836 24.66 -38.93 6.16
N THR A 837 24.09 -40.13 6.25
CA THR A 837 24.80 -41.36 6.69
C THR A 837 24.75 -42.43 5.61
N ALA A 838 25.87 -43.12 5.36
CA ALA A 838 25.92 -44.27 4.47
C ALA A 838 25.57 -45.57 5.21
N THR A 839 24.53 -46.29 4.73
CA THR A 839 23.96 -47.48 5.40
C THR A 839 24.07 -48.77 4.58
N GLY A 840 24.63 -48.70 3.36
CA GLY A 840 24.89 -49.86 2.51
C GLY A 840 26.21 -50.57 2.85
N SER A 841 26.48 -51.73 2.22
CA SER A 841 27.71 -52.51 2.41
C SER A 841 28.93 -51.99 1.63
N ALA A 842 28.79 -50.90 0.87
CA ALA A 842 29.84 -50.28 0.07
C ALA A 842 29.78 -48.74 0.17
N ALA A 843 30.92 -48.09 -0.06
CA ALA A 843 31.07 -46.65 0.07
C ALA A 843 30.29 -45.85 -0.99
N VAL A 844 29.87 -44.63 -0.62
CA VAL A 844 29.11 -43.68 -1.45
C VAL A 844 29.84 -42.34 -1.51
N GLU A 845 29.93 -41.75 -2.70
CA GLU A 845 30.52 -40.42 -2.92
C GLU A 845 29.43 -39.39 -3.15
N ILE A 846 29.39 -38.34 -2.32
CA ILE A 846 28.55 -37.16 -2.51
C ILE A 846 29.33 -36.17 -3.38
N THR A 847 28.79 -35.83 -4.56
CA THR A 847 29.46 -34.97 -5.56
C THR A 847 29.00 -33.53 -5.51
N ARG A 848 27.74 -33.27 -5.15
CA ARG A 848 27.19 -31.91 -5.00
C ARG A 848 26.05 -31.87 -3.99
N LEU A 849 25.93 -30.73 -3.32
CA LEU A 849 24.75 -30.32 -2.58
C LEU A 849 24.13 -29.12 -3.30
N ARG A 850 22.83 -29.19 -3.63
CA ARG A 850 22.14 -28.17 -4.44
C ARG A 850 20.85 -27.70 -3.78
N LEU A 851 20.64 -26.39 -3.74
CA LEU A 851 19.39 -25.78 -3.30
C LEU A 851 18.42 -25.60 -4.47
N SER A 852 17.11 -25.65 -4.17
CA SER A 852 16.01 -25.41 -5.12
C SER A 852 14.73 -25.05 -4.38
N GLY A 853 13.75 -24.44 -5.05
CA GLY A 853 12.51 -23.95 -4.41
C GLY A 853 12.33 -22.45 -4.58
N ALA A 854 11.24 -21.90 -4.04
CA ALA A 854 10.87 -20.50 -4.22
C ALA A 854 11.86 -19.54 -3.54
N ASP A 855 12.21 -19.81 -2.28
CA ASP A 855 13.08 -18.96 -1.47
C ASP A 855 14.55 -19.44 -1.48
N ALA A 856 14.95 -20.27 -2.44
CA ALA A 856 16.23 -20.98 -2.42
C ALA A 856 17.48 -20.07 -2.42
N SER A 857 17.35 -18.81 -2.83
CA SER A 857 18.40 -17.79 -2.76
C SER A 857 18.65 -17.24 -1.36
N GLU A 858 17.71 -17.41 -0.43
CA GLU A 858 17.83 -17.00 0.98
C GLU A 858 18.50 -18.09 1.84
N TYR A 859 18.66 -19.29 1.28
CA TYR A 859 19.33 -20.42 1.91
C TYR A 859 20.79 -20.55 1.42
N GLY A 860 21.66 -21.04 2.30
CA GLY A 860 23.05 -21.39 2.00
C GLY A 860 23.42 -22.74 2.60
N VAL A 861 24.43 -23.41 2.02
CA VAL A 861 24.91 -24.72 2.46
C VAL A 861 26.41 -24.65 2.64
N ILE A 862 26.89 -25.04 3.83
CA ILE A 862 28.30 -24.99 4.20
C ILE A 862 28.68 -26.32 4.84
N LEU A 863 29.77 -26.94 4.37
CA LEU A 863 30.37 -28.07 5.06
C LEU A 863 31.26 -27.56 6.21
N PRO A 864 31.17 -28.15 7.42
CA PRO A 864 32.03 -27.78 8.53
C PRO A 864 33.50 -28.11 8.25
N ASN A 865 34.40 -27.56 9.07
CA ASN A 865 35.84 -27.89 9.11
C ASN A 865 36.64 -27.68 7.80
N GLY A 866 36.07 -27.03 6.78
CA GLY A 866 36.73 -26.81 5.48
C GLY A 866 36.69 -28.03 4.56
N GLU A 867 35.80 -28.98 4.83
CA GLU A 867 35.55 -30.11 3.93
C GLU A 867 34.99 -29.61 2.59
N THR A 868 35.36 -30.30 1.50
CA THR A 868 34.93 -29.96 0.13
C THR A 868 34.31 -31.16 -0.55
N LEU A 869 33.46 -30.91 -1.55
CA LEU A 869 32.90 -31.95 -2.42
C LEU A 869 33.81 -32.13 -3.65
N PRO A 870 33.97 -33.36 -4.19
CA PRO A 870 33.31 -34.59 -3.76
C PRO A 870 33.86 -35.19 -2.46
N HIS A 871 33.00 -35.85 -1.67
CA HIS A 871 33.33 -36.46 -0.38
C HIS A 871 32.85 -37.93 -0.33
N TRP A 872 33.70 -38.85 0.15
CA TRP A 872 33.41 -40.29 0.25
C TRP A 872 33.02 -40.71 1.67
N LEU A 873 31.85 -41.34 1.81
CA LEU A 873 31.39 -41.99 3.05
C LEU A 873 31.54 -43.51 2.93
N GLN A 874 32.31 -44.13 3.82
CA GLN A 874 32.34 -45.59 3.99
C GLN A 874 31.05 -46.09 4.67
N SER A 875 30.81 -47.40 4.61
CA SER A 875 29.69 -48.06 5.31
C SER A 875 29.67 -47.70 6.80
N GLY A 876 28.63 -47.01 7.26
CA GLY A 876 28.45 -46.55 8.65
C GLY A 876 29.00 -45.15 8.95
N GLU A 877 29.66 -44.48 8.01
CA GLU A 877 30.14 -43.11 8.17
C GLU A 877 29.06 -42.07 7.84
N ALA A 878 29.25 -40.84 8.33
CA ALA A 878 28.27 -39.76 8.21
C ALA A 878 28.92 -38.39 7.98
N LEU A 879 28.32 -37.60 7.08
CA LEU A 879 28.69 -36.21 6.78
C LEU A 879 27.70 -35.25 7.48
N GLN A 880 28.21 -34.26 8.20
CA GLN A 880 27.39 -33.16 8.73
C GLN A 880 27.34 -32.00 7.73
N VAL A 881 26.16 -31.42 7.55
CA VAL A 881 25.91 -30.32 6.61
C VAL A 881 25.23 -29.18 7.37
N ASN A 882 25.83 -27.99 7.36
CA ASN A 882 25.22 -26.80 7.93
C ASN A 882 24.42 -26.07 6.85
N VAL A 883 23.18 -25.70 7.20
CA VAL A 883 22.27 -24.94 6.33
C VAL A 883 21.98 -23.61 7.01
N THR A 884 22.24 -22.52 6.28
CA THR A 884 22.01 -21.14 6.73
C THR A 884 20.75 -20.58 6.08
N LEU A 885 19.96 -19.79 6.81
CA LEU A 885 18.85 -18.99 6.26
C LEU A 885 19.06 -17.53 6.60
N SER A 886 18.97 -16.65 5.60
CA SER A 886 19.04 -15.20 5.74
C SER A 886 17.77 -14.58 5.15
N PRO A 887 16.68 -14.44 5.94
CA PRO A 887 15.37 -14.12 5.39
C PRO A 887 15.29 -12.66 4.95
N ALA A 888 14.75 -12.42 3.76
CA ALA A 888 14.59 -11.08 3.20
C ALA A 888 13.34 -10.34 3.71
N ASP A 889 12.36 -11.08 4.23
CA ASP A 889 11.02 -10.61 4.58
C ASP A 889 10.33 -11.59 5.58
N ILE A 890 9.24 -11.19 6.23
CA ILE A 890 8.65 -11.75 7.46
C ILE A 890 7.76 -13.02 7.30
N GLU A 891 7.78 -13.68 6.14
CA GLU A 891 7.00 -14.89 5.86
C GLU A 891 7.77 -16.21 6.02
N LEU A 892 7.09 -17.34 5.77
CA LEU A 892 7.65 -18.70 5.80
C LEU A 892 8.46 -19.00 4.52
N ARG A 893 9.78 -19.11 4.66
CA ARG A 893 10.73 -19.43 3.59
C ARG A 893 10.86 -20.93 3.37
N ARG A 894 10.78 -21.39 2.12
CA ARG A 894 10.84 -22.81 1.74
C ARG A 894 11.79 -23.08 0.58
N ALA A 895 12.69 -24.02 0.83
CA ALA A 895 13.61 -24.57 -0.16
C ALA A 895 13.71 -26.09 -0.02
N ASN A 896 14.49 -26.75 -0.89
CA ASN A 896 14.84 -28.16 -0.82
C ASN A 896 16.35 -28.31 -1.03
N LEU A 897 17.00 -29.09 -0.16
CA LEU A 897 18.37 -29.56 -0.34
C LEU A 897 18.36 -30.89 -1.09
N ILE A 898 19.05 -30.92 -2.22
CA ILE A 898 19.22 -32.10 -3.07
C ILE A 898 20.67 -32.57 -2.93
N VAL A 899 20.84 -33.86 -2.63
CA VAL A 899 22.14 -34.54 -2.51
C VAL A 899 22.41 -35.30 -3.80
N GLU A 900 23.43 -34.90 -4.55
CA GLU A 900 23.87 -35.55 -5.77
C GLU A 900 25.06 -36.47 -5.43
N THR A 901 25.02 -37.74 -5.84
CA THR A 901 26.14 -38.69 -5.69
C THR A 901 26.90 -38.85 -7.01
N SER A 902 28.03 -39.57 -7.02
CA SER A 902 28.60 -40.04 -8.30
C SER A 902 27.77 -41.17 -8.88
N ASN A 903 27.94 -41.46 -10.18
CA ASN A 903 27.07 -42.36 -10.98
C ASN A 903 26.99 -43.83 -10.49
N ALA A 904 27.70 -44.19 -9.43
CA ALA A 904 27.44 -45.39 -8.65
C ALA A 904 25.99 -45.37 -8.15
N THR A 905 25.14 -46.23 -8.72
CA THR A 905 23.71 -46.20 -8.38
C THR A 905 23.54 -46.60 -6.91
N THR A 906 22.98 -45.72 -6.08
CA THR A 906 22.51 -46.15 -4.76
C THR A 906 21.32 -47.09 -4.99
N CYS A 907 21.20 -48.17 -4.21
CA CYS A 907 20.15 -49.16 -4.44
C CYS A 907 18.73 -48.55 -4.24
N GLU A 908 18.64 -47.46 -3.48
CA GLU A 908 17.49 -46.55 -3.44
C GLU A 908 17.99 -45.08 -3.51
N PRO A 909 17.29 -44.17 -4.21
CA PRO A 909 17.64 -42.75 -4.24
C PRO A 909 17.23 -42.06 -2.93
N LEU A 910 17.97 -41.02 -2.53
CA LEU A 910 17.61 -40.19 -1.38
C LEU A 910 16.65 -39.06 -1.83
N ASP A 911 15.49 -38.97 -1.20
CA ASP A 911 14.50 -37.91 -1.49
C ASP A 911 15.05 -36.51 -1.13
N PRO A 912 14.60 -35.44 -1.82
CA PRO A 912 14.96 -34.06 -1.48
C PRO A 912 14.56 -33.69 -0.05
N ILE A 913 15.50 -33.11 0.71
CA ILE A 913 15.26 -32.70 2.09
C ILE A 913 14.60 -31.32 2.07
N ALA A 914 13.36 -31.22 2.55
CA ALA A 914 12.66 -29.95 2.60
C ALA A 914 13.24 -29.04 3.71
N LEU A 915 13.53 -27.80 3.36
CA LEU A 915 14.05 -26.77 4.25
C LEU A 915 12.94 -25.77 4.58
N THR A 916 12.76 -25.50 5.86
CA THR A 916 11.83 -24.48 6.36
C THR A 916 12.50 -23.52 7.32
N GLY A 917 11.93 -22.33 7.43
CA GLY A 917 12.24 -21.31 8.43
C GLY A 917 11.37 -20.10 8.17
N ARG A 918 11.29 -19.16 9.11
CA ARG A 918 10.39 -18.01 9.03
C ARG A 918 11.15 -16.73 9.29
N GLY A 919 10.97 -15.73 8.43
CA GLY A 919 11.47 -14.39 8.70
C GLY A 919 10.68 -13.74 9.83
N VAL A 920 11.37 -13.10 10.77
CA VAL A 920 10.69 -12.35 11.83
C VAL A 920 11.25 -10.94 12.03
N LEU A 921 10.39 -10.00 12.42
CA LEU A 921 10.75 -8.61 12.72
C LEU A 921 9.78 -8.04 13.77
N PRO A 922 10.24 -7.65 14.98
CA PRO A 922 9.46 -6.87 15.93
C PRO A 922 9.40 -5.39 15.51
N ILE A 923 8.23 -4.75 15.61
CA ILE A 923 8.00 -3.35 15.19
C ILE A 923 7.29 -2.59 16.30
N LEU A 924 7.93 -1.57 16.87
CA LEU A 924 7.41 -0.76 17.97
C LEU A 924 6.64 0.47 17.46
N ASP A 925 5.43 0.63 17.99
CA ASP A 925 4.64 1.86 17.92
C ASP A 925 4.20 2.35 19.32
N ALA A 926 3.98 3.66 19.44
CA ALA A 926 3.40 4.33 20.60
C ALA A 926 2.32 5.31 20.08
N PRO A 927 1.08 4.85 19.86
CA PRO A 927 0.09 5.52 18.99
C PRO A 927 -0.37 6.92 19.45
N SER A 928 0.09 7.41 20.59
CA SER A 928 -0.10 8.79 21.04
C SER A 928 1.26 9.43 21.29
N ARG A 929 1.63 10.39 20.45
CA ARG A 929 2.90 11.14 20.55
C ARG A 929 2.83 12.32 21.52
N ARG A 930 1.64 12.67 22.03
CA ARG A 930 1.42 13.77 22.99
C ARG A 930 0.53 13.33 24.14
N TYR A 931 0.94 13.67 25.36
CA TYR A 931 0.17 13.51 26.60
C TYR A 931 0.16 14.84 27.35
N ASP A 932 -1.01 15.49 27.43
CA ASP A 932 -1.21 16.65 28.30
C ASP A 932 -1.71 16.16 29.67
N LEU A 933 -0.93 16.42 30.72
CA LEU A 933 -1.26 16.07 32.10
C LEU A 933 -2.09 17.15 32.81
N GLY A 934 -2.35 18.27 32.12
CA GLY A 934 -3.08 19.41 32.66
C GLY A 934 -2.33 20.11 33.80
N ARG A 935 -3.10 20.65 34.75
CA ARG A 935 -2.57 21.39 35.92
C ARG A 935 -2.31 20.43 37.09
N ILE A 936 -1.04 20.19 37.40
CA ILE A 936 -0.61 19.31 38.51
C ILE A 936 -0.19 20.16 39.71
N CYS A 937 -0.63 19.80 40.91
CA CYS A 937 -0.18 20.45 42.14
C CYS A 937 1.31 20.18 42.41
N ALA A 938 2.14 21.22 42.49
CA ALA A 938 3.55 21.07 42.83
C ALA A 938 3.74 20.36 44.19
N GLY A 939 4.76 19.49 44.28
CA GLY A 939 4.94 18.59 45.42
C GLY A 939 3.97 17.41 45.47
N ARG A 940 3.13 17.22 44.44
CA ARG A 940 2.33 16.00 44.21
C ARG A 940 2.56 15.53 42.78
N GLY A 941 2.74 14.23 42.58
CA GLY A 941 2.84 13.64 41.25
C GLY A 941 1.49 13.43 40.59
N SER A 942 1.51 13.20 39.29
CA SER A 942 0.39 12.74 38.48
C SER A 942 0.78 11.45 37.75
N ASP A 943 -0.11 10.46 37.78
CA ASP A 943 0.08 9.16 37.14
C ASP A 943 -0.71 9.09 35.82
N THR A 944 -0.07 8.58 34.76
CA THR A 944 -0.74 8.23 33.50
C THR A 944 -0.09 6.99 32.88
N THR A 945 -0.64 6.48 31.78
CA THR A 945 -0.08 5.31 31.06
C THR A 945 0.24 5.64 29.61
N ILE A 946 1.44 5.27 29.17
CA ILE A 946 1.79 5.26 27.74
C ILE A 946 1.47 3.88 27.18
N LEU A 947 0.69 3.83 26.10
CA LEU A 947 0.42 2.60 25.35
C LEU A 947 1.55 2.34 24.35
N LEU A 948 2.12 1.15 24.40
CA LEU A 948 3.09 0.65 23.43
C LEU A 948 2.48 -0.55 22.68
N ARG A 949 2.72 -0.64 21.38
CA ARG A 949 2.19 -1.68 20.49
C ARG A 949 3.32 -2.36 19.74
N ASN A 950 3.18 -3.66 19.51
CA ASN A 950 4.03 -4.42 18.62
C ASN A 950 3.23 -4.77 17.35
N PHE A 951 3.54 -4.11 16.23
CA PHE A 951 3.00 -4.45 14.91
C PHE A 951 3.86 -5.48 14.16
N GLY A 952 4.94 -5.95 14.79
CA GLY A 952 5.83 -6.96 14.23
C GLY A 952 5.36 -8.39 14.52
N ASN A 953 5.84 -9.33 13.71
CA ASN A 953 5.47 -10.74 13.81
C ASN A 953 6.32 -11.55 14.81
N ALA A 954 7.28 -10.90 15.49
CA ALA A 954 8.12 -11.44 16.57
C ALA A 954 7.89 -10.68 17.90
N PRO A 955 8.13 -11.31 19.07
CA PRO A 955 8.11 -10.60 20.35
C PRO A 955 9.10 -9.43 20.39
N LEU A 956 8.63 -8.30 20.92
CA LEU A 956 9.36 -7.04 21.08
C LEU A 956 9.74 -6.85 22.55
N THR A 957 11.00 -6.58 22.85
CA THR A 957 11.47 -6.24 24.21
C THR A 957 11.85 -4.76 24.32
N VAL A 958 11.09 -4.01 25.10
CA VAL A 958 11.43 -2.64 25.51
C VAL A 958 12.28 -2.74 26.78
N SER A 959 13.53 -2.31 26.71
CA SER A 959 14.54 -2.52 27.75
C SER A 959 14.62 -1.38 28.77
N THR A 960 14.56 -0.12 28.32
CA THR A 960 14.60 1.09 29.16
C THR A 960 13.96 2.27 28.42
N TYR A 961 13.97 3.44 29.03
CA TYR A 961 13.61 4.72 28.42
C TYR A 961 14.74 5.74 28.59
N SER A 962 14.69 6.81 27.80
CA SER A 962 15.39 8.06 28.05
C SER A 962 14.40 9.22 28.01
N ALA A 963 14.68 10.29 28.73
CA ALA A 963 13.81 11.46 28.81
C ALA A 963 14.63 12.75 28.82
N GLU A 964 14.21 13.75 28.07
CA GLU A 964 14.87 15.06 27.93
C GLU A 964 13.88 16.20 28.19
N THR A 965 14.19 17.05 29.17
CA THR A 965 13.35 18.17 29.57
C THR A 965 13.46 19.32 28.57
N ILE A 966 12.33 19.71 27.98
CA ILE A 966 12.22 20.73 26.94
C ILE A 966 11.93 22.11 27.55
N ALA A 967 11.13 22.16 28.62
CA ALA A 967 10.74 23.37 29.33
C ALA A 967 10.28 23.07 30.75
N GLY A 968 10.62 23.92 31.73
CA GLY A 968 10.23 23.82 33.15
C GLY A 968 10.86 22.63 33.89
N ASP A 969 11.07 22.73 35.20
CA ASP A 969 11.59 21.61 35.99
C ASP A 969 10.48 20.59 36.36
N VAL A 970 10.67 19.34 35.96
CA VAL A 970 9.76 18.21 36.20
C VAL A 970 10.56 16.91 36.35
N SER A 971 10.27 16.13 37.40
CA SER A 971 10.82 14.78 37.56
C SER A 971 9.89 13.73 36.97
N LEU A 972 10.44 12.80 36.19
CA LEU A 972 9.68 11.80 35.45
C LEU A 972 10.22 10.38 35.70
N ILE A 973 9.34 9.47 36.10
CA ILE A 973 9.64 8.05 36.30
C ILE A 973 8.73 7.23 35.37
N VAL A 974 9.31 6.34 34.56
CA VAL A 974 8.55 5.33 33.81
C VAL A 974 8.75 3.98 34.50
N GLU A 975 7.65 3.36 34.93
CA GLU A 975 7.67 2.06 35.60
C GLU A 975 7.13 0.94 34.69
N GLY A 976 7.58 -0.29 34.97
CA GLY A 976 7.19 -1.48 34.22
C GLY A 976 8.14 -1.89 33.09
N LEU A 977 9.37 -1.38 33.07
CA LEU A 977 10.44 -1.82 32.16
C LEU A 977 11.52 -2.63 32.91
N PRO A 978 12.18 -3.63 32.28
CA PRO A 978 11.98 -4.09 30.91
C PRO A 978 10.66 -4.85 30.69
N LEU A 979 10.14 -4.81 29.46
CA LEU A 979 8.82 -5.31 29.10
C LEU A 979 8.85 -6.01 27.74
N THR A 980 8.30 -7.22 27.66
CA THR A 980 8.12 -7.93 26.39
C THR A 980 6.67 -7.85 25.91
N ILE A 981 6.46 -7.41 24.67
CA ILE A 981 5.17 -7.26 23.99
C ILE A 981 5.12 -8.31 22.86
N LEU A 982 4.17 -9.23 22.93
CA LEU A 982 3.98 -10.26 21.89
C LEU A 982 3.53 -9.64 20.55
N PRO A 983 3.63 -10.36 19.41
CA PRO A 983 3.06 -9.93 18.14
C PRO A 983 1.60 -9.49 18.24
N ASP A 984 1.22 -8.49 17.45
CA ASP A 984 -0.12 -7.88 17.38
C ASP A 984 -0.71 -7.43 18.73
N SER A 985 0.14 -7.34 19.76
CA SER A 985 -0.26 -7.09 21.14
C SER A 985 0.13 -5.68 21.56
N SER A 986 -0.46 -5.24 22.68
CA SER A 986 -0.16 -3.94 23.28
C SER A 986 0.02 -4.06 24.78
N ALA A 987 0.88 -3.22 25.33
CA ALA A 987 1.15 -3.14 26.75
C ALA A 987 1.23 -1.68 27.20
N ARG A 988 0.96 -1.43 28.48
CA ARG A 988 1.01 -0.08 29.06
C ARG A 988 2.17 0.01 30.04
N VAL A 989 2.99 1.04 29.89
CA VAL A 989 3.97 1.46 30.92
C VAL A 989 3.37 2.58 31.75
N GLN A 990 3.65 2.58 33.05
CA GLN A 990 3.16 3.63 33.96
C GLN A 990 4.13 4.82 33.93
N LEU A 991 3.58 6.03 34.00
CA LEU A 991 4.31 7.29 33.95
C LEU A 991 3.94 8.12 35.18
N HIS A 992 4.90 8.36 36.06
CA HIS A 992 4.76 9.28 37.19
C HIS A 992 5.51 10.58 36.90
N ALA A 993 4.79 11.70 36.86
CA ALA A 993 5.34 13.03 36.62
C ALA A 993 5.06 13.97 37.80
N GLU A 994 6.09 14.60 38.35
CA GLU A 994 5.98 15.54 39.47
C GLU A 994 6.67 16.88 39.11
N PRO A 995 5.92 17.98 38.95
CA PRO A 995 6.52 19.29 38.64
C PRO A 995 7.24 19.87 39.86
N LYS A 996 8.43 20.42 39.61
CA LYS A 996 9.30 21.06 40.61
C LYS A 996 9.27 22.59 40.54
N GLU A 997 8.56 23.14 39.56
CA GLU A 997 8.34 24.58 39.34
C GLU A 997 6.87 24.88 38.98
N LEU A 998 6.48 26.16 39.05
CA LEU A 998 5.16 26.65 38.61
C LEU A 998 5.21 27.17 37.17
N GLY A 999 4.16 26.92 36.41
CA GLY A 999 4.11 27.24 34.98
C GLY A 999 4.08 25.99 34.09
N PRO A 1000 4.10 26.17 32.76
CA PRO A 1000 4.08 25.06 31.82
C PRO A 1000 5.41 24.29 31.85
N PHE A 1001 5.33 22.97 31.78
CA PHE A 1001 6.48 22.10 31.58
C PHE A 1001 6.29 21.20 30.34
N GLY A 1002 7.39 20.68 29.81
CA GLY A 1002 7.41 19.73 28.70
C GLY A 1002 8.64 18.83 28.76
N ILE A 1003 8.46 17.53 28.54
CA ILE A 1003 9.50 16.51 28.52
C ILE A 1003 9.27 15.55 27.35
N GLU A 1004 10.33 15.21 26.62
CA GLU A 1004 10.29 14.27 25.50
C GLU A 1004 10.90 12.93 25.94
N VAL A 1005 10.16 11.84 25.72
CA VAL A 1005 10.52 10.48 26.13
C VAL A 1005 10.72 9.61 24.91
N SER A 1006 11.83 8.88 24.86
CA SER A 1006 12.05 7.80 23.89
C SER A 1006 12.26 6.47 24.62
N PHE A 1007 11.83 5.39 23.98
CA PHE A 1007 12.02 4.03 24.49
C PHE A 1007 13.26 3.41 23.85
N VAL A 1008 13.92 2.49 24.54
CA VAL A 1008 15.04 1.70 24.00
C VAL A 1008 14.56 0.27 23.86
N SER A 1009 14.49 -0.25 22.65
CA SER A 1009 13.94 -1.58 22.37
C SER A 1009 14.77 -2.35 21.35
N ASP A 1010 14.47 -3.65 21.21
CA ASP A 1010 15.02 -4.50 20.14
C ASP A 1010 14.20 -4.43 18.84
N ALA A 1011 13.12 -3.64 18.74
CA ALA A 1011 12.33 -3.47 17.53
C ALA A 1011 12.90 -2.43 16.56
N GLU A 1012 12.42 -2.50 15.32
CA GLU A 1012 12.42 -1.33 14.43
C GLU A 1012 11.21 -0.44 14.76
N TYR A 1013 11.32 0.87 14.49
CA TYR A 1013 10.20 1.79 14.70
C TYR A 1013 9.29 1.79 13.48
N PHE A 1014 7.97 1.86 13.72
CA PHE A 1014 6.98 1.91 12.64
C PHE A 1014 7.24 3.06 11.65
N THR A 1015 7.71 4.23 12.13
CA THR A 1015 8.41 5.21 11.29
C THR A 1015 9.64 5.80 12.01
N PRO A 1016 10.67 6.30 11.27
CA PRO A 1016 11.85 6.90 11.89
C PRO A 1016 11.60 8.20 12.68
N GLY A 1017 10.46 8.87 12.46
CA GLY A 1017 10.10 10.12 13.15
C GLY A 1017 9.30 9.93 14.45
N ASP A 1018 8.91 8.70 14.76
CA ASP A 1018 7.94 8.36 15.82
C ASP A 1018 8.56 8.06 17.19
N THR A 1019 9.86 8.33 17.35
CA THR A 1019 10.69 7.96 18.50
C THR A 1019 10.47 8.80 19.76
N LEU A 1020 9.74 9.92 19.65
CA LEU A 1020 9.56 10.92 20.71
C LEU A 1020 8.09 11.03 21.15
N VAL A 1021 7.83 10.64 22.40
CA VAL A 1021 6.57 10.88 23.10
C VAL A 1021 6.73 12.13 23.96
N ARG A 1022 6.04 13.19 23.58
CA ARG A 1022 6.05 14.46 24.30
C ARG A 1022 4.98 14.47 25.40
N ILE A 1023 5.40 14.69 26.63
CA ILE A 1023 4.52 14.91 27.77
C ILE A 1023 4.58 16.40 28.13
N GLU A 1024 3.43 17.04 28.23
CA GLU A 1024 3.31 18.45 28.59
C GLU A 1024 2.24 18.64 29.66
N GLY A 1025 2.22 19.81 30.29
CA GLY A 1025 1.30 20.14 31.38
C GLY A 1025 1.77 21.41 32.08
N GLY A 1026 1.33 21.64 33.32
CA GLY A 1026 1.92 22.70 34.13
C GLY A 1026 1.76 22.55 35.62
N GLY A 1027 2.82 22.95 36.35
CA GLY A 1027 2.83 23.00 37.80
C GLY A 1027 1.98 24.16 38.32
N ILE A 1028 1.10 23.87 39.26
CA ILE A 1028 0.29 24.87 39.98
C ILE A 1028 0.49 24.76 41.49
N LEU A 1029 0.32 25.89 42.19
CA LEU A 1029 0.37 25.94 43.64
C LEU A 1029 -1.02 25.62 44.21
N CYS A 1030 -1.14 24.50 44.90
CA CYS A 1030 -2.38 24.04 45.53
C CYS A 1030 -2.33 24.21 47.04
N GLY A 1031 -3.44 24.64 47.64
CA GLY A 1031 -3.51 24.80 49.09
C GLY A 1031 -4.76 25.51 49.58
N THR A 1032 -4.77 25.82 50.87
CA THR A 1032 -5.83 26.59 51.53
C THR A 1032 -5.23 27.82 52.20
N ILE A 1033 -5.77 29.01 51.92
CA ILE A 1033 -5.41 30.26 52.59
C ILE A 1033 -6.54 30.65 53.55
N TRP A 1034 -6.19 31.05 54.77
CA TRP A 1034 -7.17 31.56 55.74
C TRP A 1034 -6.60 32.70 56.58
N ALA A 1035 -7.48 33.54 57.11
CA ALA A 1035 -7.15 34.45 58.20
C ALA A 1035 -7.55 33.81 59.54
N ASP A 1036 -6.67 33.89 60.54
CA ASP A 1036 -6.97 33.38 61.88
C ASP A 1036 -8.15 34.17 62.52
N THR A 1037 -8.86 33.53 63.47
CA THR A 1037 -9.84 34.22 64.29
C THR A 1037 -9.15 34.93 65.45
N VAL A 1038 -9.23 36.25 65.50
CA VAL A 1038 -8.47 37.09 66.43
C VAL A 1038 -9.38 37.79 67.43
N LYS A 1039 -8.94 37.87 68.68
CA LYS A 1039 -9.58 38.61 69.77
C LYS A 1039 -8.67 39.75 70.20
N GLY A 1040 -9.23 40.92 70.47
CA GLY A 1040 -8.49 42.03 71.07
C GLY A 1040 -9.42 43.03 71.74
N VAL A 1041 -8.85 43.90 72.57
CA VAL A 1041 -9.62 44.91 73.30
C VAL A 1041 -9.79 46.17 72.45
N MET A 1042 -10.90 46.88 72.63
CA MET A 1042 -11.10 48.16 71.94
C MET A 1042 -10.02 49.19 72.29
N GLY A 1043 -9.40 49.76 71.26
CA GLY A 1043 -8.23 50.63 71.36
C GLY A 1043 -6.88 49.92 71.22
N ASP A 1044 -6.85 48.58 71.26
CA ASP A 1044 -5.64 47.81 70.98
C ASP A 1044 -5.38 47.70 69.47
N VAL A 1045 -4.12 47.42 69.15
CA VAL A 1045 -3.67 46.95 67.84
C VAL A 1045 -3.69 45.44 67.86
N VAL A 1046 -4.42 44.81 66.94
CA VAL A 1046 -4.38 43.36 66.76
C VAL A 1046 -3.60 42.98 65.53
N GLU A 1047 -2.85 41.89 65.66
CA GLU A 1047 -2.20 41.20 64.56
C GLU A 1047 -3.14 40.11 64.04
N ILE A 1048 -3.30 40.08 62.72
CA ILE A 1048 -4.18 39.17 62.00
C ILE A 1048 -3.28 38.31 61.10
N PRO A 1049 -2.88 37.11 61.56
CA PRO A 1049 -2.14 36.16 60.76
C PRO A 1049 -2.99 35.65 59.59
N ILE A 1050 -2.40 35.67 58.40
CA ILE A 1050 -2.87 34.99 57.21
C ILE A 1050 -1.95 33.80 56.99
N ARG A 1051 -2.53 32.60 56.94
CA ARG A 1051 -1.83 31.33 56.82
C ARG A 1051 -2.11 30.69 55.48
N ILE A 1052 -1.19 29.82 55.06
CA ILE A 1052 -1.35 28.93 53.92
C ILE A 1052 -0.97 27.51 54.35
N ASP A 1053 -1.82 26.54 54.01
CA ASP A 1053 -1.50 25.11 54.06
C ASP A 1053 -1.43 24.61 52.61
N ALA A 1054 -0.24 24.20 52.19
CA ALA A 1054 0.05 23.66 50.85
C ALA A 1054 0.54 22.20 50.92
N SER A 1055 0.20 21.47 51.99
CA SER A 1055 0.70 20.13 52.28
C SER A 1055 0.67 19.19 51.06
N PRO A 1056 1.80 18.54 50.69
CA PRO A 1056 2.99 18.34 51.52
C PRO A 1056 4.02 19.48 51.54
N LEU A 1057 3.82 20.57 50.79
CA LEU A 1057 4.76 21.71 50.78
C LEU A 1057 4.68 22.51 52.09
N THR A 1058 5.83 22.92 52.62
CA THR A 1058 5.91 23.91 53.71
C THR A 1058 5.75 25.34 53.18
N VAL A 1059 5.52 26.32 54.06
CA VAL A 1059 5.40 27.73 53.67
C VAL A 1059 6.71 28.27 53.04
N ASP A 1060 7.87 27.77 53.48
CA ASP A 1060 9.16 28.12 52.87
C ASP A 1060 9.38 27.42 51.51
N ASP A 1061 8.84 26.21 51.31
CA ASP A 1061 8.81 25.57 49.99
C ASP A 1061 7.95 26.36 49.00
N VAL A 1062 6.78 26.85 49.43
CA VAL A 1062 5.92 27.74 48.62
C VAL A 1062 6.68 29.00 48.20
N ARG A 1063 7.39 29.63 49.14
CA ARG A 1063 8.27 30.79 48.87
C ARG A 1063 9.36 30.45 47.86
N LEU A 1064 10.08 29.34 48.05
CA LEU A 1064 11.13 28.89 47.13
C LEU A 1064 10.58 28.61 45.73
N LEU A 1065 9.42 27.98 45.64
CA LEU A 1065 8.74 27.60 44.41
C LEU A 1065 8.30 28.84 43.60
N MET A 1066 7.65 29.81 44.24
CA MET A 1066 7.26 31.09 43.63
C MET A 1066 8.49 31.94 43.25
N ASN A 1067 9.55 31.91 44.05
CA ASN A 1067 10.79 32.62 43.74
C ASN A 1067 11.52 32.01 42.53
N ARG A 1068 11.67 30.68 42.44
CA ARG A 1068 12.34 29.98 41.32
C ARG A 1068 11.61 30.17 39.99
N SER A 1069 10.29 29.93 40.00
CA SER A 1069 9.43 30.04 38.82
C SER A 1069 9.17 31.49 38.36
N ASN A 1070 9.62 32.48 39.15
CA ASN A 1070 9.32 33.90 38.97
C ASN A 1070 7.80 34.23 38.92
N ARG A 1071 6.97 33.37 39.52
CA ARG A 1071 5.50 33.51 39.63
C ARG A 1071 5.14 34.16 40.95
N ARG A 1072 5.21 35.49 40.99
CA ARG A 1072 5.18 36.28 42.24
C ARG A 1072 3.98 37.22 42.36
N GLY A 1073 3.10 37.27 41.36
CA GLY A 1073 1.85 38.01 41.42
C GLY A 1073 0.98 37.53 42.57
N VAL A 1074 0.57 38.45 43.43
CA VAL A 1074 -0.35 38.22 44.55
C VAL A 1074 -1.33 39.38 44.60
N ALA A 1075 -2.62 39.08 44.64
CA ALA A 1075 -3.70 40.04 44.85
C ALA A 1075 -4.78 39.38 45.71
N LEU A 1076 -4.71 39.57 47.03
CA LEU A 1076 -5.65 39.04 48.02
C LEU A 1076 -6.40 40.18 48.69
N SER A 1077 -7.73 40.22 48.55
CA SER A 1077 -8.59 41.19 49.23
C SER A 1077 -9.24 40.59 50.48
N ILE A 1078 -9.47 41.44 51.49
CA ILE A 1078 -10.13 41.09 52.75
C ILE A 1078 -11.23 42.12 53.04
N GLU A 1079 -12.48 41.72 52.88
CA GLU A 1079 -13.64 42.55 53.20
C GLU A 1079 -13.98 42.45 54.70
N HIS A 1080 -14.31 43.59 55.32
CA HIS A 1080 -14.55 43.75 56.76
C HIS A 1080 -15.47 44.96 57.03
N ASP A 1081 -15.99 45.06 58.25
CA ASP A 1081 -16.73 46.24 58.72
C ASP A 1081 -15.74 47.33 59.19
N PRO A 1082 -15.63 48.47 58.48
CA PRO A 1082 -14.68 49.53 58.80
C PRO A 1082 -15.07 50.34 60.06
N THR A 1083 -16.24 50.10 60.66
CA THR A 1083 -16.67 50.78 61.88
C THR A 1083 -16.12 50.16 63.16
N ILE A 1084 -15.68 48.89 63.10
CA ILE A 1084 -15.13 48.13 64.24
C ILE A 1084 -13.66 47.75 64.04
N LEU A 1085 -13.17 47.66 62.80
CA LEU A 1085 -11.80 47.29 62.49
C LEU A 1085 -11.23 48.24 61.45
N ARG A 1086 -10.03 48.77 61.69
CA ARG A 1086 -9.31 49.59 60.71
C ARG A 1086 -7.88 49.09 60.55
N PHE A 1087 -7.60 48.48 59.41
CA PHE A 1087 -6.24 48.12 59.03
C PHE A 1087 -5.36 49.36 58.91
N ARG A 1088 -4.10 49.23 59.36
CA ARG A 1088 -3.11 50.30 59.30
C ARG A 1088 -2.56 50.44 57.88
N SER A 1089 -2.11 51.63 57.52
CA SER A 1089 -1.50 51.94 56.22
C SER A 1089 -0.07 51.42 56.05
N ASP A 1090 0.43 50.66 57.03
CA ASP A 1090 1.77 50.10 57.03
C ASP A 1090 1.79 48.70 56.35
N PRO A 1091 2.96 48.24 55.86
CA PRO A 1091 3.10 46.92 55.23
C PRO A 1091 2.63 45.75 56.10
N PRO A 1092 2.34 44.56 55.50
CA PRO A 1092 2.31 43.32 56.27
C PRO A 1092 3.60 43.16 57.06
N VAL A 1093 3.48 42.94 58.37
CA VAL A 1093 4.56 43.14 59.36
C VAL A 1093 5.50 41.94 59.42
N GLU A 1094 4.99 40.74 59.15
CA GLU A 1094 5.74 39.48 59.08
C GLU A 1094 5.14 38.56 57.99
N GLY A 1095 5.84 37.46 57.66
CA GLY A 1095 5.41 36.46 56.66
C GLY A 1095 6.09 36.60 55.29
N ILE A 1096 5.88 35.63 54.39
CA ILE A 1096 6.66 35.52 53.13
C ILE A 1096 6.39 36.64 52.10
N LEU A 1097 5.27 37.36 52.24
CA LEU A 1097 4.93 38.51 51.39
C LEU A 1097 5.59 39.82 51.84
N SER A 1098 6.30 39.86 52.98
CA SER A 1098 6.92 41.10 53.50
C SER A 1098 8.14 41.58 52.72
N GLY A 1099 8.75 40.72 51.89
CA GLY A 1099 9.93 41.03 51.07
C GLY A 1099 9.67 41.83 49.80
N LEU A 1100 8.41 42.11 49.47
CA LEU A 1100 8.03 42.68 48.17
C LEU A 1100 8.23 44.22 48.11
N PRO A 1101 8.94 44.76 47.08
CA PRO A 1101 9.30 46.19 47.00
C PRO A 1101 8.15 47.21 47.01
N THR A 1102 6.94 46.81 46.64
CA THR A 1102 5.71 47.61 46.76
C THR A 1102 4.80 46.96 47.80
N PRO A 1103 4.81 47.45 49.06
CA PRO A 1103 3.91 46.94 50.07
C PRO A 1103 2.45 47.10 49.68
N ALA A 1104 1.63 46.12 50.09
CA ALA A 1104 0.18 46.12 49.97
C ALA A 1104 -0.45 47.50 50.19
N SER A 1105 -1.17 48.01 49.19
CA SER A 1105 -1.87 49.29 49.27
C SER A 1105 -3.15 49.18 50.12
N VAL A 1106 -2.98 49.17 51.45
CA VAL A 1106 -4.10 49.28 52.38
C VAL A 1106 -4.78 50.63 52.17
N THR A 1107 -5.97 50.61 51.54
CA THR A 1107 -6.77 51.81 51.29
C THR A 1107 -7.51 52.19 52.59
N PRO A 1108 -7.11 53.24 53.33
CA PRO A 1108 -7.59 53.40 54.71
C PRO A 1108 -9.06 53.83 54.76
N GLY A 1109 -9.88 53.08 55.50
CA GLY A 1109 -11.30 53.42 55.75
C GLY A 1109 -12.30 52.88 54.72
N GLY A 1110 -11.86 52.08 53.75
CA GLY A 1110 -12.77 51.28 52.92
C GLY A 1110 -13.21 49.98 53.62
N SER A 1111 -14.34 49.39 53.22
CA SER A 1111 -14.82 48.10 53.73
C SER A 1111 -14.03 46.88 53.19
N ALA A 1112 -12.90 47.12 52.53
CA ALA A 1112 -12.02 46.09 51.98
C ALA A 1112 -10.57 46.56 52.02
N VAL A 1113 -9.66 45.65 52.35
CA VAL A 1113 -8.21 45.81 52.16
C VAL A 1113 -7.77 45.01 50.96
N LEU A 1114 -6.72 45.44 50.26
CA LEU A 1114 -6.13 44.72 49.14
C LEU A 1114 -4.62 44.55 49.36
N LEU A 1115 -4.19 43.29 49.48
CA LEU A 1115 -2.80 42.89 49.46
C LEU A 1115 -2.42 42.60 48.00
N GLN A 1116 -1.93 43.61 47.30
CA GLN A 1116 -1.52 43.49 45.89
C GLN A 1116 -0.02 43.77 45.74
N SER A 1117 0.65 42.97 44.90
CA SER A 1117 2.03 43.17 44.47
C SER A 1117 2.16 43.08 42.95
N ASP A 1118 2.48 44.20 42.32
CA ASP A 1118 2.64 44.31 40.86
C ASP A 1118 4.05 43.85 40.43
N ASN A 1119 4.23 42.55 40.19
CA ASN A 1119 5.41 41.90 39.59
C ASN A 1119 6.75 42.60 39.88
N ALA A 1120 7.05 42.78 41.17
CA ALA A 1120 8.17 43.59 41.62
C ALA A 1120 9.50 42.82 41.62
N ASN A 1121 10.60 43.52 41.31
CA ASN A 1121 11.97 42.97 41.19
C ASN A 1121 12.62 42.60 42.55
N GLY A 1122 11.94 41.82 43.39
CA GLY A 1122 12.43 41.35 44.69
C GLY A 1122 11.94 39.94 45.04
N ASP A 1123 12.76 39.18 45.74
CA ASP A 1123 12.45 37.83 46.22
C ASP A 1123 11.53 37.85 47.46
N LEU A 1124 10.61 36.90 47.54
CA LEU A 1124 9.79 36.66 48.73
C LEU A 1124 10.67 36.33 49.96
N SER A 1125 10.31 36.92 51.11
CA SER A 1125 11.02 36.81 52.39
C SER A 1125 10.77 35.46 53.07
N SER A 1126 11.71 34.96 53.89
CA SER A 1126 11.52 33.73 54.67
C SER A 1126 10.52 33.94 55.83
N GLY A 1127 9.63 32.98 56.06
CA GLY A 1127 8.72 33.00 57.21
C GLY A 1127 7.69 31.85 57.22
N ASP A 1128 7.07 31.63 58.37
CA ASP A 1128 6.12 30.53 58.62
C ASP A 1128 4.65 30.89 58.34
N LEU A 1129 4.40 32.10 57.84
CA LEU A 1129 3.09 32.69 57.58
C LEU A 1129 3.06 33.30 56.17
N LEU A 1130 1.87 33.43 55.58
CA LEU A 1130 1.72 34.13 54.30
C LEU A 1130 1.96 35.64 54.50
N ALA A 1131 1.23 36.23 55.46
CA ALA A 1131 1.40 37.61 55.89
C ALA A 1131 0.77 37.83 57.28
N THR A 1132 1.28 38.76 58.08
CA THR A 1132 0.61 39.28 59.28
C THR A 1132 0.18 40.72 59.05
N LEU A 1133 -1.11 41.02 59.19
CA LEU A 1133 -1.64 42.38 59.07
C LEU A 1133 -1.92 43.00 60.44
N GLN A 1134 -1.66 44.30 60.61
CA GLN A 1134 -2.04 45.03 61.81
C GLN A 1134 -3.30 45.89 61.59
N ALA A 1135 -4.22 45.84 62.55
CA ALA A 1135 -5.45 46.63 62.54
C ALA A 1135 -5.76 47.18 63.94
N ASP A 1136 -6.27 48.41 63.99
CA ASP A 1136 -6.82 49.00 65.21
C ASP A 1136 -8.25 48.49 65.42
N ILE A 1137 -8.59 48.05 66.64
CA ILE A 1137 -9.98 47.77 67.01
C ILE A 1137 -10.67 49.07 67.45
N LEU A 1138 -11.71 49.45 66.70
CA LEU A 1138 -12.48 50.66 66.86
C LEU A 1138 -13.80 50.41 67.64
N LEU A 1139 -14.34 51.48 68.22
CA LEU A 1139 -15.62 51.46 68.93
C LEU A 1139 -16.81 51.48 67.94
N GLY A 1140 -17.11 50.30 67.38
CA GLY A 1140 -18.25 50.06 66.47
C GLY A 1140 -19.58 49.80 67.18
N GLN A 1141 -20.63 49.55 66.38
CA GLN A 1141 -21.98 49.17 66.87
C GLN A 1141 -22.13 47.64 67.07
N THR A 1142 -21.14 46.86 66.67
CA THR A 1142 -21.09 45.40 66.75
C THR A 1142 -19.90 44.95 67.62
N ASP A 1143 -19.89 43.68 68.03
CA ASP A 1143 -18.80 43.05 68.79
C ASP A 1143 -17.86 42.21 67.90
N ARG A 1144 -18.11 42.16 66.59
CA ARG A 1144 -17.39 41.31 65.64
C ARG A 1144 -17.44 41.85 64.21
N THR A 1145 -16.40 41.54 63.43
CA THR A 1145 -16.43 41.61 61.96
C THR A 1145 -15.90 40.30 61.36
N PRO A 1146 -16.57 39.72 60.34
CA PRO A 1146 -15.93 38.71 59.52
C PRO A 1146 -14.72 39.31 58.78
N LEU A 1147 -13.78 38.46 58.40
CA LEU A 1147 -12.72 38.75 57.44
C LEU A 1147 -12.98 37.89 56.21
N LEU A 1148 -13.67 38.46 55.21
CA LEU A 1148 -14.05 37.73 54.01
C LEU A 1148 -12.91 37.78 53.00
N LEU A 1149 -12.24 36.65 52.75
CA LEU A 1149 -11.10 36.57 51.84
C LEU A 1149 -11.57 36.42 50.39
N LYS A 1150 -10.95 37.17 49.49
CA LYS A 1150 -11.16 37.09 48.04
C LYS A 1150 -9.84 37.15 47.30
N LEU A 1151 -9.44 36.04 46.70
CA LEU A 1151 -8.25 35.94 45.87
C LEU A 1151 -8.57 36.44 44.46
N LEU A 1152 -7.80 37.42 43.99
CA LEU A 1152 -7.88 37.98 42.64
C LEU A 1152 -6.75 37.42 41.77
N ASP A 1153 -5.55 37.27 42.33
CA ASP A 1153 -4.42 36.56 41.73
C ASP A 1153 -3.48 35.97 42.80
N PHE A 1154 -2.75 34.91 42.43
CA PHE A 1154 -1.72 34.24 43.22
C PHE A 1154 -0.85 33.38 42.28
N ALA A 1155 0.46 33.58 42.29
CA ALA A 1155 1.39 32.91 41.38
C ALA A 1155 1.02 33.07 39.88
N ASP A 1156 0.61 34.27 39.47
CA ASP A 1156 0.26 34.66 38.09
C ASP A 1156 -0.76 33.72 37.39
N GLY A 1157 -1.81 33.31 38.09
CA GLY A 1157 -2.82 32.38 37.56
C GLY A 1157 -2.40 30.89 37.54
N TRP A 1158 -1.26 30.52 38.15
CA TRP A 1158 -0.78 29.14 38.32
C TRP A 1158 -1.07 28.59 39.73
N GLN A 1159 -2.31 28.74 40.18
CA GLN A 1159 -2.77 28.29 41.49
C GLN A 1159 -4.08 27.49 41.44
N ASN A 1160 -4.35 26.76 42.52
CA ASN A 1160 -5.67 26.25 42.89
C ASN A 1160 -5.83 26.36 44.41
N ILE A 1161 -6.33 27.51 44.87
CA ILE A 1161 -6.38 27.88 46.28
C ILE A 1161 -7.83 27.89 46.77
N THR A 1162 -8.08 27.21 47.89
CA THR A 1162 -9.33 27.35 48.67
C THR A 1162 -9.17 28.47 49.70
N LEU A 1163 -10.23 29.23 49.96
CA LEU A 1163 -10.24 30.32 50.95
C LEU A 1163 -11.14 29.98 52.14
N HIS A 1164 -10.66 30.29 53.35
CA HIS A 1164 -11.50 30.29 54.55
C HIS A 1164 -11.46 31.65 55.23
N ASN A 1165 -12.66 32.14 55.57
CA ASN A 1165 -12.86 33.46 56.15
C ASN A 1165 -12.49 33.47 57.63
N GLY A 1166 -11.80 34.53 58.05
CA GLY A 1166 -11.50 34.78 59.46
C GLY A 1166 -12.63 35.53 60.18
N LEU A 1167 -12.39 35.86 61.44
CA LEU A 1167 -13.30 36.64 62.28
C LEU A 1167 -12.48 37.46 63.28
N VAL A 1168 -12.73 38.76 63.39
CA VAL A 1168 -12.23 39.56 64.52
C VAL A 1168 -13.36 39.76 65.52
N LEU A 1169 -13.06 39.47 66.79
CA LEU A 1169 -13.92 39.66 67.94
C LEU A 1169 -13.36 40.81 68.79
N ALA A 1170 -14.12 41.89 68.92
CA ALA A 1170 -13.77 43.03 69.77
C ALA A 1170 -14.28 42.79 71.19
N GLU A 1171 -13.38 42.56 72.13
CA GLU A 1171 -13.73 42.40 73.53
C GLU A 1171 -13.76 43.76 74.24
N TYR A 1172 -14.93 44.12 74.76
CA TYR A 1172 -15.07 45.29 75.62
C TYR A 1172 -14.42 44.99 76.97
N CYS A 1173 -13.28 45.63 77.27
CA CYS A 1173 -12.61 45.46 78.55
C CYS A 1173 -13.57 45.84 79.69
N ALA A 1174 -13.94 44.85 80.51
CA ALA A 1174 -14.71 45.06 81.74
C ALA A 1174 -13.82 45.66 82.85
N ILE A 1175 -13.18 46.79 82.56
CA ILE A 1175 -12.78 47.74 83.59
C ILE A 1175 -14.06 48.28 84.21
N ASP A 1176 -14.06 48.41 85.54
CA ASP A 1176 -15.14 48.87 86.41
C ASP A 1176 -16.28 49.64 85.75
N ARG A 1177 -17.51 49.30 86.18
CA ARG A 1177 -18.78 49.99 85.90
C ARG A 1177 -18.72 51.50 86.18
N ARG A 1178 -18.09 52.25 85.29
CA ARG A 1178 -18.30 53.68 85.07
C ARG A 1178 -19.19 53.81 83.84
N TYR A 1179 -20.42 53.34 84.00
CA TYR A 1179 -21.54 54.06 83.40
C TYR A 1179 -21.31 55.55 83.70
N ILE A 1180 -21.30 56.40 82.68
CA ILE A 1180 -21.75 57.76 82.91
C ILE A 1180 -23.20 57.59 83.32
N GLN A 1181 -23.44 57.68 84.63
CA GLN A 1181 -24.78 57.78 85.16
C GLN A 1181 -25.36 59.06 84.55
N LEU A 1182 -26.23 58.91 83.56
CA LEU A 1182 -27.04 60.00 83.01
C LEU A 1182 -28.14 60.39 84.02
N SER A 1183 -27.72 60.60 85.26
CA SER A 1183 -28.49 61.01 86.43
C SER A 1183 -27.70 62.01 87.29
N LYS A 1184 -26.45 62.34 86.92
CA LYS A 1184 -25.65 63.40 87.54
C LYS A 1184 -24.99 64.28 86.47
N PRO A 1185 -24.95 65.60 86.67
CA PRO A 1185 -24.40 66.54 85.70
C PRO A 1185 -22.87 66.46 85.67
N PHE A 1186 -22.25 66.54 84.49
CA PHE A 1186 -20.79 66.50 84.32
C PHE A 1186 -20.28 67.56 83.34
N ILE A 1187 -19.01 67.95 83.48
CA ILE A 1187 -18.29 68.84 82.55
C ILE A 1187 -16.95 68.23 82.13
N ARG A 1188 -16.58 68.33 80.85
CA ARG A 1188 -15.31 67.87 80.28
C ARG A 1188 -14.88 68.68 79.06
N PRO A 1189 -13.58 68.76 78.72
CA PRO A 1189 -13.15 69.30 77.44
C PRO A 1189 -13.49 68.36 76.27
N LEU A 1190 -13.74 68.90 75.07
CA LEU A 1190 -14.00 68.09 73.87
C LEU A 1190 -12.75 67.38 73.34
N ARG A 1191 -11.57 67.94 73.59
CA ARG A 1191 -10.24 67.41 73.24
C ARG A 1191 -9.28 67.73 74.38
N THR A 1192 -8.13 67.08 74.48
CA THR A 1192 -7.10 67.49 75.46
C THR A 1192 -5.71 67.26 74.87
N PRO A 1193 -4.87 68.29 74.74
CA PRO A 1193 -5.14 69.71 75.04
C PRO A 1193 -6.27 70.32 74.19
N LEU A 1194 -6.86 71.40 74.67
CA LEU A 1194 -7.74 72.30 73.91
C LEU A 1194 -6.90 73.41 73.26
N THR A 1195 -7.30 73.85 72.07
CA THR A 1195 -6.82 75.11 71.47
C THR A 1195 -7.36 76.32 72.23
N SER A 1196 -6.80 77.52 71.98
CA SER A 1196 -7.23 78.77 72.62
C SER A 1196 -8.66 79.22 72.25
N ASP A 1197 -9.19 78.72 71.13
CA ASP A 1197 -10.61 78.81 70.69
C ASP A 1197 -11.42 77.55 71.04
N GLY A 1198 -10.82 76.62 71.77
CA GLY A 1198 -11.37 75.30 72.08
C GLY A 1198 -12.67 75.35 72.87
N THR A 1199 -13.42 74.25 72.86
CA THR A 1199 -14.76 74.17 73.46
C THR A 1199 -14.83 73.12 74.58
N LEU A 1200 -15.35 73.52 75.74
CA LEU A 1200 -15.78 72.62 76.80
C LEU A 1200 -17.19 72.09 76.48
N GLN A 1201 -17.50 70.87 76.92
CA GLN A 1201 -18.87 70.37 76.92
C GLN A 1201 -19.31 70.03 78.35
N PHE A 1202 -20.55 70.35 78.68
CA PHE A 1202 -21.20 69.83 79.88
C PHE A 1202 -22.50 69.13 79.52
N TRP A 1203 -23.01 68.33 80.45
CA TRP A 1203 -24.25 67.58 80.28
C TRP A 1203 -25.09 67.62 81.56
N LEU A 1204 -26.41 67.76 81.41
CA LEU A 1204 -27.38 67.76 82.50
C LEU A 1204 -28.45 66.66 82.31
N PRO A 1205 -28.89 65.99 83.40
CA PRO A 1205 -30.01 65.03 83.35
C PRO A 1205 -31.37 65.70 83.13
N GLU A 1206 -31.58 66.85 83.76
CA GLU A 1206 -32.79 67.68 83.69
C GLU A 1206 -32.36 69.13 83.51
N SER A 1207 -33.23 69.98 82.97
CA SER A 1207 -32.94 71.40 82.79
C SER A 1207 -32.81 72.12 84.14
N GLY A 1208 -31.89 73.07 84.25
CA GLY A 1208 -31.78 73.89 85.46
C GLY A 1208 -30.66 74.93 85.44
N TYR A 1209 -30.78 75.93 86.32
CA TYR A 1209 -29.80 77.00 86.49
C TYR A 1209 -28.40 76.47 86.81
N THR A 1210 -27.47 76.71 85.88
CA THR A 1210 -26.12 76.18 85.87
C THR A 1210 -25.11 77.31 85.74
N THR A 1211 -24.01 77.22 86.49
CA THR A 1211 -22.86 78.13 86.38
C THR A 1211 -21.61 77.35 86.02
N VAL A 1212 -20.82 77.85 85.07
CA VAL A 1212 -19.54 77.28 84.65
C VAL A 1212 -18.46 78.36 84.69
N ARG A 1213 -17.36 78.09 85.40
CA ARG A 1213 -16.27 79.04 85.65
C ARG A 1213 -14.91 78.38 85.43
N LEU A 1214 -13.97 79.13 84.87
CA LEU A 1214 -12.60 78.70 84.60
C LEU A 1214 -11.64 79.41 85.56
N TYR A 1215 -10.69 78.65 86.11
CA TYR A 1215 -9.69 79.10 87.08
C TYR A 1215 -8.29 78.72 86.61
N ASP A 1216 -7.28 79.53 86.94
CA ASP A 1216 -5.88 79.11 86.84
C ASP A 1216 -5.48 78.22 88.04
N LEU A 1217 -4.30 77.58 87.98
CA LEU A 1217 -3.79 76.71 89.05
C LEU A 1217 -3.55 77.43 90.39
N THR A 1218 -3.56 78.76 90.44
CA THR A 1218 -3.48 79.52 91.70
C THR A 1218 -4.85 79.72 92.36
N GLY A 1219 -5.92 79.25 91.72
CA GLY A 1219 -7.30 79.40 92.20
C GLY A 1219 -7.93 80.75 91.82
N ARG A 1220 -7.29 81.57 90.98
CA ARG A 1220 -7.86 82.82 90.49
C ARG A 1220 -8.82 82.54 89.33
N GLN A 1221 -10.05 83.07 89.42
CA GLN A 1221 -11.05 82.94 88.37
C GLN A 1221 -10.64 83.77 87.14
N ILE A 1222 -10.54 83.11 85.98
CA ILE A 1222 -10.16 83.69 84.68
C ILE A 1222 -11.39 84.13 83.90
N ALA A 1223 -12.44 83.30 83.87
CA ALA A 1223 -13.68 83.61 83.16
C ALA A 1223 -14.89 82.91 83.81
N THR A 1224 -16.08 83.49 83.65
CA THR A 1224 -17.35 82.75 83.72
C THR A 1224 -17.73 82.40 82.29
N LEU A 1225 -17.89 81.10 82.00
CA LEU A 1225 -18.18 80.58 80.66
C LEU A 1225 -19.69 80.37 80.44
N TYR A 1226 -20.44 80.18 81.52
CA TYR A 1226 -21.90 80.07 81.50
C TYR A 1226 -22.49 80.45 82.86
N ASP A 1227 -23.64 81.11 82.88
CA ASP A 1227 -24.37 81.48 84.11
C ASP A 1227 -25.86 81.71 83.72
N GLY A 1228 -26.70 80.68 83.87
CA GLY A 1228 -28.09 80.73 83.41
C GLY A 1228 -28.81 79.38 83.41
N GLU A 1229 -30.09 79.37 83.02
CA GLU A 1229 -30.90 78.16 82.79
C GLU A 1229 -30.38 77.36 81.58
N ALA A 1230 -29.88 76.15 81.83
CA ALA A 1230 -29.38 75.24 80.80
C ALA A 1230 -30.35 74.05 80.59
N PRO A 1231 -30.57 73.59 79.34
CA PRO A 1231 -31.45 72.47 79.05
C PRO A 1231 -30.83 71.12 79.41
N SER A 1232 -31.67 70.11 79.69
CA SER A 1232 -31.25 68.70 79.76
C SER A 1232 -30.59 68.25 78.45
N GLY A 1233 -29.50 67.49 78.53
CA GLY A 1233 -28.69 67.10 77.37
C GLY A 1233 -27.30 67.72 77.37
N VAL A 1234 -26.60 67.64 76.24
CA VAL A 1234 -25.23 68.18 76.08
C VAL A 1234 -25.30 69.66 75.68
N THR A 1235 -24.55 70.51 76.36
CA THR A 1235 -24.31 71.92 75.99
C THR A 1235 -22.82 72.15 75.73
N LEU A 1236 -22.50 72.91 74.69
CA LEU A 1236 -21.14 73.26 74.28
C LEU A 1236 -20.82 74.72 74.66
N LEU A 1237 -19.66 74.94 75.26
CA LEU A 1237 -19.17 76.24 75.73
C LEU A 1237 -17.80 76.55 75.10
N PRO A 1238 -17.75 77.42 74.07
CA PRO A 1238 -16.47 77.88 73.53
C PRO A 1238 -15.72 78.73 74.55
N LEU A 1239 -14.40 78.60 74.58
CA LEU A 1239 -13.53 79.41 75.43
C LEU A 1239 -13.38 80.82 74.82
N PRO A 1240 -13.38 81.90 75.63
CA PRO A 1240 -13.18 83.26 75.14
C PRO A 1240 -11.70 83.46 74.73
N PRO A 1241 -11.38 83.66 73.42
CA PRO A 1241 -9.99 83.58 72.94
C PRO A 1241 -9.06 84.68 73.49
N ALA A 1242 -9.61 85.80 73.95
CA ALA A 1242 -8.84 86.98 74.34
C ALA A 1242 -8.30 86.97 75.79
N LEU A 1243 -8.54 85.91 76.57
CA LEU A 1243 -8.30 85.90 78.03
C LEU A 1243 -7.45 84.71 78.53
N ILE A 1244 -6.98 83.83 77.64
CA ILE A 1244 -6.47 82.51 78.02
C ILE A 1244 -5.20 82.19 77.23
N SER A 1245 -4.07 81.99 77.94
CA SER A 1245 -2.79 81.54 77.37
C SER A 1245 -2.60 80.03 77.51
N THR A 1246 -1.72 79.43 76.71
CA THR A 1246 -1.24 78.04 76.90
C THR A 1246 -0.89 77.76 78.36
N GLY A 1247 -1.44 76.67 78.91
CA GLY A 1247 -1.34 76.34 80.34
C GLY A 1247 -2.42 75.37 80.81
N LEU A 1248 -2.32 74.93 82.07
CA LEU A 1248 -3.33 74.08 82.72
C LEU A 1248 -4.29 74.95 83.54
N TYR A 1249 -5.58 74.70 83.36
CA TYR A 1249 -6.68 75.39 84.03
C TYR A 1249 -7.60 74.38 84.73
N VAL A 1250 -8.52 74.89 85.53
CA VAL A 1250 -9.57 74.12 86.20
C VAL A 1250 -10.92 74.73 85.87
N ALA A 1251 -11.78 73.96 85.20
CA ALA A 1251 -13.17 74.35 84.96
C ALA A 1251 -14.06 73.72 86.03
N THR A 1252 -14.89 74.54 86.70
CA THR A 1252 -15.91 74.08 87.65
C THR A 1252 -17.29 74.38 87.09
N MET A 1253 -18.21 73.43 87.20
CA MET A 1253 -19.63 73.58 86.95
C MET A 1253 -20.41 73.39 88.26
N ALA A 1254 -21.41 74.23 88.53
CA ALA A 1254 -22.33 74.05 89.65
C ALA A 1254 -23.79 74.21 89.19
N VAL A 1255 -24.65 73.27 89.59
CA VAL A 1255 -26.08 73.19 89.27
C VAL A 1255 -26.81 72.42 90.38
N GLY A 1256 -27.97 72.89 90.82
CA GLY A 1256 -28.80 72.18 91.81
C GLY A 1256 -28.15 71.89 93.18
N GLY A 1257 -27.02 72.52 93.49
CA GLY A 1257 -26.21 72.25 94.69
C GLY A 1257 -25.10 71.19 94.51
N GLU A 1258 -25.02 70.52 93.37
CA GLU A 1258 -23.86 69.69 93.00
C GLU A 1258 -22.81 70.54 92.27
N GLN A 1259 -21.53 70.25 92.52
CA GLN A 1259 -20.39 70.88 91.84
C GLN A 1259 -19.48 69.81 91.21
N SER A 1260 -19.22 69.94 89.91
CA SER A 1260 -18.33 69.07 89.13
C SER A 1260 -17.12 69.88 88.67
N THR A 1261 -15.92 69.31 88.78
CA THR A 1261 -14.66 70.01 88.47
C THR A 1261 -13.80 69.17 87.54
N VAL A 1262 -13.21 69.79 86.51
CA VAL A 1262 -12.36 69.13 85.52
C VAL A 1262 -11.11 69.95 85.22
N GLN A 1263 -9.97 69.28 85.05
CA GLN A 1263 -8.74 69.91 84.59
C GLN A 1263 -8.79 70.11 83.07
N VAL A 1264 -8.31 71.27 82.63
CA VAL A 1264 -8.42 71.76 81.25
C VAL A 1264 -7.03 72.21 80.81
N LEU A 1265 -6.30 71.35 80.10
CA LEU A 1265 -5.03 71.71 79.49
C LEU A 1265 -5.30 72.45 78.18
N ILE A 1266 -4.71 73.62 78.01
CA ILE A 1266 -4.82 74.45 76.82
C ILE A 1266 -3.43 74.61 76.21
N ALA A 1267 -3.31 74.40 74.89
CA ALA A 1267 -2.10 74.57 74.10
C ALA A 1267 -2.46 75.15 72.73
N GLU A 1268 -1.58 75.99 72.18
CA GLU A 1268 -1.71 76.55 70.81
C GLU A 1268 -1.59 75.46 69.73
#